data_AF-L2FAL8-F1
#
_entry.id   AF-L2FAL8-F1
#
_cell.length_a   1.000
_cell.length_b   1.000
_cell.length_c   1.000
_cell.angle_alpha   90.00
_cell.angle_beta   90.00
_cell.angle_gamma   90.00
#
_symmetry.space_group_name_H-M   'P 1'
#
loop_
_entity.id
_entity.type
_entity.pdbx_description
1 polymer ?
#
loop_
_entity_poly.entity_id
_entity_poly.type
_entity_poly.pdbx_seq_one_letter_code
_entity_poly.pdbx_strand_id
1 'polypeptide(L)'
;MLRSLRAASRCEAVKALAAPQCSTSAGARRHHPSGMSPIPKVQQACFSSGVRALLPVNGRSYATAAEAVDLSAPPSPIDSFLQGGAANYVDEMYIAWKANPKDVHVSWQTYFRNMEDPTVPAAGSSDAVNYLKAQNIARAFQEYGHTKAKINPLGDIASGTIHTHPDLPSSSNLSKYGFTTADLDREIPLGPDLFPHLASTAKTMPLRDIIATCEKLYSGSFGVEYRHISDPAKRDWIRQRVETYHASTPSPAEKQRILDTLIWATSLERFLATKFPNEKRFGLDGAEGLAPGLAALIDRCADVHGVKDIVIGSCHRGRMNVMSTVYGKDFETLFRQFAGTEKFDVEGGQTGDVKYHFGMEGEKTTAGGGVVGVEMLPNPSHLEAVDPVAQGKAKAVQEIKGDVDQSKVMFMALHGDAAFSGQGLVYETLNLSALKGYEVGGTVRLMVNNQIGFTTDSPDSRSTPYCSDLAKYIEAPIFHVNADDPEAVVFLCKLAADWRAEFRSDIVIDVNCYRRFGHNEIDQASFTQPEMYKKIAAQPALLEKYIEKLVGEGTMQAEVVEEQKRWVWEQLEEKLARSKLPVEDLKMGDKLTSEPSSTSTAVEETTLSTIAEAITSVPEGFNLHRNLQRILAAKKQAFDAGVVDWSTAEALAFGSLVLEGKPVRISGQDVERGTFSQRHSVLHDQTTHAEYTPLNHLQEGQPARYTAVNSPLSEFGVLGFDYGYSLAARDSLVMWEAQFGDFANNAQVVIDQFIASGEAKWLLKSGLVMSLPHGYDGQGPEHSSARLGRFLELGSEDPRVWPEDLERARRECNVRIVYMTTPANLFHVLRRQVYSPHKKPLIIFFSKSLLRHPLARSSVQELTGTSTFQPVLSDPEHGNSILPREETNRVILCSGQVYASLHKHREAKGIKDTAITRIEELHPFPWAEVKENLDSYPNAQTIVWCQEEPYNGGAWQYMRDRLETAASESENHKFSRIVCTQVLSRGIGSSPEFRSEVMELVTTIHQTSQDVCSRMEALGQRLPTDKTQERMESLRNMKKCIRSSARIATTASSLSFTTENTNSVAEASEFHDFLTQPNPDTIAWITTTSKLDLVAIDHAPSLHSQPVTLLPAHDLSDSDDDMEREIATLHLKRGRQAFDGDDLSTAERLLRKGLDRLKASKSHKQHVEMYREGLSDLATLYRQQGKWRETKEIINERLSLLSRTATADSTEVLKEKLTLAEVLLQLDDLVEARLHARACIKAYHKLGLEGREDLERSLNMMIRICARQHDTDGEE
;
A
#
# COMPACT_ATOMS: atom_id res chain seq x y z
N MET A 1 6.28 18.95 6.35
CA MET A 1 7.14 20.14 6.12
C MET A 1 6.41 21.19 5.25
N LEU A 2 5.21 21.65 5.67
CA LEU A 2 4.30 22.45 4.80
C LEU A 2 3.50 23.51 5.60
N ARG A 3 4.18 24.37 6.38
CA ARG A 3 3.52 25.46 7.16
C ARG A 3 4.32 26.78 7.27
N SER A 4 5.30 27.02 6.39
CA SER A 4 6.29 28.10 6.56
C SER A 4 6.67 28.87 5.29
N LEU A 5 5.77 28.96 4.29
CA LEU A 5 5.97 29.79 3.09
C LEU A 5 4.70 30.59 2.72
N ARG A 6 4.51 31.76 3.36
CA ARG A 6 3.61 32.85 2.90
C ARG A 6 3.88 34.16 3.65
N ALA A 7 5.01 34.81 3.37
CA ALA A 7 5.31 36.18 3.80
C ALA A 7 6.41 36.82 2.92
N ALA A 8 6.46 38.15 2.90
CA ALA A 8 7.50 39.01 2.33
C ALA A 8 7.83 38.85 0.82
N SER A 9 7.34 39.80 0.03
CA SER A 9 7.91 40.16 -1.28
C SER A 9 8.21 41.67 -1.30
N ARG A 10 9.06 42.11 -2.26
CA ARG A 10 9.56 43.49 -2.51
C ARG A 10 10.66 44.02 -1.58
N CYS A 11 11.90 44.07 -2.09
CA CYS A 11 12.63 45.32 -2.41
C CYS A 11 13.90 45.00 -3.22
N GLU A 12 14.48 45.99 -3.91
CA GLU A 12 15.57 45.83 -4.88
C GLU A 12 16.91 46.45 -4.45
N ALA A 13 18.03 45.89 -4.95
CA ALA A 13 19.37 46.48 -5.11
C ALA A 13 20.10 46.98 -3.83
N VAL A 14 21.43 47.08 -3.70
CA VAL A 14 22.54 47.39 -4.64
C VAL A 14 23.83 46.62 -4.22
N LYS A 15 24.86 46.55 -5.08
CA LYS A 15 26.18 45.93 -4.82
C LYS A 15 27.12 46.84 -4.00
N ALA A 16 28.03 46.28 -3.17
CA ALA A 16 29.50 46.37 -3.36
C ALA A 16 30.39 45.94 -2.16
N LEU A 17 31.50 45.24 -2.52
CA LEU A 17 32.88 45.30 -1.97
C LEU A 17 33.30 44.81 -0.56
N ALA A 18 34.50 44.20 -0.59
CA ALA A 18 35.55 44.08 0.44
C ALA A 18 35.46 43.06 1.61
N ALA A 19 36.57 42.32 1.77
CA ALA A 19 37.00 41.59 2.97
C ALA A 19 38.16 42.40 3.66
N PRO A 20 38.80 42.03 4.80
CA PRO A 20 39.40 40.70 5.07
C PRO A 20 39.57 40.27 6.57
N GLN A 21 40.43 39.25 6.79
CA GLN A 21 41.19 38.88 8.02
C GLN A 21 40.54 38.00 9.11
N CYS A 22 41.42 37.44 9.98
CA CYS A 22 41.21 36.25 10.82
C CYS A 22 42.20 36.24 12.02
N SER A 23 41.80 35.67 13.18
CA SER A 23 42.64 35.47 14.38
C SER A 23 42.07 34.38 15.31
N THR A 24 42.64 33.17 15.38
CA THR A 24 43.61 32.68 16.40
C THR A 24 43.18 32.62 17.88
N SER A 25 43.20 31.42 18.49
CA SER A 25 43.73 31.14 19.86
C SER A 25 43.82 29.61 20.11
N ALA A 26 44.41 29.15 21.23
CA ALA A 26 44.73 27.72 21.47
C ALA A 26 44.80 27.31 22.96
N GLY A 27 44.87 26.00 23.26
CA GLY A 27 45.10 25.41 24.59
C GLY A 27 45.51 23.92 24.53
N ALA A 28 46.30 23.40 25.49
CA ALA A 28 46.97 22.08 25.36
C ALA A 28 47.41 21.40 26.69
N ARG A 29 47.71 20.08 26.63
CA ARG A 29 48.56 19.23 27.52
C ARG A 29 48.89 17.90 26.77
N ARG A 30 50.16 17.51 26.54
CA ARG A 30 51.06 16.64 27.36
C ARG A 30 50.59 15.17 27.49
N HIS A 31 51.40 14.12 27.33
CA HIS A 31 52.87 13.96 27.14
C HIS A 31 53.25 12.56 26.58
N HIS A 32 54.38 12.45 25.86
CA HIS A 32 55.21 11.23 25.70
C HIS A 32 56.70 11.65 25.45
N PRO A 33 57.73 10.81 25.73
CA PRO A 33 59.14 11.25 25.77
C PRO A 33 60.04 10.80 24.59
N SER A 34 61.13 11.55 24.37
CA SER A 34 62.37 11.24 23.60
C SER A 34 62.28 10.93 22.08
N GLY A 35 63.20 11.37 21.21
CA GLY A 35 64.26 12.40 21.37
C GLY A 35 65.37 12.41 20.30
N MET A 36 65.37 13.44 19.41
CA MET A 36 66.43 13.93 18.48
C MET A 36 66.97 12.94 17.39
N SER A 37 66.91 13.18 16.07
CA SER A 37 67.29 14.32 15.17
C SER A 37 68.75 14.23 14.65
N PRO A 38 69.14 14.77 13.45
CA PRO A 38 68.42 15.65 12.47
C PRO A 38 68.44 15.15 10.97
N ILE A 39 67.36 15.27 10.16
CA ILE A 39 67.01 16.35 9.15
C ILE A 39 67.91 16.37 7.87
N PRO A 40 67.41 16.66 6.63
CA PRO A 40 66.04 16.83 6.08
C PRO A 40 65.69 15.68 5.07
N LYS A 41 64.75 15.68 4.09
CA LYS A 41 63.65 16.54 3.53
C LYS A 41 62.40 15.62 3.29
N VAL A 42 61.12 15.98 3.12
CA VAL A 42 60.35 17.20 2.74
C VAL A 42 60.06 17.30 1.21
N GLN A 43 58.81 17.17 0.72
CA GLN A 43 57.51 16.98 1.40
C GLN A 43 56.39 16.38 0.49
N GLN A 44 55.30 15.90 1.11
CA GLN A 44 54.03 15.46 0.52
C GLN A 44 52.86 15.95 1.42
N ALA A 45 51.64 16.13 0.91
CA ALA A 45 50.49 16.63 1.69
C ALA A 45 49.12 16.15 1.15
N CYS A 46 48.08 16.26 2.00
CA CYS A 46 46.66 15.93 1.77
C CYS A 46 45.77 17.09 2.34
N PHE A 47 44.43 17.09 2.39
CA PHE A 47 43.39 16.05 2.19
C PHE A 47 42.04 16.68 1.74
N SER A 48 40.91 16.03 2.02
CA SER A 48 39.50 16.44 1.73
C SER A 48 38.92 17.40 2.79
N SER A 49 37.72 18.01 2.69
CA SER A 49 36.52 17.87 1.82
C SER A 49 35.67 19.18 1.80
N GLY A 50 34.69 19.37 0.88
CA GLY A 50 33.57 20.33 1.11
C GLY A 50 32.98 21.15 -0.08
N VAL A 51 31.86 20.66 -0.63
CA VAL A 51 30.88 21.24 -1.60
C VAL A 51 30.71 22.78 -1.73
N ARG A 52 30.78 23.31 -2.98
CA ARG A 52 29.71 24.13 -3.65
C ARG A 52 29.93 24.24 -5.19
N ALA A 53 29.03 24.92 -5.91
CA ALA A 53 28.79 24.71 -7.35
C ALA A 53 28.98 25.93 -8.28
N LEU A 54 28.92 25.65 -9.59
CA LEU A 54 28.87 26.51 -10.80
C LEU A 54 30.19 27.14 -11.33
N LEU A 55 30.50 26.74 -12.58
CA LEU A 55 31.18 27.38 -13.75
C LEU A 55 32.05 28.66 -13.58
N PRO A 56 33.09 28.87 -14.43
CA PRO A 56 33.32 28.25 -15.74
C PRO A 56 34.71 27.60 -15.95
N VAL A 57 34.89 26.89 -17.06
CA VAL A 57 36.20 26.42 -17.55
C VAL A 57 36.37 26.78 -19.03
N ASN A 58 37.34 27.65 -19.33
CA ASN A 58 37.84 27.81 -20.70
C ASN A 58 38.71 26.59 -21.07
N GLY A 59 38.52 26.06 -22.28
CA GLY A 59 39.18 24.84 -22.72
C GLY A 59 40.69 24.98 -22.97
N ARG A 60 41.35 23.83 -23.13
CA ARG A 60 42.69 23.74 -23.74
C ARG A 60 42.77 22.58 -24.73
N SER A 61 43.51 22.84 -25.81
CA SER A 61 43.76 21.95 -26.93
C SER A 61 44.47 20.64 -26.54
N TYR A 62 44.11 19.57 -27.24
CA TYR A 62 45.08 18.55 -27.66
C TYR A 62 45.12 18.54 -29.19
N ALA A 63 46.27 18.91 -29.75
CA ALA A 63 46.54 18.86 -31.18
C ALA A 63 48.02 18.50 -31.39
N THR A 64 48.31 17.22 -31.51
CA THR A 64 49.58 16.71 -32.07
C THR A 64 49.45 16.67 -33.58
N ALA A 65 50.46 17.15 -34.30
CA ALA A 65 50.41 17.24 -35.76
C ALA A 65 50.39 15.84 -36.42
N ALA A 66 49.56 15.70 -37.45
CA ALA A 66 49.68 14.64 -38.44
C ALA A 66 50.39 15.20 -39.69
N GLU A 67 51.05 14.33 -40.45
CA GLU A 67 51.87 14.72 -41.60
C GLU A 67 51.02 15.06 -42.84
N ALA A 68 51.65 15.65 -43.86
CA ALA A 68 50.96 16.16 -45.04
C ALA A 68 50.35 15.04 -45.90
N VAL A 69 49.03 15.05 -46.04
CA VAL A 69 48.28 14.18 -46.96
C VAL A 69 48.09 14.90 -48.31
N ASP A 70 48.08 14.12 -49.40
CA ASP A 70 47.92 14.62 -50.77
C ASP A 70 46.56 15.32 -50.98
N LEU A 71 46.60 16.54 -51.51
CA LEU A 71 45.43 17.39 -51.76
C LEU A 71 44.67 17.06 -53.07
N SER A 72 45.11 16.04 -53.82
CA SER A 72 44.53 15.68 -55.13
C SER A 72 43.59 14.46 -55.11
N ALA A 73 43.45 13.77 -53.98
CA ALA A 73 42.55 12.63 -53.84
C ALA A 73 41.11 13.06 -53.46
N PRO A 74 40.06 12.44 -54.03
CA PRO A 74 38.69 12.61 -53.53
C PRO A 74 38.54 11.95 -52.13
N PRO A 75 37.61 12.43 -51.28
CA PRO A 75 37.41 11.91 -49.93
C PRO A 75 36.92 10.45 -49.93
N SER A 76 37.12 9.77 -48.79
CA SER A 76 36.73 8.38 -48.62
C SER A 76 35.20 8.21 -48.65
N PRO A 77 34.65 7.15 -49.27
CA PRO A 77 33.23 6.81 -49.15
C PRO A 77 32.75 6.51 -47.72
N ILE A 78 33.66 6.47 -46.75
CA ILE A 78 33.40 6.17 -45.34
C ILE A 78 33.18 7.47 -44.52
N ASP A 79 33.53 8.65 -45.05
CA ASP A 79 33.34 9.94 -44.38
C ASP A 79 31.88 10.42 -44.42
N SER A 80 31.00 9.70 -43.71
CA SER A 80 29.54 9.88 -43.64
C SER A 80 29.12 11.11 -42.81
N PHE A 81 29.57 12.30 -43.21
CA PHE A 81 29.23 13.57 -42.57
C PHE A 81 27.75 13.98 -42.76
N LEU A 82 27.08 13.48 -43.81
CA LEU A 82 25.70 13.85 -44.17
C LEU A 82 24.60 13.02 -43.47
N GLN A 83 24.92 12.26 -42.43
CA GLN A 83 23.93 11.51 -41.64
C GLN A 83 23.45 12.27 -40.39
N GLY A 84 22.36 11.77 -39.80
CA GLY A 84 21.47 12.53 -38.91
C GLY A 84 22.15 13.25 -37.73
N GLY A 85 21.71 14.49 -37.49
CA GLY A 85 22.20 15.37 -36.42
C GLY A 85 23.06 16.54 -36.91
N ALA A 86 23.86 16.34 -37.96
CA ALA A 86 24.75 17.38 -38.48
C ALA A 86 24.05 18.54 -39.20
N ALA A 87 22.80 18.36 -39.67
CA ALA A 87 22.12 19.32 -40.56
C ALA A 87 22.09 20.77 -40.03
N ASN A 88 21.71 20.98 -38.77
CA ASN A 88 21.69 22.32 -38.16
C ASN A 88 23.09 22.96 -38.13
N TYR A 89 24.14 22.15 -37.95
CA TYR A 89 25.53 22.63 -37.98
C TYR A 89 25.97 22.98 -39.41
N VAL A 90 25.47 22.29 -40.45
CA VAL A 90 25.69 22.70 -41.85
C VAL A 90 25.03 24.05 -42.12
N ASP A 91 23.78 24.23 -41.68
CA ASP A 91 23.05 25.50 -41.86
C ASP A 91 23.70 26.64 -41.06
N GLU A 92 24.15 26.41 -39.82
CA GLU A 92 24.92 27.38 -39.04
C GLU A 92 26.23 27.78 -39.75
N MET A 93 26.98 26.80 -40.28
CA MET A 93 28.20 27.08 -41.06
C MET A 93 27.88 27.80 -42.37
N TYR A 94 26.76 27.50 -43.04
CA TYR A 94 26.36 28.20 -44.26
C TYR A 94 25.93 29.64 -43.99
N ILE A 95 25.18 29.89 -42.91
CA ILE A 95 24.77 31.23 -42.47
C ILE A 95 26.00 32.05 -42.05
N ALA A 96 26.93 31.47 -41.28
CA ALA A 96 28.18 32.12 -40.90
C ALA A 96 29.02 32.47 -42.14
N TRP A 97 29.17 31.53 -43.09
CA TRP A 97 29.86 31.76 -44.35
C TRP A 97 29.21 32.85 -45.21
N LYS A 98 27.87 32.91 -45.25
CA LYS A 98 27.12 33.98 -45.93
C LYS A 98 27.29 35.35 -45.29
N ALA A 99 27.43 35.42 -43.97
CA ALA A 99 27.70 36.69 -43.27
C ALA A 99 29.15 37.15 -43.51
N ASN A 100 30.12 36.24 -43.40
CA ASN A 100 31.52 36.48 -43.72
C ASN A 100 32.23 35.14 -44.00
N PRO A 101 32.70 34.88 -45.24
CA PRO A 101 33.33 33.61 -45.58
C PRO A 101 34.52 33.21 -44.70
N LYS A 102 35.23 34.18 -44.09
CA LYS A 102 36.40 33.90 -43.25
C LYS A 102 36.08 33.29 -41.89
N ASP A 103 34.82 33.37 -41.44
CA ASP A 103 34.43 32.95 -40.09
C ASP A 103 34.11 31.45 -40.01
N VAL A 104 34.20 30.72 -41.13
CA VAL A 104 34.21 29.26 -41.20
C VAL A 104 35.54 28.72 -41.76
N HIS A 105 35.85 27.47 -41.43
CA HIS A 105 37.08 26.80 -41.89
C HIS A 105 37.17 26.71 -43.43
N VAL A 106 38.40 26.67 -43.98
CA VAL A 106 38.63 26.74 -45.44
C VAL A 106 38.00 25.59 -46.24
N SER A 107 37.78 24.44 -45.62
CA SER A 107 37.00 23.33 -46.19
C SER A 107 35.55 23.73 -46.46
N TRP A 108 34.88 24.37 -45.50
CA TRP A 108 33.54 24.93 -45.67
C TRP A 108 33.52 26.05 -46.70
N GLN A 109 34.54 26.93 -46.70
CA GLN A 109 34.64 28.00 -47.69
C GLN A 109 34.68 27.46 -49.13
N THR A 110 35.39 26.35 -49.34
CA THR A 110 35.50 25.68 -50.64
C THR A 110 34.21 24.92 -50.97
N TYR A 111 33.65 24.18 -50.01
CA TYR A 111 32.39 23.45 -50.18
C TYR A 111 31.24 24.37 -50.58
N PHE A 112 30.97 25.43 -49.82
CA PHE A 112 29.87 26.36 -50.13
C PHE A 112 30.15 27.22 -51.38
N ARG A 113 31.40 27.61 -51.65
CA ARG A 113 31.73 28.31 -52.91
C ARG A 113 31.47 27.43 -54.13
N ASN A 114 31.83 26.14 -54.07
CA ASN A 114 31.55 25.18 -55.15
C ASN A 114 30.05 24.86 -55.28
N MET A 115 29.25 25.15 -54.25
CA MET A 115 27.79 25.01 -54.24
C MET A 115 27.06 26.23 -54.84
N GLU A 116 27.73 27.38 -54.91
CA GLU A 116 27.20 28.63 -55.50
C GLU A 116 27.77 28.99 -56.89
N ASP A 117 28.76 28.25 -57.39
CA ASP A 117 29.29 28.48 -58.74
C ASP A 117 28.30 27.95 -59.81
N PRO A 118 27.71 28.82 -60.65
CA PRO A 118 26.69 28.42 -61.63
C PRO A 118 27.26 27.60 -62.80
N THR A 119 28.57 27.37 -62.86
CA THR A 119 29.22 26.50 -63.85
C THR A 119 29.49 25.08 -63.33
N VAL A 120 29.33 24.86 -62.02
CA VAL A 120 29.37 23.51 -61.41
C VAL A 120 27.93 22.99 -61.32
N PRO A 121 27.59 21.83 -61.93
CA PRO A 121 26.27 21.24 -61.76
C PRO A 121 26.08 20.83 -60.30
N ALA A 122 25.08 21.39 -59.62
CA ALA A 122 24.84 21.17 -58.20
C ALA A 122 24.73 19.68 -57.86
N ALA A 123 25.76 19.15 -57.20
CA ALA A 123 25.92 17.73 -56.86
C ALA A 123 25.06 17.35 -55.64
N GLY A 124 23.75 17.54 -55.80
CA GLY A 124 22.70 17.37 -54.82
C GLY A 124 21.41 17.80 -55.49
N SER A 125 20.78 16.89 -56.24
CA SER A 125 19.61 17.22 -57.05
C SER A 125 18.48 17.80 -56.19
N SER A 126 17.63 18.62 -56.80
CA SER A 126 16.40 19.12 -56.15
C SER A 126 15.61 18.00 -55.49
N ASP A 127 15.65 16.83 -56.08
CA ASP A 127 14.83 15.69 -55.73
C ASP A 127 15.42 14.95 -54.53
N ALA A 128 16.75 14.94 -54.37
CA ALA A 128 17.42 14.48 -53.15
C ALA A 128 17.17 15.42 -51.95
N VAL A 129 17.21 16.73 -52.18
CA VAL A 129 16.88 17.72 -51.14
C VAL A 129 15.40 17.63 -50.73
N ASN A 130 14.50 17.52 -51.70
CA ASN A 130 13.07 17.38 -51.45
C ASN A 130 12.72 16.01 -50.85
N TYR A 131 13.47 14.96 -51.16
CA TYR A 131 13.37 13.66 -50.50
C TYR A 131 13.66 13.75 -49.00
N LEU A 132 14.77 14.40 -48.61
CA LEU A 132 15.13 14.60 -47.20
C LEU A 132 14.09 15.46 -46.45
N LYS A 133 13.49 16.47 -47.09
CA LYS A 133 12.35 17.22 -46.54
C LYS A 133 11.12 16.33 -46.31
N ALA A 134 10.80 15.46 -47.27
CA ALA A 134 9.68 14.52 -47.14
C ALA A 134 9.94 13.45 -46.06
N GLN A 135 11.19 12.98 -45.90
CA GLN A 135 11.58 12.14 -44.76
C GLN A 135 11.34 12.84 -43.42
N ASN A 136 11.61 14.15 -43.32
CA ASN A 136 11.33 14.92 -42.09
C ASN A 136 9.82 15.07 -41.84
N ILE A 137 9.00 15.22 -42.89
CA ILE A 137 7.53 15.16 -42.81
C ILE A 137 7.07 13.79 -42.27
N ALA A 138 7.54 12.68 -42.86
CA ALA A 138 7.19 11.34 -42.42
C ALA A 138 7.64 11.06 -40.98
N ARG A 139 8.84 11.51 -40.59
CA ARG A 139 9.35 11.41 -39.21
C ARG A 139 8.47 12.16 -38.22
N ALA A 140 7.97 13.35 -38.58
CA ALA A 140 7.06 14.11 -37.72
C ALA A 140 5.71 13.39 -37.50
N PHE A 141 5.21 12.64 -38.49
CA PHE A 141 4.04 11.77 -38.30
C PHE A 141 4.37 10.50 -37.50
N GLN A 142 5.54 9.89 -37.71
CA GLN A 142 6.01 8.76 -36.90
C GLN A 142 6.21 9.12 -35.42
N GLU A 143 6.51 10.38 -35.12
CA GLU A 143 6.80 10.86 -33.76
C GLU A 143 5.62 11.55 -33.08
N TYR A 144 4.76 12.25 -33.82
CA TYR A 144 3.64 13.02 -33.25
C TYR A 144 2.27 12.71 -33.87
N GLY A 145 2.16 11.79 -34.84
CA GLY A 145 0.90 11.50 -35.55
C GLY A 145 -0.23 11.03 -34.63
N HIS A 146 0.12 10.34 -33.54
CA HIS A 146 -0.80 9.94 -32.47
C HIS A 146 -1.55 11.12 -31.81
N THR A 147 -0.99 12.34 -31.84
CA THR A 147 -1.64 13.58 -31.34
C THR A 147 -2.75 14.12 -32.26
N LYS A 148 -2.90 13.54 -33.46
CA LYS A 148 -3.97 13.83 -34.44
C LYS A 148 -4.83 12.59 -34.74
N ALA A 149 -4.52 11.44 -34.14
CA ALA A 149 -5.27 10.21 -34.35
C ALA A 149 -6.70 10.31 -33.83
N LYS A 150 -7.65 9.71 -34.54
CA LYS A 150 -9.10 9.77 -34.28
C LYS A 150 -9.52 8.77 -33.19
N ILE A 151 -8.77 8.75 -32.09
CA ILE A 151 -8.88 7.75 -31.02
C ILE A 151 -10.07 7.99 -30.09
N ASN A 152 -10.59 9.21 -30.00
CA ASN A 152 -11.71 9.51 -29.08
C ASN A 152 -13.07 9.26 -29.76
N PRO A 153 -13.88 8.26 -29.34
CA PRO A 153 -15.22 8.05 -29.89
C PRO A 153 -16.16 9.26 -29.68
N LEU A 154 -15.93 10.08 -28.65
CA LEU A 154 -16.72 11.28 -28.37
C LEU A 154 -16.27 12.51 -29.18
N GLY A 155 -15.16 12.42 -29.93
CA GLY A 155 -14.50 13.56 -30.56
C GLY A 155 -14.10 14.66 -29.55
N ASP A 156 -13.77 15.85 -30.06
CA ASP A 156 -13.21 16.96 -29.27
C ASP A 156 -14.13 17.38 -28.10
N ILE A 157 -13.82 16.96 -26.88
CA ILE A 157 -14.46 17.38 -25.62
C ILE A 157 -13.62 18.46 -24.94
N ALA A 158 -14.27 19.38 -24.22
CA ALA A 158 -13.57 20.49 -23.55
C ALA A 158 -12.55 20.04 -22.48
N SER A 159 -12.70 18.84 -21.89
CA SER A 159 -11.75 18.25 -20.93
C SER A 159 -10.69 17.32 -21.57
N GLY A 160 -10.53 17.35 -22.90
CA GLY A 160 -9.53 16.55 -23.60
C GLY A 160 -8.08 17.04 -23.37
N THR A 161 -7.21 16.14 -22.91
CA THR A 161 -5.77 16.41 -22.61
C THR A 161 -4.85 16.38 -23.83
N ILE A 162 -5.37 15.98 -25.00
CA ILE A 162 -4.57 15.71 -26.21
C ILE A 162 -4.82 16.84 -27.21
N HIS A 163 -3.76 17.43 -27.73
CA HIS A 163 -3.79 18.48 -28.74
C HIS A 163 -2.80 18.13 -29.86
N THR A 164 -3.17 18.36 -31.12
CA THR A 164 -2.28 18.11 -32.26
C THR A 164 -0.99 18.90 -32.14
N HIS A 165 0.15 18.20 -32.21
CA HIS A 165 1.47 18.78 -32.00
C HIS A 165 1.78 19.88 -33.04
N PRO A 166 2.32 21.05 -32.65
CA PRO A 166 2.50 22.21 -33.55
C PRO A 166 3.53 22.01 -34.67
N ASP A 167 4.31 20.94 -34.61
CA ASP A 167 5.22 20.51 -35.69
C ASP A 167 4.59 19.47 -36.63
N LEU A 168 3.42 18.91 -36.33
CA LEU A 168 2.79 17.96 -37.24
C LEU A 168 2.43 18.66 -38.58
N PRO A 169 2.82 18.12 -39.75
CA PRO A 169 2.65 18.80 -41.03
C PRO A 169 1.20 19.15 -41.38
N SER A 170 0.99 20.39 -41.81
CA SER A 170 -0.30 20.98 -42.14
C SER A 170 -0.13 22.18 -43.09
N SER A 171 -1.21 22.61 -43.74
CA SER A 171 -1.17 23.71 -44.73
C SER A 171 -0.67 25.05 -44.18
N SER A 172 -0.70 25.26 -42.86
CA SER A 172 -0.20 26.48 -42.21
C SER A 172 1.26 26.40 -41.73
N ASN A 173 1.86 25.21 -41.64
CA ASN A 173 3.24 25.02 -41.13
C ASN A 173 4.19 24.25 -42.08
N LEU A 174 3.75 23.87 -43.30
CA LEU A 174 4.60 23.24 -44.34
C LEU A 174 5.94 23.98 -44.59
N SER A 175 5.97 25.29 -44.38
CA SER A 175 7.19 26.11 -44.49
C SER A 175 8.30 25.69 -43.53
N LYS A 176 7.98 25.12 -42.36
CA LYS A 176 8.96 24.49 -41.44
C LYS A 176 9.75 23.36 -42.13
N TYR A 177 9.12 22.67 -43.07
CA TYR A 177 9.68 21.56 -43.83
C TYR A 177 10.28 22.00 -45.17
N GLY A 178 10.40 23.31 -45.43
CA GLY A 178 10.95 23.83 -46.67
C GLY A 178 10.07 23.58 -47.90
N PHE A 179 8.75 23.43 -47.71
CA PHE A 179 7.73 23.33 -48.75
C PHE A 179 6.64 24.39 -48.55
N THR A 180 5.83 24.61 -49.58
CA THR A 180 4.65 25.49 -49.54
C THR A 180 3.38 24.72 -49.95
N THR A 181 2.21 25.35 -49.83
CA THR A 181 0.97 24.80 -50.40
C THR A 181 0.99 24.67 -51.93
N ALA A 182 1.90 25.38 -52.62
CA ALA A 182 2.13 25.22 -54.05
C ALA A 182 3.01 24.00 -54.40
N ASP A 183 3.73 23.42 -53.44
CA ASP A 183 4.53 22.19 -53.63
C ASP A 183 3.70 20.91 -53.46
N LEU A 184 2.39 20.99 -53.17
CA LEU A 184 1.56 19.82 -52.89
C LEU A 184 1.46 18.83 -54.08
N ASP A 185 1.48 19.33 -55.32
CA ASP A 185 1.50 18.53 -56.55
C ASP A 185 2.90 18.12 -57.00
N ARG A 186 3.93 18.37 -56.17
CA ARG A 186 5.31 18.04 -56.50
C ARG A 186 5.56 16.54 -56.29
N GLU A 187 5.94 15.86 -57.37
CA GLU A 187 6.47 14.50 -57.31
C GLU A 187 7.76 14.45 -56.47
N ILE A 188 7.77 13.60 -55.45
CA ILE A 188 8.92 13.33 -54.59
C ILE A 188 9.34 11.86 -54.76
N PRO A 189 10.64 11.53 -54.91
CA PRO A 189 11.09 10.14 -54.87
C PRO A 189 10.72 9.46 -53.55
N LEU A 190 10.24 8.21 -53.58
CA LEU A 190 9.98 7.46 -52.34
C LEU A 190 11.26 6.91 -51.69
N GLY A 191 12.29 6.64 -52.50
CA GLY A 191 13.55 6.05 -52.02
C GLY A 191 13.36 4.71 -51.28
N PRO A 192 14.35 4.26 -50.49
CA PRO A 192 14.19 3.11 -49.62
C PRO A 192 13.51 3.47 -48.28
N ASP A 193 13.89 4.60 -47.66
CA ASP A 193 13.64 4.80 -46.21
C ASP A 193 12.33 5.51 -45.86
N LEU A 194 11.55 6.00 -46.83
CA LEU A 194 10.37 6.84 -46.55
C LEU A 194 9.16 6.00 -46.12
N PHE A 195 8.87 4.94 -46.87
CA PHE A 195 7.83 3.95 -46.57
C PHE A 195 8.30 2.54 -47.00
N PRO A 196 9.34 1.97 -46.36
CA PRO A 196 10.02 0.73 -46.77
C PRO A 196 9.11 -0.51 -46.84
N HIS A 197 7.95 -0.51 -46.18
CA HIS A 197 7.03 -1.65 -46.16
C HIS A 197 5.66 -1.35 -46.80
N LEU A 198 5.45 -0.13 -47.30
CA LEU A 198 4.23 0.21 -48.04
C LEU A 198 4.21 -0.53 -49.39
N ALA A 199 3.14 -1.27 -49.65
CA ALA A 199 2.95 -2.05 -50.88
C ALA A 199 2.67 -1.16 -52.11
N SER A 200 3.71 -0.45 -52.59
CA SER A 200 3.67 0.45 -53.75
C SER A 200 4.68 0.03 -54.82
N THR A 201 4.28 0.12 -56.09
CA THR A 201 5.16 -0.03 -57.25
C THR A 201 5.62 1.32 -57.83
N ALA A 202 5.13 2.44 -57.28
CA ALA A 202 5.50 3.78 -57.71
C ALA A 202 6.91 4.15 -57.24
N LYS A 203 7.66 4.89 -58.08
CA LYS A 203 9.01 5.38 -57.74
C LYS A 203 9.00 6.78 -57.13
N THR A 204 7.96 7.54 -57.42
CA THR A 204 7.67 8.86 -56.88
C THR A 204 6.24 8.90 -56.35
N MET A 205 5.92 9.91 -55.57
CA MET A 205 4.57 10.20 -55.08
C MET A 205 4.42 11.71 -54.90
N PRO A 206 3.27 12.32 -55.24
CA PRO A 206 2.98 13.71 -54.92
C PRO A 206 3.10 14.01 -53.42
N LEU A 207 3.61 15.18 -53.05
CA LEU A 207 3.73 15.59 -51.65
C LEU A 207 2.37 15.54 -50.90
N ARG A 208 1.26 15.87 -51.57
CA ARG A 208 -0.10 15.71 -51.04
C ARG A 208 -0.41 14.27 -50.60
N ASP A 209 0.06 13.28 -51.35
CA ASP A 209 -0.26 11.87 -51.14
C ASP A 209 0.70 11.23 -50.14
N ILE A 210 1.95 11.74 -50.03
CA ILE A 210 2.86 11.41 -48.94
C ILE A 210 2.26 11.84 -47.60
N ILE A 211 1.75 13.08 -47.51
CA ILE A 211 1.09 13.60 -46.30
C ILE A 211 -0.17 12.79 -45.99
N ALA A 212 -1.05 12.56 -46.98
CA ALA A 212 -2.25 11.75 -46.79
C ALA A 212 -1.94 10.29 -46.39
N THR A 213 -0.85 9.71 -46.89
CA THR A 213 -0.36 8.39 -46.49
C THR A 213 0.12 8.41 -45.03
N CYS A 214 0.90 9.41 -44.62
CA CYS A 214 1.31 9.55 -43.22
C CYS A 214 0.12 9.75 -42.27
N GLU A 215 -0.86 10.57 -42.65
CA GLU A 215 -2.11 10.76 -41.88
C GLU A 215 -2.92 9.47 -41.77
N LYS A 216 -3.02 8.70 -42.85
CA LYS A 216 -3.68 7.39 -42.84
C LYS A 216 -3.00 6.40 -41.90
N LEU A 217 -1.66 6.33 -41.94
CA LEU A 217 -0.85 5.40 -41.16
C LEU A 217 -0.77 5.73 -39.65
N TYR A 218 -0.60 7.00 -39.29
CA TYR A 218 -0.26 7.41 -37.92
C TYR A 218 -1.33 8.28 -37.25
N SER A 219 -2.38 8.70 -37.99
CA SER A 219 -3.49 9.52 -37.49
C SER A 219 -4.87 8.96 -37.88
N GLY A 220 -4.97 7.64 -38.07
CA GLY A 220 -6.22 6.91 -38.35
C GLY A 220 -7.08 6.67 -37.10
N SER A 221 -7.80 5.54 -37.06
CA SER A 221 -8.56 5.09 -35.87
C SER A 221 -7.67 4.74 -34.67
N PHE A 222 -6.37 4.60 -34.89
CA PHE A 222 -5.35 4.46 -33.86
C PHE A 222 -4.16 5.39 -34.08
N GLY A 223 -3.42 5.65 -33.01
CA GLY A 223 -2.13 6.34 -32.99
C GLY A 223 -1.09 5.49 -32.27
N VAL A 224 0.20 5.65 -32.63
CA VAL A 224 1.28 4.81 -32.11
C VAL A 224 2.40 5.68 -31.53
N GLU A 225 2.79 5.40 -30.29
CA GLU A 225 4.02 5.91 -29.68
C GLU A 225 5.03 4.77 -29.58
N TYR A 226 6.11 4.92 -30.36
CA TYR A 226 7.20 3.92 -30.43
C TYR A 226 8.59 4.55 -30.66
N ARG A 227 8.65 5.86 -30.95
CA ARG A 227 9.90 6.55 -31.28
C ARG A 227 10.84 6.72 -30.09
N HIS A 228 10.30 6.71 -28.87
CA HIS A 228 11.02 6.74 -27.59
C HIS A 228 11.80 5.45 -27.29
N ILE A 229 11.51 4.35 -27.98
CA ILE A 229 12.25 3.09 -27.84
C ILE A 229 13.66 3.29 -28.41
N SER A 230 14.70 2.94 -27.66
CA SER A 230 16.10 3.10 -28.07
C SER A 230 16.48 2.13 -29.19
N ASP A 231 16.00 0.90 -29.10
CA ASP A 231 16.25 -0.19 -30.05
C ASP A 231 15.71 0.14 -31.47
N PRO A 232 16.56 0.22 -32.51
CA PRO A 232 16.13 0.48 -33.88
C PRO A 232 15.33 -0.69 -34.50
N ALA A 233 15.65 -1.94 -34.18
CA ALA A 233 15.01 -3.12 -34.75
C ALA A 233 13.59 -3.31 -34.20
N LYS A 234 13.39 -3.06 -32.90
CA LYS A 234 12.03 -2.98 -32.30
C LYS A 234 11.18 -1.90 -32.97
N ARG A 235 11.76 -0.74 -33.28
CA ARG A 235 11.05 0.35 -33.98
C ARG A 235 10.69 -0.01 -35.42
N ASP A 236 11.58 -0.68 -36.14
CA ASP A 236 11.31 -1.11 -37.53
C ASP A 236 10.28 -2.24 -37.60
N TRP A 237 10.31 -3.19 -36.65
CA TRP A 237 9.29 -4.25 -36.49
C TRP A 237 7.88 -3.69 -36.30
N ILE A 238 7.74 -2.59 -35.54
CA ILE A 238 6.48 -1.85 -35.37
C ILE A 238 6.13 -1.12 -36.67
N ARG A 239 7.08 -0.39 -37.26
CA ARG A 239 6.92 0.35 -38.52
C ARG A 239 6.37 -0.54 -39.62
N GLN A 240 6.96 -1.73 -39.80
CA GLN A 240 6.52 -2.75 -40.75
C GLN A 240 5.03 -3.06 -40.62
N ARG A 241 4.55 -3.31 -39.40
CA ARG A 241 3.16 -3.70 -39.15
C ARG A 241 2.19 -2.54 -39.33
N VAL A 242 2.57 -1.31 -38.94
CA VAL A 242 1.78 -0.10 -39.17
C VAL A 242 1.69 0.22 -40.68
N GLU A 243 2.81 0.22 -41.40
CA GLU A 243 2.85 0.48 -42.85
C GLU A 243 2.07 -0.57 -43.67
N THR A 244 1.98 -1.82 -43.20
CA THR A 244 1.20 -2.87 -43.89
C THR A 244 -0.26 -3.01 -43.45
N TYR A 245 -0.69 -2.41 -42.33
CA TYR A 245 -2.06 -2.57 -41.78
C TYR A 245 -3.14 -2.35 -42.83
N HIS A 246 -3.09 -1.23 -43.55
CA HIS A 246 -4.10 -0.86 -44.55
C HIS A 246 -4.05 -1.68 -45.86
N ALA A 247 -3.10 -2.60 -46.01
CA ALA A 247 -3.11 -3.60 -47.08
C ALA A 247 -3.81 -4.91 -46.66
N SER A 248 -4.15 -5.06 -45.38
CA SER A 248 -4.68 -6.30 -44.78
C SER A 248 -6.10 -6.10 -44.22
N THR A 249 -7.10 -6.13 -45.10
CA THR A 249 -8.52 -6.07 -44.68
C THR A 249 -8.94 -7.35 -43.95
N PRO A 250 -9.65 -7.28 -42.80
CA PRO A 250 -10.16 -8.46 -42.11
C PRO A 250 -11.08 -9.32 -42.99
N SER A 251 -10.88 -10.64 -42.93
CA SER A 251 -11.68 -11.61 -43.69
C SER A 251 -13.16 -11.63 -43.25
N PRO A 252 -14.12 -12.06 -44.09
CA PRO A 252 -15.52 -12.17 -43.68
C PRO A 252 -15.75 -13.04 -42.43
N ALA A 253 -14.98 -14.13 -42.28
CA ALA A 253 -15.03 -15.00 -41.09
C ALA A 253 -14.38 -14.37 -39.84
N GLU A 254 -13.52 -13.37 -40.01
CA GLU A 254 -13.05 -12.54 -38.90
C GLU A 254 -14.07 -11.48 -38.53
N LYS A 255 -14.65 -10.80 -39.53
CA LYS A 255 -15.75 -9.84 -39.34
C LYS A 255 -16.96 -10.46 -38.63
N GLN A 256 -17.31 -11.71 -38.97
CA GLN A 256 -18.30 -12.51 -38.25
C GLN A 256 -17.94 -12.67 -36.78
N ARG A 257 -16.75 -13.20 -36.45
CA ARG A 257 -16.33 -13.41 -35.05
C ARG A 257 -16.31 -12.13 -34.22
N ILE A 258 -15.91 -11.00 -34.82
CA ILE A 258 -16.00 -9.67 -34.17
C ILE A 258 -17.47 -9.33 -33.85
N LEU A 259 -18.38 -9.52 -34.81
CA LEU A 259 -19.81 -9.30 -34.61
C LEU A 259 -20.40 -10.26 -33.56
N ASP A 260 -20.04 -11.55 -33.58
CA ASP A 260 -20.50 -12.56 -32.64
C ASP A 260 -20.17 -12.16 -31.20
N THR A 261 -18.91 -11.79 -30.92
CA THR A 261 -18.47 -11.37 -29.59
C THR A 261 -19.12 -10.05 -29.17
N LEU A 262 -19.32 -9.09 -30.09
CA LEU A 262 -20.06 -7.86 -29.79
C LEU A 262 -21.53 -8.12 -29.46
N ILE A 263 -22.22 -9.02 -30.19
CA ILE A 263 -23.60 -9.40 -29.88
C ILE A 263 -23.68 -10.02 -28.49
N TRP A 264 -22.79 -10.95 -28.13
CA TRP A 264 -22.76 -11.53 -26.78
C TRP A 264 -22.47 -10.49 -25.69
N ALA A 265 -21.44 -9.66 -25.87
CA ALA A 265 -21.03 -8.64 -24.89
C ALA A 265 -22.13 -7.59 -24.65
N THR A 266 -22.70 -7.02 -25.72
CA THR A 266 -23.78 -6.02 -25.63
C THR A 266 -25.09 -6.63 -25.13
N SER A 267 -25.42 -7.87 -25.52
CA SER A 267 -26.64 -8.53 -25.04
C SER A 267 -26.57 -8.84 -23.55
N LEU A 268 -25.41 -9.25 -23.03
CA LEU A 268 -25.24 -9.52 -21.60
C LEU A 268 -25.46 -8.27 -20.74
N GLU A 269 -24.91 -7.10 -21.10
CA GLU A 269 -25.14 -5.87 -20.34
C GLU A 269 -26.63 -5.49 -20.32
N ARG A 270 -27.28 -5.54 -21.49
CA ARG A 270 -28.72 -5.28 -21.62
C ARG A 270 -29.56 -6.28 -20.81
N PHE A 271 -29.17 -7.55 -20.79
CA PHE A 271 -29.84 -8.61 -20.05
C PHE A 271 -29.69 -8.39 -18.53
N LEU A 272 -28.46 -8.13 -18.04
CA LEU A 272 -28.20 -7.83 -16.63
C LEU A 272 -28.97 -6.57 -16.18
N ALA A 273 -28.95 -5.50 -16.98
CA ALA A 273 -29.72 -4.28 -16.71
C ALA A 273 -31.25 -4.52 -16.68
N THR A 274 -31.75 -5.47 -17.46
CA THR A 274 -33.19 -5.81 -17.51
C THR A 274 -33.62 -6.72 -16.36
N LYS A 275 -32.78 -7.69 -15.97
CA LYS A 275 -33.13 -8.74 -15.00
C LYS A 275 -32.71 -8.39 -13.56
N PHE A 276 -31.68 -7.56 -13.41
CA PHE A 276 -31.12 -7.14 -12.13
C PHE A 276 -30.91 -5.61 -12.09
N PRO A 277 -31.95 -4.78 -12.31
CA PRO A 277 -31.81 -3.33 -12.54
C PRO A 277 -31.21 -2.55 -11.35
N ASN A 278 -31.28 -3.10 -10.14
CA ASN A 278 -30.73 -2.48 -8.93
C ASN A 278 -29.28 -2.91 -8.62
N GLU A 279 -28.76 -3.90 -9.35
CA GLU A 279 -27.45 -4.49 -9.07
C GLU A 279 -26.32 -3.73 -9.78
N LYS A 280 -25.39 -3.19 -8.98
CA LYS A 280 -24.13 -2.63 -9.50
C LYS A 280 -23.34 -3.73 -10.21
N ARG A 281 -22.97 -3.49 -11.46
CA ARG A 281 -22.24 -4.45 -12.32
C ARG A 281 -20.93 -3.92 -12.88
N PHE A 282 -20.74 -2.60 -12.91
CA PHE A 282 -19.61 -1.92 -13.54
C PHE A 282 -19.44 -2.31 -15.02
N GLY A 283 -20.54 -2.26 -15.77
CA GLY A 283 -20.71 -2.85 -17.10
C GLY A 283 -19.72 -2.35 -18.16
N LEU A 284 -19.52 -3.16 -19.20
CA LEU A 284 -18.71 -2.84 -20.37
C LEU A 284 -19.36 -1.78 -21.29
N ASP A 285 -20.55 -1.27 -20.95
CA ASP A 285 -21.31 -0.30 -21.76
C ASP A 285 -20.47 0.95 -22.15
N GLY A 286 -20.26 1.15 -23.46
CA GLY A 286 -19.38 2.18 -24.02
C GLY A 286 -17.90 1.79 -24.20
N ALA A 287 -17.57 0.51 -23.99
CA ALA A 287 -16.23 -0.07 -24.14
C ALA A 287 -16.28 -1.48 -24.79
N GLU A 288 -17.38 -1.84 -25.46
CA GLU A 288 -17.70 -3.19 -25.90
C GLU A 288 -16.68 -3.78 -26.91
N GLY A 289 -16.00 -2.92 -27.68
CA GLY A 289 -14.93 -3.29 -28.61
C GLY A 289 -13.72 -3.96 -27.96
N LEU A 290 -13.56 -3.82 -26.64
CA LEU A 290 -12.55 -4.54 -25.85
C LEU A 290 -12.76 -6.07 -25.90
N ALA A 291 -14.01 -6.55 -25.93
CA ALA A 291 -14.32 -7.98 -25.88
C ALA A 291 -13.80 -8.78 -27.10
N PRO A 292 -14.09 -8.41 -28.37
CA PRO A 292 -13.47 -9.08 -29.52
C PRO A 292 -11.95 -8.90 -29.55
N GLY A 293 -11.43 -7.76 -29.06
CA GLY A 293 -9.99 -7.53 -28.90
C GLY A 293 -9.32 -8.55 -27.98
N LEU A 294 -9.85 -8.75 -26.78
CA LEU A 294 -9.34 -9.75 -25.82
C LEU A 294 -9.47 -11.18 -26.35
N ALA A 295 -10.58 -11.51 -27.03
CA ALA A 295 -10.76 -12.81 -27.66
C ALA A 295 -9.68 -13.07 -28.73
N ALA A 296 -9.41 -12.09 -29.59
CA ALA A 296 -8.39 -12.18 -30.64
C ALA A 296 -6.95 -12.23 -30.09
N LEU A 297 -6.67 -11.54 -28.98
CA LEU A 297 -5.40 -11.61 -28.25
C LEU A 297 -5.15 -13.03 -27.71
N ILE A 298 -6.12 -13.59 -26.99
CA ILE A 298 -6.00 -14.93 -26.39
C ILE A 298 -5.86 -16.01 -27.46
N ASP A 299 -6.70 -15.98 -28.50
CA ASP A 299 -6.64 -16.94 -29.60
C ASP A 299 -5.30 -16.84 -30.36
N ARG A 300 -4.79 -15.62 -30.61
CA ARG A 300 -3.47 -15.42 -31.25
C ARG A 300 -2.32 -15.95 -30.39
N CYS A 301 -2.35 -15.70 -29.08
CA CYS A 301 -1.37 -16.24 -28.14
C CYS A 301 -1.36 -17.79 -28.14
N ALA A 302 -2.52 -18.43 -28.10
CA ALA A 302 -2.63 -19.87 -27.94
C ALA A 302 -2.45 -20.64 -29.26
N ASP A 303 -3.07 -20.20 -30.37
CA ASP A 303 -3.06 -20.90 -31.65
C ASP A 303 -1.76 -20.71 -32.46
N VAL A 304 -1.08 -19.57 -32.28
CA VAL A 304 0.08 -19.21 -33.11
C VAL A 304 1.37 -19.17 -32.30
N HIS A 305 1.34 -18.61 -31.09
CA HIS A 305 2.52 -18.51 -30.22
C HIS A 305 2.63 -19.65 -29.21
N GLY A 306 1.66 -20.58 -29.21
CA GLY A 306 1.70 -21.80 -28.43
C GLY A 306 1.44 -21.63 -26.93
N VAL A 307 1.00 -20.45 -26.47
CA VAL A 307 0.66 -20.16 -25.07
C VAL A 307 -0.33 -21.20 -24.54
N LYS A 308 -0.13 -21.63 -23.30
CA LYS A 308 -0.91 -22.65 -22.58
C LYS A 308 -1.56 -22.12 -21.32
N ASP A 309 -1.04 -21.05 -20.73
CA ASP A 309 -1.60 -20.43 -19.53
C ASP A 309 -1.52 -18.90 -19.60
N ILE A 310 -2.62 -18.24 -19.26
CA ILE A 310 -2.73 -16.79 -19.16
C ILE A 310 -3.23 -16.45 -17.76
N VAL A 311 -2.37 -15.84 -16.94
CA VAL A 311 -2.76 -15.26 -15.64
C VAL A 311 -3.17 -13.80 -15.88
N ILE A 312 -4.33 -13.40 -15.34
CA ILE A 312 -4.95 -12.09 -15.59
C ILE A 312 -5.12 -11.31 -14.28
N GLY A 313 -4.53 -10.11 -14.23
CA GLY A 313 -4.90 -9.05 -13.30
C GLY A 313 -5.93 -8.12 -13.94
N SER A 314 -6.96 -7.67 -13.21
CA SER A 314 -8.01 -6.83 -13.78
C SER A 314 -8.68 -5.93 -12.76
N CYS A 315 -8.96 -4.70 -13.16
CA CYS A 315 -9.92 -3.82 -12.50
C CYS A 315 -11.37 -4.36 -12.59
N HIS A 316 -12.32 -3.60 -12.03
CA HIS A 316 -13.74 -3.96 -12.00
C HIS A 316 -14.48 -3.75 -13.35
N ARG A 317 -14.00 -2.86 -14.23
CA ARG A 317 -14.76 -2.36 -15.38
C ARG A 317 -14.90 -3.44 -16.46
N GLY A 318 -16.14 -3.83 -16.75
CA GLY A 318 -16.47 -4.89 -17.71
C GLY A 318 -16.09 -6.31 -17.25
N ARG A 319 -15.53 -6.48 -16.04
CA ARG A 319 -14.96 -7.75 -15.54
C ARG A 319 -15.92 -8.93 -15.71
N MET A 320 -17.13 -8.79 -15.17
CA MET A 320 -18.15 -9.84 -15.20
C MET A 320 -18.60 -10.20 -16.62
N ASN A 321 -18.49 -9.24 -17.56
CA ASN A 321 -18.79 -9.47 -18.97
C ASN A 321 -17.69 -10.31 -19.61
N VAL A 322 -16.45 -9.83 -19.62
CA VAL A 322 -15.32 -10.53 -20.26
C VAL A 322 -15.06 -11.91 -19.65
N MET A 323 -15.32 -12.09 -18.35
CA MET A 323 -15.33 -13.41 -17.71
C MET A 323 -16.23 -14.42 -18.46
N SER A 324 -17.46 -14.07 -18.77
CA SER A 324 -18.41 -14.98 -19.42
C SER A 324 -18.38 -14.97 -20.94
N THR A 325 -18.13 -13.81 -21.57
CA THR A 325 -18.20 -13.65 -23.03
C THR A 325 -16.86 -13.85 -23.75
N VAL A 326 -15.73 -13.81 -23.02
CA VAL A 326 -14.38 -14.01 -23.58
C VAL A 326 -13.64 -15.17 -22.92
N TYR A 327 -13.66 -15.27 -21.59
CA TYR A 327 -12.86 -16.25 -20.84
C TYR A 327 -13.60 -17.56 -20.53
N GLY A 328 -14.93 -17.62 -20.71
CA GLY A 328 -15.73 -18.85 -20.61
C GLY A 328 -16.35 -19.16 -19.24
N LYS A 329 -16.42 -18.21 -18.30
CA LYS A 329 -17.16 -18.39 -17.04
C LYS A 329 -18.65 -18.61 -17.32
N ASP A 330 -19.19 -19.74 -16.86
CA ASP A 330 -20.58 -20.09 -17.12
C ASP A 330 -21.59 -19.03 -16.61
N PHE A 331 -22.58 -18.74 -17.46
CA PHE A 331 -23.59 -17.71 -17.21
C PHE A 331 -24.52 -18.06 -16.03
N GLU A 332 -24.71 -19.33 -15.68
CA GLU A 332 -25.57 -19.70 -14.55
C GLU A 332 -24.91 -19.34 -13.22
N THR A 333 -23.59 -19.57 -13.12
CA THR A 333 -22.75 -19.13 -12.00
C THR A 333 -22.75 -17.60 -11.88
N LEU A 334 -22.62 -16.88 -13.01
CA LEU A 334 -22.80 -15.42 -13.04
C LEU A 334 -24.19 -14.99 -12.51
N PHE A 335 -25.27 -15.65 -12.94
CA PHE A 335 -26.63 -15.29 -12.51
C PHE A 335 -26.93 -15.68 -11.05
N ARG A 336 -26.31 -16.73 -10.50
CA ARG A 336 -26.36 -17.05 -9.05
C ARG A 336 -25.69 -15.96 -8.21
N GLN A 337 -24.58 -15.38 -8.70
CA GLN A 337 -23.91 -14.24 -8.07
C GLN A 337 -24.73 -12.95 -8.10
N PHE A 338 -25.50 -12.71 -9.16
CA PHE A 338 -26.44 -11.58 -9.24
C PHE A 338 -27.74 -11.80 -8.45
N ALA A 339 -28.15 -13.06 -8.24
CA ALA A 339 -29.32 -13.40 -7.41
C ALA A 339 -29.01 -13.48 -5.90
N GLY A 340 -27.74 -13.42 -5.49
CA GLY A 340 -27.31 -13.65 -4.10
C GLY A 340 -27.52 -15.09 -3.62
N THR A 341 -27.67 -16.05 -4.55
CA THR A 341 -27.94 -17.47 -4.24
C THR A 341 -26.72 -18.37 -4.37
N GLU A 342 -25.57 -17.85 -4.83
CA GLU A 342 -24.30 -18.56 -4.80
C GLU A 342 -23.83 -18.73 -3.35
N LYS A 343 -24.06 -19.92 -2.78
CA LYS A 343 -23.37 -20.36 -1.58
C LYS A 343 -21.93 -20.74 -1.97
N PHE A 344 -20.96 -20.01 -1.43
CA PHE A 344 -19.67 -20.62 -1.16
C PHE A 344 -19.87 -21.66 -0.05
N ASP A 345 -19.09 -22.74 -0.05
CA ASP A 345 -19.30 -23.85 0.89
C ASP A 345 -18.65 -23.52 2.24
N VAL A 346 -19.38 -22.74 3.06
CA VAL A 346 -18.83 -22.03 4.24
C VAL A 346 -18.68 -22.92 5.47
N GLU A 347 -17.86 -23.97 5.38
CA GLU A 347 -17.26 -24.56 6.59
C GLU A 347 -16.31 -23.53 7.23
N GLY A 348 -16.62 -23.10 8.46
CA GLY A 348 -15.73 -22.27 9.27
C GLY A 348 -15.97 -20.74 9.27
N GLY A 349 -17.08 -20.24 8.70
CA GLY A 349 -17.47 -18.82 8.88
C GLY A 349 -16.68 -17.81 8.03
N GLN A 350 -16.25 -18.20 6.83
CA GLN A 350 -15.64 -17.30 5.83
C GLN A 350 -16.62 -16.17 5.46
N THR A 351 -16.13 -14.96 5.19
CA THR A 351 -16.97 -13.79 4.93
C THR A 351 -17.45 -13.68 3.48
N GLY A 352 -16.74 -14.31 2.54
CA GLY A 352 -16.89 -14.02 1.12
C GLY A 352 -16.44 -12.60 0.76
N ASP A 353 -16.85 -12.15 -0.42
CA ASP A 353 -16.57 -10.80 -0.96
C ASP A 353 -17.67 -10.39 -1.96
N VAL A 354 -17.61 -9.16 -2.49
CA VAL A 354 -18.56 -8.67 -3.50
C VAL A 354 -18.32 -9.31 -4.88
N LYS A 355 -19.40 -9.54 -5.64
CA LYS A 355 -19.40 -10.36 -6.86
C LYS A 355 -18.33 -10.01 -7.92
N TYR A 356 -17.92 -8.75 -8.02
CA TYR A 356 -16.91 -8.26 -8.96
C TYR A 356 -15.46 -8.30 -8.44
N HIS A 357 -15.21 -8.87 -7.26
CA HIS A 357 -13.86 -9.19 -6.75
C HIS A 357 -13.47 -10.65 -6.99
N PHE A 358 -14.41 -11.58 -7.18
CA PHE A 358 -14.08 -12.99 -7.41
C PHE A 358 -13.28 -13.19 -8.70
N GLY A 359 -12.45 -14.23 -8.71
CA GLY A 359 -11.68 -14.67 -9.86
C GLY A 359 -12.41 -15.73 -10.70
N MET A 360 -11.66 -16.36 -11.59
CA MET A 360 -12.02 -17.62 -12.25
C MET A 360 -10.76 -18.39 -12.64
N GLU A 361 -10.80 -19.72 -12.59
CA GLU A 361 -9.83 -20.64 -13.19
C GLU A 361 -10.62 -21.53 -14.18
N GLY A 362 -10.11 -21.74 -15.38
CA GLY A 362 -10.75 -22.60 -16.38
C GLY A 362 -9.95 -22.75 -17.67
N GLU A 363 -10.45 -23.56 -18.60
CA GLU A 363 -9.88 -23.74 -19.93
C GLU A 363 -10.76 -23.08 -20.99
N LYS A 364 -10.16 -22.31 -21.89
CA LYS A 364 -10.80 -21.72 -23.06
C LYS A 364 -10.36 -22.45 -24.32
N THR A 365 -11.31 -22.92 -25.12
CA THR A 365 -11.06 -23.32 -26.51
C THR A 365 -10.99 -22.08 -27.42
N THR A 366 -10.01 -22.03 -28.31
CA THR A 366 -9.85 -20.95 -29.30
C THR A 366 -10.69 -21.18 -30.55
N ALA A 367 -10.83 -20.17 -31.39
CA ALA A 367 -11.40 -20.34 -32.73
C ALA A 367 -10.54 -21.21 -33.67
N GLY A 368 -9.25 -21.45 -33.36
CA GLY A 368 -8.39 -22.41 -34.06
C GLY A 368 -8.46 -23.85 -33.51
N GLY A 369 -9.16 -24.08 -32.39
CA GLY A 369 -9.25 -25.40 -31.74
C GLY A 369 -8.10 -25.71 -30.78
N GLY A 370 -7.20 -24.76 -30.53
CA GLY A 370 -6.28 -24.80 -29.39
C GLY A 370 -7.03 -24.67 -28.06
N VAL A 371 -6.38 -25.10 -26.98
CA VAL A 371 -6.87 -24.97 -25.60
C VAL A 371 -5.83 -24.21 -24.78
N VAL A 372 -6.30 -23.25 -23.99
CA VAL A 372 -5.48 -22.39 -23.12
C VAL A 372 -6.15 -22.24 -21.76
N GLY A 373 -5.38 -22.45 -20.69
CA GLY A 373 -5.79 -22.15 -19.33
C GLY A 373 -5.88 -20.64 -19.13
N VAL A 374 -7.01 -20.16 -18.59
CA VAL A 374 -7.22 -18.76 -18.26
C VAL A 374 -7.53 -18.67 -16.78
N GLU A 375 -6.68 -17.97 -16.04
CA GLU A 375 -6.93 -17.66 -14.62
C GLU A 375 -6.97 -16.15 -14.41
N MET A 376 -8.14 -15.61 -14.08
CA MET A 376 -8.25 -14.26 -13.56
C MET A 376 -8.23 -14.30 -12.04
N LEU A 377 -7.24 -13.66 -11.43
CA LEU A 377 -7.14 -13.62 -9.97
C LEU A 377 -8.25 -12.79 -9.34
N PRO A 378 -8.74 -13.18 -8.13
CA PRO A 378 -9.55 -12.29 -7.33
C PRO A 378 -8.73 -11.11 -6.83
N ASN A 379 -9.37 -9.98 -6.57
CA ASN A 379 -8.70 -8.75 -6.15
C ASN A 379 -9.60 -7.87 -5.28
N PRO A 380 -9.03 -7.06 -4.38
CA PRO A 380 -9.79 -6.07 -3.62
C PRO A 380 -10.18 -4.87 -4.51
N SER A 381 -10.98 -3.94 -3.97
CA SER A 381 -11.28 -2.65 -4.63
C SER A 381 -10.08 -1.69 -4.69
N HIS A 382 -8.95 -2.05 -4.09
CA HIS A 382 -7.71 -1.28 -4.18
C HIS A 382 -7.13 -1.54 -5.58
N LEU A 383 -7.34 -0.58 -6.49
CA LEU A 383 -7.00 -0.74 -7.90
C LEU A 383 -5.51 -0.97 -8.11
N GLU A 384 -5.17 -1.73 -9.15
CA GLU A 384 -3.81 -2.15 -9.53
C GLU A 384 -3.08 -3.03 -8.48
N ALA A 385 -3.64 -3.22 -7.26
CA ALA A 385 -3.05 -4.04 -6.19
C ALA A 385 -2.91 -5.55 -6.52
N VAL A 386 -3.56 -6.01 -7.59
CA VAL A 386 -3.47 -7.39 -8.08
C VAL A 386 -2.34 -7.60 -9.10
N ASP A 387 -1.82 -6.54 -9.73
CA ASP A 387 -0.84 -6.65 -10.80
C ASP A 387 0.43 -7.42 -10.40
N PRO A 388 1.12 -7.09 -9.29
CA PRO A 388 2.30 -7.85 -8.88
C PRO A 388 1.90 -9.27 -8.44
N VAL A 389 0.71 -9.48 -7.87
CA VAL A 389 0.20 -10.79 -7.46
C VAL A 389 0.00 -11.71 -8.68
N ALA A 390 -0.57 -11.18 -9.76
CA ALA A 390 -0.75 -11.89 -11.01
C ALA A 390 0.59 -12.18 -11.71
N GLN A 391 1.52 -11.21 -11.72
CA GLN A 391 2.87 -11.41 -12.25
C GLN A 391 3.64 -12.49 -11.44
N GLY A 392 3.57 -12.44 -10.11
CA GLY A 392 4.20 -13.40 -9.22
C GLY A 392 3.65 -14.82 -9.38
N LYS A 393 2.34 -14.97 -9.53
CA LYS A 393 1.73 -16.27 -9.82
C LYS A 393 2.13 -16.77 -11.21
N ALA A 394 2.14 -15.91 -12.23
CA ALA A 394 2.63 -16.27 -13.56
C ALA A 394 4.08 -16.78 -13.52
N LYS A 395 4.96 -16.16 -12.72
CA LYS A 395 6.35 -16.63 -12.55
C LYS A 395 6.43 -18.00 -11.90
N ALA A 396 5.68 -18.23 -10.82
CA ALA A 396 5.63 -19.54 -10.18
C ALA A 396 5.13 -20.63 -11.15
N VAL A 397 4.12 -20.34 -11.97
CA VAL A 397 3.62 -21.29 -12.99
C VAL A 397 4.63 -21.51 -14.11
N GLN A 398 5.40 -20.49 -14.52
CA GLN A 398 6.55 -20.66 -15.44
C GLN A 398 7.58 -21.64 -14.88
N GLU A 399 8.02 -21.44 -13.63
CA GLU A 399 9.06 -22.29 -13.01
C GLU A 399 8.54 -23.73 -12.78
N ILE A 400 7.30 -23.89 -12.31
CA ILE A 400 6.64 -25.21 -12.14
C ILE A 400 6.50 -25.98 -13.46
N LYS A 401 6.21 -25.31 -14.57
CA LYS A 401 6.04 -25.93 -15.89
C LYS A 401 7.35 -26.02 -16.71
N GLY A 402 8.48 -25.58 -16.17
CA GLY A 402 9.76 -25.57 -16.89
C GLY A 402 9.77 -24.62 -18.09
N ASP A 403 9.01 -23.53 -18.03
CA ASP A 403 8.86 -22.54 -19.10
C ASP A 403 10.03 -21.53 -19.13
N VAL A 404 11.25 -22.05 -19.29
CA VAL A 404 12.50 -21.28 -19.16
C VAL A 404 12.61 -20.14 -20.18
N ASP A 405 12.08 -20.33 -21.38
CA ASP A 405 12.02 -19.31 -22.44
C ASP A 405 10.75 -18.43 -22.35
N GLN A 406 9.95 -18.60 -21.29
CA GLN A 406 8.79 -17.80 -20.93
C GLN A 406 7.72 -17.77 -22.06
N SER A 407 7.68 -18.84 -22.88
CA SER A 407 6.85 -18.94 -24.08
C SER A 407 5.41 -19.38 -23.80
N LYS A 408 5.21 -20.32 -22.88
CA LYS A 408 3.93 -21.03 -22.67
C LYS A 408 3.04 -20.35 -21.64
N VAL A 409 3.61 -19.61 -20.69
CA VAL A 409 2.88 -18.98 -19.59
C VAL A 409 3.10 -17.47 -19.65
N MET A 410 2.02 -16.69 -19.62
CA MET A 410 2.10 -15.21 -19.69
C MET A 410 1.20 -14.51 -18.66
N PHE A 411 1.54 -13.25 -18.40
CA PHE A 411 0.73 -12.30 -17.63
C PHE A 411 0.02 -11.31 -18.57
N MET A 412 -1.25 -11.02 -18.28
CA MET A 412 -2.06 -9.99 -18.93
C MET A 412 -2.70 -9.09 -17.86
N ALA A 413 -2.80 -7.80 -18.12
CA ALA A 413 -3.35 -6.85 -17.15
C ALA A 413 -4.37 -5.88 -17.77
N LEU A 414 -5.49 -5.64 -17.07
CA LEU A 414 -6.59 -4.76 -17.50
C LEU A 414 -6.81 -3.63 -16.47
N HIS A 415 -6.44 -2.40 -16.84
CA HIS A 415 -6.38 -1.25 -15.93
C HIS A 415 -7.45 -0.20 -16.21
N GLY A 416 -7.74 0.68 -15.24
CA GLY A 416 -8.52 1.91 -15.47
C GLY A 416 -7.60 3.11 -15.73
N ASP A 417 -7.98 4.04 -16.61
CA ASP A 417 -7.13 5.18 -17.02
C ASP A 417 -6.57 6.00 -15.83
N ALA A 418 -7.43 6.56 -14.99
CA ALA A 418 -7.04 7.33 -13.81
C ALA A 418 -6.30 6.50 -12.73
N ALA A 419 -6.43 5.17 -12.74
CA ALA A 419 -5.76 4.29 -11.78
C ALA A 419 -4.34 3.93 -12.23
N PHE A 420 -4.17 3.57 -13.52
CA PHE A 420 -2.87 3.30 -14.12
C PHE A 420 -1.91 4.50 -14.01
N SER A 421 -2.42 5.73 -14.19
CA SER A 421 -1.62 6.96 -14.03
C SER A 421 -1.48 7.45 -12.58
N GLY A 422 -2.29 6.93 -11.65
CA GLY A 422 -2.40 7.45 -10.27
C GLY A 422 -1.83 6.54 -9.17
N GLN A 423 -1.68 5.24 -9.41
CA GLN A 423 -1.18 4.28 -8.41
C GLN A 423 0.32 4.00 -8.58
N GLY A 424 1.13 4.35 -7.57
CA GLY A 424 2.58 4.13 -7.58
C GLY A 424 3.00 2.65 -7.75
N LEU A 425 2.14 1.71 -7.37
CA LEU A 425 2.37 0.27 -7.56
C LEU A 425 2.50 -0.12 -9.04
N VAL A 426 1.88 0.63 -9.95
CA VAL A 426 1.99 0.40 -11.40
C VAL A 426 3.44 0.62 -11.85
N TYR A 427 4.09 1.69 -11.36
CA TYR A 427 5.51 1.93 -11.58
C TYR A 427 6.37 0.81 -10.98
N GLU A 428 6.10 0.41 -9.72
CA GLU A 428 6.85 -0.68 -9.07
C GLU A 428 6.74 -1.99 -9.87
N THR A 429 5.55 -2.31 -10.39
CA THR A 429 5.30 -3.55 -11.15
C THR A 429 5.85 -3.48 -12.58
N LEU A 430 5.77 -2.32 -13.25
CA LEU A 430 6.47 -2.09 -14.52
C LEU A 430 7.99 -2.29 -14.36
N ASN A 431 8.56 -1.80 -13.26
CA ASN A 431 9.98 -1.98 -12.92
C ASN A 431 10.38 -3.45 -12.68
N LEU A 432 9.43 -4.35 -12.36
CA LEU A 432 9.69 -5.80 -12.23
C LEU A 432 9.76 -6.55 -13.57
N SER A 433 9.32 -5.95 -14.68
CA SER A 433 9.01 -6.66 -15.94
C SER A 433 10.20 -7.41 -16.57
N ALA A 434 11.41 -6.90 -16.36
CA ALA A 434 12.66 -7.42 -16.93
C ALA A 434 13.78 -7.66 -15.89
N LEU A 435 13.43 -7.84 -14.61
CA LEU A 435 14.43 -8.13 -13.56
C LEU A 435 14.57 -9.65 -13.32
N LYS A 436 15.81 -10.13 -13.27
CA LYS A 436 16.19 -11.53 -12.90
C LYS A 436 15.42 -11.96 -11.65
N GLY A 437 14.59 -12.99 -11.78
CA GLY A 437 13.76 -13.52 -10.68
C GLY A 437 12.36 -12.90 -10.51
N TYR A 438 12.00 -11.92 -11.34
CA TYR A 438 10.67 -11.27 -11.39
C TYR A 438 10.08 -11.18 -12.81
N GLU A 439 10.94 -11.19 -13.83
CA GLU A 439 10.61 -11.26 -15.26
C GLU A 439 9.61 -12.39 -15.61
N VAL A 440 8.62 -12.09 -16.46
CA VAL A 440 7.61 -13.07 -16.95
C VAL A 440 7.49 -13.09 -18.48
N GLY A 441 8.52 -12.60 -19.19
CA GLY A 441 8.57 -12.62 -20.65
C GLY A 441 7.65 -11.59 -21.30
N GLY A 442 7.42 -10.45 -20.62
CA GLY A 442 6.58 -9.36 -21.11
C GLY A 442 5.08 -9.55 -20.82
N THR A 443 4.46 -8.46 -20.41
CA THR A 443 3.05 -8.32 -20.06
C THR A 443 2.29 -7.62 -21.19
N VAL A 444 1.13 -8.14 -21.58
CA VAL A 444 0.20 -7.37 -22.44
C VAL A 444 -0.76 -6.60 -21.54
N ARG A 445 -0.72 -5.27 -21.61
CA ARG A 445 -1.50 -4.35 -20.76
C ARG A 445 -2.55 -3.62 -21.57
N LEU A 446 -3.81 -3.65 -21.12
CA LEU A 446 -4.92 -2.96 -21.77
C LEU A 446 -5.52 -1.92 -20.82
N MET A 447 -5.61 -0.68 -21.28
CA MET A 447 -6.28 0.40 -20.53
C MET A 447 -7.73 0.49 -20.99
N VAL A 448 -8.69 0.35 -20.07
CA VAL A 448 -10.11 0.61 -20.32
C VAL A 448 -10.37 2.11 -20.17
N ASN A 449 -9.73 2.89 -21.06
CA ASN A 449 -9.64 4.35 -20.96
C ASN A 449 -10.97 5.01 -21.31
N ASN A 450 -11.80 5.18 -20.29
CA ASN A 450 -13.13 5.76 -20.40
C ASN A 450 -13.11 7.27 -20.15
N GLN A 451 -11.91 7.86 -20.05
CA GLN A 451 -11.60 9.29 -19.96
C GLN A 451 -11.95 9.95 -18.61
N ILE A 452 -12.51 9.21 -17.65
CA ILE A 452 -13.06 9.72 -16.38
C ILE A 452 -12.85 8.77 -15.18
N GLY A 453 -12.11 9.22 -14.17
CA GLY A 453 -11.91 8.52 -12.90
C GLY A 453 -13.02 8.83 -11.89
N PHE A 454 -14.07 7.99 -11.82
CA PHE A 454 -15.31 8.27 -11.07
C PHE A 454 -15.97 9.59 -11.52
N THR A 455 -15.68 10.71 -10.85
CA THR A 455 -16.12 12.08 -11.17
C THR A 455 -14.97 13.01 -11.60
N THR A 456 -13.74 12.51 -11.70
CA THR A 456 -12.54 13.29 -12.04
C THR A 456 -12.25 13.19 -13.54
N ASP A 457 -12.23 14.33 -14.24
CA ASP A 457 -11.84 14.39 -15.65
C ASP A 457 -10.35 14.09 -15.86
N SER A 458 -9.99 13.69 -17.09
CA SER A 458 -8.61 13.36 -17.48
C SER A 458 -7.52 14.41 -17.14
N PRO A 459 -7.73 15.74 -17.20
CA PRO A 459 -6.71 16.72 -16.83
C PRO A 459 -6.42 16.80 -15.32
N ASP A 460 -7.37 16.37 -14.48
CA ASP A 460 -7.24 16.39 -13.03
C ASP A 460 -6.72 15.07 -12.45
N SER A 461 -6.66 13.98 -13.25
CA SER A 461 -6.19 12.66 -12.83
C SER A 461 -4.72 12.36 -13.15
N ARG A 462 -4.07 13.18 -13.99
CA ARG A 462 -2.67 12.99 -14.42
C ARG A 462 -2.03 14.29 -14.90
N SER A 463 -0.70 14.33 -14.95
CA SER A 463 0.09 15.49 -15.42
C SER A 463 0.68 15.33 -16.82
N THR A 464 0.18 14.37 -17.60
CA THR A 464 0.65 14.03 -18.96
C THR A 464 -0.54 13.80 -19.91
N PRO A 465 -0.36 13.86 -21.24
CA PRO A 465 -1.47 13.74 -22.18
C PRO A 465 -2.24 12.41 -22.07
N TYR A 466 -1.53 11.29 -21.91
CA TYR A 466 -2.09 9.94 -21.91
C TYR A 466 -1.97 9.28 -20.53
N CYS A 467 -2.92 8.40 -20.19
CA CYS A 467 -2.81 7.60 -18.97
C CYS A 467 -1.63 6.62 -19.04
N SER A 468 -1.36 6.09 -20.24
CA SER A 468 -0.30 5.12 -20.55
C SER A 468 1.13 5.66 -20.52
N ASP A 469 1.34 6.98 -20.38
CA ASP A 469 2.67 7.63 -20.42
C ASP A 469 3.69 7.00 -19.45
N LEU A 470 3.24 6.46 -18.31
CA LEU A 470 4.09 5.79 -17.32
C LEU A 470 4.85 4.58 -17.90
N ALA A 471 4.30 3.89 -18.89
CA ALA A 471 4.94 2.73 -19.52
C ALA A 471 6.18 3.09 -20.37
N LYS A 472 6.37 4.36 -20.71
CA LYS A 472 7.60 4.86 -21.37
C LYS A 472 8.84 4.68 -20.49
N TYR A 473 8.68 4.55 -19.17
CA TYR A 473 9.76 4.25 -18.22
C TYR A 473 10.54 2.97 -18.57
N ILE A 474 9.87 1.96 -19.13
CA ILE A 474 10.47 0.67 -19.53
C ILE A 474 10.60 0.51 -21.06
N GLU A 475 10.56 1.62 -21.81
CA GLU A 475 10.51 1.64 -23.28
C GLU A 475 9.42 0.74 -23.91
N ALA A 476 8.28 0.54 -23.22
CA ALA A 476 7.17 -0.19 -23.82
C ALA A 476 6.54 0.63 -24.97
N PRO A 477 6.19 0.02 -26.11
CA PRO A 477 5.39 0.65 -27.14
C PRO A 477 3.94 0.83 -26.66
N ILE A 478 3.32 1.93 -27.08
CA ILE A 478 1.97 2.31 -26.69
C ILE A 478 1.13 2.52 -27.96
N PHE A 479 -0.03 1.88 -28.00
CA PHE A 479 -0.98 1.98 -29.11
C PHE A 479 -2.31 2.52 -28.59
N HIS A 480 -2.68 3.74 -28.98
CA HIS A 480 -3.96 4.36 -28.59
C HIS A 480 -4.99 4.05 -29.67
N VAL A 481 -6.15 3.49 -29.32
CA VAL A 481 -7.13 3.01 -30.31
C VAL A 481 -8.56 3.42 -29.93
N ASN A 482 -9.34 3.82 -30.93
CA ASN A 482 -10.75 4.09 -30.78
C ASN A 482 -11.54 2.80 -30.53
N ALA A 483 -12.24 2.70 -29.40
CA ALA A 483 -13.09 1.55 -29.10
C ALA A 483 -14.24 1.35 -30.09
N ASP A 484 -14.67 2.40 -30.80
CA ASP A 484 -15.69 2.31 -31.85
C ASP A 484 -15.18 1.70 -33.19
N ASP A 485 -13.88 1.40 -33.32
CA ASP A 485 -13.31 0.66 -34.46
C ASP A 485 -12.83 -0.73 -33.99
N PRO A 486 -13.71 -1.75 -33.94
CA PRO A 486 -13.39 -3.04 -33.36
C PRO A 486 -12.43 -3.87 -34.24
N GLU A 487 -12.30 -3.53 -35.53
CA GLU A 487 -11.29 -4.12 -36.41
C GLU A 487 -9.89 -3.58 -36.07
N ALA A 488 -9.76 -2.28 -35.79
CA ALA A 488 -8.51 -1.70 -35.31
C ALA A 488 -8.11 -2.24 -33.93
N VAL A 489 -9.06 -2.38 -33.00
CA VAL A 489 -8.80 -2.98 -31.67
C VAL A 489 -8.30 -4.43 -31.82
N VAL A 490 -8.96 -5.25 -32.66
CA VAL A 490 -8.55 -6.65 -32.91
C VAL A 490 -7.18 -6.75 -33.57
N PHE A 491 -6.86 -5.87 -34.53
CA PHE A 491 -5.53 -5.81 -35.13
C PHE A 491 -4.43 -5.54 -34.10
N LEU A 492 -4.63 -4.54 -33.24
CA LEU A 492 -3.64 -4.15 -32.22
C LEU A 492 -3.51 -5.19 -31.11
N CYS A 493 -4.60 -5.84 -30.72
CA CYS A 493 -4.56 -7.00 -29.82
C CYS A 493 -3.73 -8.17 -30.39
N LYS A 494 -3.86 -8.47 -31.69
CA LYS A 494 -3.00 -9.46 -32.36
C LYS A 494 -1.54 -9.00 -32.45
N LEU A 495 -1.30 -7.72 -32.73
CA LEU A 495 0.05 -7.13 -32.74
C LEU A 495 0.73 -7.23 -31.37
N ALA A 496 -0.02 -7.04 -30.28
CA ALA A 496 0.50 -7.18 -28.92
C ALA A 496 0.87 -8.62 -28.55
N ALA A 497 0.08 -9.60 -29.01
CA ALA A 497 0.46 -11.02 -28.92
C ALA A 497 1.79 -11.28 -29.65
N ASP A 498 1.92 -10.80 -30.89
CA ASP A 498 3.14 -10.94 -31.70
C ASP A 498 4.36 -10.24 -31.08
N TRP A 499 4.19 -9.06 -30.47
CA TRP A 499 5.27 -8.32 -29.81
C TRP A 499 5.79 -9.05 -28.57
N ARG A 500 4.89 -9.54 -27.71
CA ARG A 500 5.23 -10.31 -26.52
C ARG A 500 5.86 -11.66 -26.90
N ALA A 501 5.44 -12.24 -28.02
CA ALA A 501 6.02 -13.45 -28.57
C ALA A 501 7.46 -13.24 -29.10
N GLU A 502 7.72 -12.14 -29.81
CA GLU A 502 9.03 -11.80 -30.38
C GLU A 502 10.03 -11.33 -29.32
N PHE A 503 9.68 -10.28 -28.57
CA PHE A 503 10.65 -9.49 -27.81
C PHE A 503 10.67 -9.73 -26.31
N ARG A 504 9.74 -10.56 -25.79
CA ARG A 504 9.58 -10.87 -24.35
C ARG A 504 9.51 -9.62 -23.44
N SER A 505 8.99 -8.51 -23.98
CA SER A 505 8.86 -7.21 -23.29
C SER A 505 7.41 -6.74 -23.24
N ASP A 506 7.07 -5.92 -22.24
CA ASP A 506 5.74 -5.32 -22.08
C ASP A 506 5.27 -4.52 -23.30
N ILE A 507 3.95 -4.38 -23.45
CA ILE A 507 3.27 -3.57 -24.47
C ILE A 507 1.93 -3.07 -23.94
N VAL A 508 1.57 -1.83 -24.30
CA VAL A 508 0.33 -1.17 -23.88
C VAL A 508 -0.61 -0.92 -25.05
N ILE A 509 -1.88 -1.29 -24.88
CA ILE A 509 -2.99 -0.83 -25.71
C ILE A 509 -3.88 0.10 -24.87
N ASP A 510 -3.97 1.36 -25.28
CA ASP A 510 -4.82 2.37 -24.67
C ASP A 510 -6.18 2.44 -25.42
N VAL A 511 -7.15 1.64 -24.98
CA VAL A 511 -8.46 1.50 -25.61
C VAL A 511 -9.35 2.68 -25.18
N ASN A 512 -9.33 3.74 -25.99
CA ASN A 512 -10.05 4.99 -25.76
C ASN A 512 -11.55 4.76 -26.04
N CYS A 513 -12.33 4.78 -24.96
CA CYS A 513 -13.73 4.40 -24.91
C CYS A 513 -14.54 5.44 -24.12
N TYR A 514 -15.74 5.10 -23.65
CA TYR A 514 -16.52 5.92 -22.72
C TYR A 514 -17.23 5.07 -21.66
N ARG A 515 -18.02 5.72 -20.80
CA ARG A 515 -18.84 5.05 -19.76
C ARG A 515 -20.30 5.46 -19.93
N ARG A 516 -21.15 4.55 -20.40
CA ARG A 516 -22.55 4.87 -20.75
C ARG A 516 -23.39 5.37 -19.56
N PHE A 517 -23.09 4.89 -18.37
CA PHE A 517 -23.74 5.24 -17.10
C PHE A 517 -22.78 6.01 -16.17
N GLY A 518 -23.18 6.31 -14.93
CA GLY A 518 -22.28 6.84 -13.89
C GLY A 518 -21.16 5.87 -13.53
N HIS A 519 -20.39 6.17 -12.48
CA HIS A 519 -19.31 5.27 -12.03
C HIS A 519 -19.83 3.86 -11.69
N ASN A 520 -21.06 3.79 -11.20
CA ASN A 520 -21.91 2.60 -11.15
C ASN A 520 -23.29 2.96 -11.72
N GLU A 521 -24.14 1.97 -11.97
CA GLU A 521 -25.31 2.17 -12.84
C GLU A 521 -26.48 2.97 -12.20
N ILE A 522 -26.38 3.30 -10.90
CA ILE A 522 -27.30 4.18 -10.17
C ILE A 522 -26.70 5.58 -9.87
N ASP A 523 -25.52 5.89 -10.41
CA ASP A 523 -24.81 7.16 -10.20
C ASP A 523 -25.09 8.18 -11.33
N GLN A 524 -25.29 9.45 -10.97
CA GLN A 524 -25.75 10.51 -11.87
C GLN A 524 -24.60 11.45 -12.28
N ALA A 525 -23.67 10.92 -13.08
CA ALA A 525 -22.45 11.63 -13.49
C ALA A 525 -22.68 12.91 -14.32
N SER A 526 -23.92 13.20 -14.78
CA SER A 526 -24.24 14.51 -15.39
C SER A 526 -24.19 15.68 -14.41
N PHE A 527 -24.10 15.43 -13.09
CA PHE A 527 -23.87 16.47 -12.08
C PHE A 527 -22.45 17.07 -12.16
N THR A 528 -21.47 16.31 -12.67
CA THR A 528 -20.07 16.72 -12.78
C THR A 528 -19.58 16.82 -14.22
N GLN A 529 -19.99 15.92 -15.13
CA GLN A 529 -19.59 15.92 -16.54
C GLN A 529 -20.77 16.09 -17.53
N PRO A 530 -21.55 17.20 -17.46
CA PRO A 530 -22.75 17.38 -18.28
C PRO A 530 -22.48 17.42 -19.80
N GLU A 531 -21.33 17.94 -20.25
CA GLU A 531 -20.98 17.95 -21.69
C GLU A 531 -20.68 16.55 -22.21
N MET A 532 -19.80 15.82 -21.51
CA MET A 532 -19.42 14.44 -21.87
C MET A 532 -20.65 13.53 -21.90
N TYR A 533 -21.51 13.59 -20.88
CA TYR A 533 -22.71 12.75 -20.82
C TYR A 533 -23.79 13.18 -21.84
N LYS A 534 -23.86 14.46 -22.22
CA LYS A 534 -24.69 14.90 -23.36
C LYS A 534 -24.20 14.29 -24.69
N LYS A 535 -22.89 14.17 -24.90
CA LYS A 535 -22.34 13.46 -26.08
C LYS A 535 -22.60 11.95 -25.99
N ILE A 536 -22.33 11.32 -24.85
CA ILE A 536 -22.55 9.88 -24.62
C ILE A 536 -24.02 9.49 -24.85
N ALA A 537 -24.98 10.34 -24.47
CA ALA A 537 -26.41 10.13 -24.74
C ALA A 537 -26.74 10.19 -26.25
N ALA A 538 -26.00 10.96 -27.03
CA ALA A 538 -26.15 11.07 -28.48
C ALA A 538 -25.34 10.03 -29.27
N GLN A 539 -24.47 9.24 -28.62
CA GLN A 539 -23.70 8.19 -29.29
C GLN A 539 -24.59 7.00 -29.69
N PRO A 540 -24.59 6.60 -30.99
CA PRO A 540 -25.09 5.30 -31.41
C PRO A 540 -24.26 4.17 -30.80
N ALA A 541 -24.88 3.04 -30.49
CA ALA A 541 -24.20 1.89 -29.91
C ALA A 541 -23.23 1.24 -30.91
N LEU A 542 -22.06 0.80 -30.42
CA LEU A 542 -21.02 0.17 -31.22
C LEU A 542 -21.51 -1.02 -32.04
N LEU A 543 -22.32 -1.89 -31.44
CA LEU A 543 -22.90 -3.04 -32.14
C LEU A 543 -23.67 -2.60 -33.40
N GLU A 544 -24.54 -1.60 -33.29
CA GLU A 544 -25.35 -1.14 -34.43
C GLU A 544 -24.49 -0.40 -35.47
N LYS A 545 -23.51 0.43 -35.05
CA LYS A 545 -22.49 1.03 -35.95
C LYS A 545 -21.76 -0.03 -36.79
N TYR A 546 -21.40 -1.15 -36.16
CA TYR A 546 -20.68 -2.23 -36.83
C TYR A 546 -21.58 -3.07 -37.75
N ILE A 547 -22.85 -3.27 -37.38
CA ILE A 547 -23.85 -3.91 -38.24
C ILE A 547 -24.12 -3.05 -39.49
N GLU A 548 -24.32 -1.74 -39.33
CA GLU A 548 -24.47 -0.79 -40.45
C GLU A 548 -23.28 -0.85 -41.42
N LYS A 549 -22.04 -0.90 -40.90
CA LYS A 549 -20.83 -1.10 -41.70
C LYS A 549 -20.88 -2.43 -42.47
N LEU A 550 -21.09 -3.55 -41.79
CA LEU A 550 -21.01 -4.88 -42.40
C LEU A 550 -22.12 -5.16 -43.43
N VAL A 551 -23.30 -4.58 -43.24
CA VAL A 551 -24.41 -4.64 -44.21
C VAL A 551 -24.14 -3.68 -45.38
N GLY A 552 -23.65 -2.47 -45.12
CA GLY A 552 -23.26 -1.50 -46.16
C GLY A 552 -22.11 -1.98 -47.06
N GLU A 553 -21.17 -2.76 -46.50
CA GLU A 553 -20.11 -3.45 -47.23
C GLU A 553 -20.60 -4.73 -47.94
N GLY A 554 -21.86 -5.16 -47.73
CA GLY A 554 -22.40 -6.42 -48.26
C GLY A 554 -21.74 -7.68 -47.68
N THR A 555 -21.00 -7.57 -46.57
CA THR A 555 -20.36 -8.71 -45.91
C THR A 555 -21.38 -9.54 -45.12
N MET A 556 -22.41 -8.89 -44.54
CA MET A 556 -23.49 -9.53 -43.78
C MET A 556 -24.88 -9.15 -44.33
N GLN A 557 -25.89 -9.98 -44.03
CA GLN A 557 -27.30 -9.71 -44.32
C GLN A 557 -28.03 -9.34 -43.02
N ALA A 558 -28.87 -8.30 -43.03
CA ALA A 558 -29.48 -7.75 -41.83
C ALA A 558 -30.39 -8.76 -41.09
N GLU A 559 -31.09 -9.60 -41.84
CA GLU A 559 -32.02 -10.61 -41.33
C GLU A 559 -31.30 -11.67 -40.48
N VAL A 560 -30.10 -12.10 -40.90
CA VAL A 560 -29.27 -13.08 -40.20
C VAL A 560 -28.76 -12.51 -38.88
N VAL A 561 -28.38 -11.23 -38.87
CA VAL A 561 -27.91 -10.53 -37.67
C VAL A 561 -29.03 -10.36 -36.63
N GLU A 562 -30.25 -10.04 -37.05
CA GLU A 562 -31.41 -9.94 -36.14
C GLU A 562 -31.91 -11.30 -35.65
N GLU A 563 -31.75 -12.38 -36.43
CA GLU A 563 -31.94 -13.76 -35.95
C GLU A 563 -30.90 -14.12 -34.88
N GLN A 564 -29.61 -13.80 -35.11
CA GLN A 564 -28.53 -14.05 -34.16
C GLN A 564 -28.71 -13.26 -32.85
N LYS A 565 -29.07 -11.97 -32.92
CA LYS A 565 -29.37 -11.12 -31.74
C LYS A 565 -30.50 -11.71 -30.90
N ARG A 566 -31.51 -12.31 -31.54
CA ARG A 566 -32.62 -13.01 -30.85
C ARG A 566 -32.16 -14.30 -30.18
N TRP A 567 -31.43 -15.15 -30.91
CA TRP A 567 -30.92 -16.43 -30.39
C TRP A 567 -30.03 -16.23 -29.15
N VAL A 568 -29.13 -15.24 -29.16
CA VAL A 568 -28.29 -14.91 -27.99
C VAL A 568 -29.14 -14.52 -26.78
N TRP A 569 -30.22 -13.73 -26.97
CA TRP A 569 -31.13 -13.40 -25.87
C TRP A 569 -31.86 -14.63 -25.32
N GLU A 570 -32.36 -15.51 -26.19
CA GLU A 570 -33.02 -16.76 -25.81
C GLU A 570 -32.09 -17.69 -25.00
N GLN A 571 -30.80 -17.77 -25.37
CA GLN A 571 -29.80 -18.51 -24.60
C GLN A 571 -29.52 -17.92 -23.22
N LEU A 572 -29.54 -16.59 -23.07
CA LEU A 572 -29.41 -15.92 -21.77
C LEU A 572 -30.64 -16.17 -20.87
N GLU A 573 -31.86 -16.18 -21.43
CA GLU A 573 -33.07 -16.61 -20.70
C GLU A 573 -32.99 -18.08 -20.25
N GLU A 574 -32.55 -19.00 -21.12
CA GLU A 574 -32.38 -20.41 -20.81
C GLU A 574 -31.34 -20.63 -19.69
N LYS A 575 -30.24 -19.89 -19.71
CA LYS A 575 -29.22 -19.90 -18.65
C LYS A 575 -29.73 -19.29 -17.34
N LEU A 576 -30.53 -18.22 -17.37
CA LEU A 576 -31.20 -17.66 -16.18
C LEU A 576 -32.31 -18.56 -15.62
N ALA A 577 -32.91 -19.43 -16.44
CA ALA A 577 -33.83 -20.46 -15.97
C ALA A 577 -33.06 -21.56 -15.21
N ARG A 578 -31.95 -22.07 -15.78
CA ARG A 578 -31.09 -23.09 -15.16
C ARG A 578 -30.39 -22.61 -13.89
N SER A 579 -30.00 -21.33 -13.81
CA SER A 579 -29.32 -20.77 -12.63
C SER A 579 -30.12 -20.87 -11.33
N LYS A 580 -31.45 -21.01 -11.43
CA LYS A 580 -32.41 -21.12 -10.32
C LYS A 580 -32.63 -22.56 -9.85
N LEU A 581 -32.13 -23.56 -10.59
CA LEU A 581 -32.17 -24.96 -10.16
C LEU A 581 -31.18 -25.18 -9.02
N PRO A 582 -31.46 -26.08 -8.07
CA PRO A 582 -30.47 -26.53 -7.10
C PRO A 582 -29.24 -27.08 -7.82
N VAL A 583 -28.06 -26.65 -7.38
CA VAL A 583 -26.79 -27.25 -7.78
C VAL A 583 -26.47 -28.33 -6.75
N GLU A 584 -26.08 -29.54 -7.18
CA GLU A 584 -25.38 -30.45 -6.28
C GLU A 584 -24.06 -29.80 -5.87
N ASP A 585 -23.71 -29.82 -4.58
CA ASP A 585 -22.67 -28.94 -4.04
C ASP A 585 -21.36 -29.05 -4.82
N LEU A 586 -21.04 -27.98 -5.56
CA LEU A 586 -19.83 -27.86 -6.37
C LEU A 586 -18.64 -27.74 -5.43
N LYS A 587 -18.14 -28.89 -4.99
CA LYS A 587 -16.86 -29.02 -4.30
C LYS A 587 -15.79 -28.40 -5.17
N MET A 588 -15.44 -27.15 -4.85
CA MET A 588 -14.24 -26.49 -5.36
C MET A 588 -13.10 -27.46 -5.18
N GLY A 589 -12.47 -27.84 -6.28
CA GLY A 589 -11.59 -29.00 -6.30
C GLY A 589 -10.38 -28.78 -5.42
N ASP A 590 -10.40 -29.32 -4.21
CA ASP A 590 -9.20 -29.86 -3.58
C ASP A 590 -8.69 -30.95 -4.53
N LYS A 591 -7.89 -30.53 -5.53
CA LYS A 591 -6.86 -31.36 -6.14
C LYS A 591 -5.98 -31.80 -4.96
N LEU A 592 -6.31 -32.96 -4.39
CA LEU A 592 -5.79 -33.37 -3.08
C LEU A 592 -4.28 -33.20 -3.08
N THR A 593 -3.79 -32.26 -2.26
CA THR A 593 -2.43 -32.35 -1.77
C THR A 593 -2.36 -33.67 -1.02
N SER A 594 -1.65 -34.65 -1.58
CA SER A 594 -1.34 -35.89 -0.88
C SER A 594 -0.85 -35.53 0.51
N GLU A 595 -1.48 -36.07 1.56
CA GLU A 595 -1.12 -35.69 2.93
C GLU A 595 0.40 -35.85 3.14
N PRO A 596 1.06 -34.89 3.80
CA PRO A 596 2.51 -34.93 4.00
C PRO A 596 2.93 -36.28 4.58
N SER A 597 3.79 -37.01 3.87
CA SER A 597 4.28 -38.34 4.28
C SER A 597 5.02 -38.36 5.62
N SER A 598 5.36 -37.17 6.14
CA SER A 598 5.76 -36.92 7.52
C SER A 598 5.28 -35.53 7.93
N THR A 599 4.87 -35.38 9.19
CA THR A 599 4.65 -34.09 9.85
C THR A 599 5.84 -33.66 10.70
N SER A 600 6.88 -34.51 10.82
CA SER A 600 8.09 -34.19 11.58
C SER A 600 8.89 -33.08 10.90
N THR A 601 9.40 -32.16 11.71
CA THR A 601 10.28 -31.08 11.27
C THR A 601 11.74 -31.29 11.68
N ALA A 602 12.04 -32.36 12.41
CA ALA A 602 13.42 -32.81 12.62
C ALA A 602 14.02 -33.42 11.34
N VAL A 603 15.33 -33.67 11.35
CA VAL A 603 16.09 -34.36 10.29
C VAL A 603 17.17 -35.27 10.88
N GLU A 604 17.83 -36.05 10.02
CA GLU A 604 19.02 -36.82 10.38
C GLU A 604 20.27 -35.92 10.55
N GLU A 605 21.13 -36.26 11.49
CA GLU A 605 22.38 -35.53 11.78
C GLU A 605 23.36 -35.55 10.58
N THR A 606 23.28 -36.58 9.74
CA THR A 606 24.03 -36.69 8.48
C THR A 606 23.59 -35.65 7.44
N THR A 607 22.29 -35.35 7.37
CA THR A 607 21.73 -34.29 6.51
C THR A 607 22.22 -32.93 6.97
N LEU A 608 22.18 -32.65 8.28
CA LEU A 608 22.71 -31.40 8.84
C LEU A 608 24.22 -31.25 8.55
N SER A 609 25.00 -32.31 8.76
CA SER A 609 26.44 -32.33 8.50
C SER A 609 26.78 -32.05 7.02
N THR A 610 26.02 -32.63 6.10
CA THR A 610 26.18 -32.42 4.65
C THR A 610 25.96 -30.95 4.28
N ILE A 611 24.90 -30.33 4.81
CA ILE A 611 24.59 -28.92 4.57
C ILE A 611 25.64 -28.01 5.23
N ALA A 612 26.06 -28.32 6.46
CA ALA A 612 27.05 -27.54 7.21
C ALA A 612 28.41 -27.47 6.49
N GLU A 613 28.88 -28.59 5.93
CA GLU A 613 30.11 -28.62 5.13
C GLU A 613 29.96 -27.79 3.84
N ALA A 614 28.83 -27.91 3.14
CA ALA A 614 28.58 -27.12 1.93
C ALA A 614 28.55 -25.60 2.21
N ILE A 615 27.82 -25.14 3.24
CA ILE A 615 27.70 -23.70 3.56
C ILE A 615 28.95 -23.11 4.24
N THR A 616 29.98 -23.92 4.51
CA THR A 616 31.26 -23.45 5.07
C THR A 616 32.46 -23.65 4.15
N SER A 617 32.27 -24.29 2.99
CA SER A 617 33.27 -24.52 1.96
C SER A 617 33.03 -23.68 0.69
N VAL A 618 34.02 -23.67 -0.20
CA VAL A 618 33.95 -23.05 -1.54
C VAL A 618 34.69 -23.93 -2.55
N PRO A 619 34.39 -23.85 -3.86
CA PRO A 619 35.10 -24.61 -4.89
C PRO A 619 36.61 -24.31 -4.93
N GLU A 620 37.39 -25.26 -5.45
CA GLU A 620 38.82 -25.02 -5.71
C GLU A 620 39.00 -23.85 -6.67
N GLY A 621 39.95 -22.96 -6.35
CA GLY A 621 40.20 -21.73 -7.11
C GLY A 621 39.27 -20.55 -6.79
N PHE A 622 38.21 -20.72 -5.97
CA PHE A 622 37.29 -19.63 -5.64
C PHE A 622 37.90 -18.62 -4.65
N ASN A 623 38.07 -17.37 -5.10
CA ASN A 623 38.75 -16.30 -4.40
C ASN A 623 37.82 -15.61 -3.39
N LEU A 624 37.46 -16.31 -2.32
CA LEU A 624 36.57 -15.78 -1.28
C LEU A 624 37.19 -14.60 -0.50
N HIS A 625 36.39 -13.58 -0.19
CA HIS A 625 36.84 -12.42 0.59
C HIS A 625 37.40 -12.81 1.98
N ARG A 626 38.54 -12.24 2.37
CA ARG A 626 39.33 -12.65 3.57
C ARG A 626 38.55 -12.60 4.89
N ASN A 627 37.61 -11.68 5.06
CA ASN A 627 36.78 -11.66 6.27
C ASN A 627 35.68 -12.73 6.23
N LEU A 628 35.19 -13.10 5.04
CA LEU A 628 34.18 -14.14 4.87
C LEU A 628 34.79 -15.54 5.05
N GLN A 629 36.03 -15.77 4.59
CA GLN A 629 36.83 -16.95 4.94
C GLN A 629 36.86 -17.22 6.47
N ARG A 630 37.06 -16.16 7.27
CA ARG A 630 37.05 -16.25 8.75
C ARG A 630 35.66 -16.56 9.32
N ILE A 631 34.61 -15.99 8.73
CA ILE A 631 33.22 -16.23 9.15
C ILE A 631 32.82 -17.68 8.86
N LEU A 632 33.14 -18.22 7.68
CA LEU A 632 32.86 -19.61 7.33
C LEU A 632 33.66 -20.59 8.20
N ALA A 633 34.94 -20.33 8.44
CA ALA A 633 35.75 -21.15 9.34
C ALA A 633 35.23 -21.14 10.79
N ALA A 634 34.77 -19.99 11.29
CA ALA A 634 34.15 -19.91 12.63
C ALA A 634 32.78 -20.60 12.70
N LYS A 635 31.97 -20.51 11.63
CA LYS A 635 30.70 -21.24 11.49
C LYS A 635 30.94 -22.75 11.50
N LYS A 636 31.94 -23.24 10.76
CA LYS A 636 32.35 -24.66 10.78
C LYS A 636 32.81 -25.09 12.18
N GLN A 637 33.72 -24.34 12.81
CA GLN A 637 34.19 -24.66 14.15
C GLN A 637 33.06 -24.72 15.20
N ALA A 638 32.04 -23.87 15.07
CA ALA A 638 30.86 -23.92 15.95
C ALA A 638 30.02 -25.18 15.69
N PHE A 639 29.72 -25.49 14.43
CA PHE A 639 28.93 -26.67 14.06
C PHE A 639 29.65 -27.98 14.41
N ASP A 640 30.96 -28.09 14.12
CA ASP A 640 31.82 -29.22 14.48
C ASP A 640 31.90 -29.42 16.01
N ALA A 641 31.58 -28.38 16.81
CA ALA A 641 31.45 -28.44 18.26
C ALA A 641 30.00 -28.65 18.75
N GLY A 642 29.07 -28.98 17.85
CA GLY A 642 27.66 -29.23 18.14
C GLY A 642 26.79 -27.98 18.33
N VAL A 643 27.29 -26.78 17.99
CA VAL A 643 26.63 -25.49 18.28
C VAL A 643 26.15 -24.79 17.01
N VAL A 644 24.86 -24.45 16.98
CA VAL A 644 24.16 -23.82 15.86
C VAL A 644 23.79 -22.38 16.20
N ASP A 645 24.11 -21.43 15.31
CA ASP A 645 23.64 -20.03 15.38
C ASP A 645 22.43 -19.76 14.46
N TRP A 646 21.81 -18.59 14.60
CA TRP A 646 20.60 -18.19 13.85
C TRP A 646 20.75 -18.35 12.33
N SER A 647 21.86 -17.87 11.76
CA SER A 647 22.15 -17.98 10.33
C SER A 647 22.46 -19.40 9.87
N THR A 648 22.91 -20.24 10.80
CA THR A 648 23.23 -21.64 10.54
C THR A 648 21.95 -22.48 10.56
N ALA A 649 21.07 -22.28 11.55
CA ALA A 649 19.74 -22.91 11.60
C ALA A 649 18.88 -22.55 10.38
N GLU A 650 18.90 -21.29 9.94
CA GLU A 650 18.23 -20.84 8.71
C GLU A 650 18.73 -21.63 7.48
N ALA A 651 20.06 -21.67 7.27
CA ALA A 651 20.67 -22.38 6.15
C ALA A 651 20.46 -23.90 6.21
N LEU A 652 20.44 -24.50 7.41
CA LEU A 652 20.13 -25.93 7.63
C LEU A 652 18.66 -26.24 7.28
N ALA A 653 17.73 -25.34 7.61
CA ALA A 653 16.32 -25.50 7.24
C ALA A 653 16.12 -25.40 5.72
N PHE A 654 16.75 -24.41 5.08
CA PHE A 654 16.70 -24.28 3.62
C PHE A 654 17.35 -25.48 2.92
N GLY A 655 18.53 -25.90 3.35
CA GLY A 655 19.26 -27.01 2.74
C GLY A 655 18.57 -28.37 2.89
N SER A 656 17.93 -28.62 4.04
CA SER A 656 17.20 -29.88 4.26
C SER A 656 15.95 -29.98 3.38
N LEU A 657 15.14 -28.91 3.32
CA LEU A 657 13.99 -28.82 2.41
C LEU A 657 14.40 -29.06 0.95
N VAL A 658 15.53 -28.47 0.53
CA VAL A 658 16.07 -28.60 -0.83
C VAL A 658 16.57 -30.02 -1.14
N LEU A 659 17.15 -30.73 -0.16
CA LEU A 659 17.50 -32.16 -0.27
C LEU A 659 16.25 -33.07 -0.27
N GLU A 660 15.16 -32.65 0.39
CA GLU A 660 13.86 -33.33 0.42
C GLU A 660 12.99 -33.04 -0.82
N GLY A 661 13.52 -32.31 -1.81
CA GLY A 661 12.80 -31.99 -3.06
C GLY A 661 11.79 -30.85 -2.93
N LYS A 662 11.87 -30.02 -1.88
CA LYS A 662 11.04 -28.83 -1.67
C LYS A 662 11.83 -27.57 -2.07
N PRO A 663 11.44 -26.84 -3.13
CA PRO A 663 12.15 -25.63 -3.55
C PRO A 663 12.09 -24.53 -2.48
N VAL A 664 13.10 -23.67 -2.44
CA VAL A 664 13.18 -22.56 -1.50
C VAL A 664 13.47 -21.28 -2.28
N ARG A 665 12.55 -20.31 -2.23
CA ARG A 665 12.72 -18.94 -2.74
C ARG A 665 12.82 -17.98 -1.56
N ILE A 666 13.89 -17.20 -1.50
CA ILE A 666 13.97 -16.01 -0.64
C ILE A 666 14.17 -14.75 -1.49
N SER A 667 13.47 -13.68 -1.15
CA SER A 667 13.49 -12.43 -1.91
C SER A 667 13.33 -11.21 -1.00
N GLY A 668 14.01 -10.12 -1.37
CA GLY A 668 14.03 -8.89 -0.57
C GLY A 668 15.34 -8.13 -0.74
N GLN A 669 15.47 -7.01 -0.04
CA GLN A 669 16.63 -6.12 -0.19
C GLN A 669 17.87 -6.72 0.50
N ASP A 670 19.00 -6.78 -0.20
CA ASP A 670 20.28 -7.38 0.25
C ASP A 670 20.23 -8.88 0.66
N VAL A 671 19.12 -9.63 0.45
CA VAL A 671 18.89 -10.94 1.10
C VAL A 671 19.94 -12.01 0.81
N GLU A 672 20.62 -11.95 -0.33
CA GLU A 672 21.71 -12.87 -0.71
C GLU A 672 22.89 -12.80 0.27
N ARG A 673 23.18 -11.60 0.80
CA ARG A 673 24.12 -11.36 1.91
C ARG A 673 23.42 -11.41 3.27
N GLY A 674 22.16 -10.95 3.30
CA GLY A 674 21.44 -10.48 4.47
C GLY A 674 21.87 -9.07 4.88
N THR A 675 20.91 -8.22 5.26
CA THR A 675 21.12 -6.83 5.72
C THR A 675 22.30 -6.73 6.68
N PHE A 676 22.27 -7.57 7.73
CA PHE A 676 23.20 -7.55 8.86
C PHE A 676 24.51 -8.32 8.60
N SER A 677 24.77 -8.70 7.34
CA SER A 677 25.91 -9.53 6.92
C SER A 677 25.97 -10.85 7.70
N GLN A 678 24.82 -11.52 7.80
CA GLN A 678 24.64 -12.76 8.56
C GLN A 678 24.50 -14.01 7.69
N ARG A 679 23.92 -13.90 6.49
CA ARG A 679 23.42 -15.06 5.73
C ARG A 679 24.42 -15.61 4.74
N HIS A 680 24.95 -14.76 3.85
CA HIS A 680 25.93 -15.13 2.80
C HIS A 680 25.50 -16.34 1.95
N SER A 681 24.22 -16.37 1.54
CA SER A 681 23.67 -17.38 0.63
C SER A 681 24.29 -17.36 -0.76
N VAL A 682 24.74 -16.18 -1.22
CA VAL A 682 25.54 -16.04 -2.44
C VAL A 682 26.91 -15.51 -2.05
N LEU A 683 27.95 -16.14 -2.58
CA LEU A 683 29.34 -15.77 -2.43
C LEU A 683 29.82 -15.22 -3.78
N HIS A 684 30.64 -14.15 -3.74
CA HIS A 684 31.20 -13.54 -4.96
C HIS A 684 32.72 -13.67 -4.98
N ASP A 685 33.25 -14.28 -6.04
CA ASP A 685 34.69 -14.38 -6.27
C ASP A 685 35.30 -12.98 -6.46
N GLN A 686 36.35 -12.66 -5.68
CA GLN A 686 36.93 -11.32 -5.63
C GLN A 686 37.82 -10.95 -6.83
N THR A 687 38.00 -11.86 -7.80
CA THR A 687 38.84 -11.68 -9.00
C THR A 687 38.04 -11.74 -10.31
N THR A 688 37.00 -12.56 -10.34
CA THR A 688 36.18 -12.87 -11.54
C THR A 688 34.73 -12.39 -11.43
N HIS A 689 34.28 -11.97 -10.24
CA HIS A 689 32.89 -11.64 -9.91
C HIS A 689 31.89 -12.80 -10.05
N ALA A 690 32.35 -14.04 -10.22
CA ALA A 690 31.49 -15.22 -10.30
C ALA A 690 30.66 -15.42 -9.01
N GLU A 691 29.36 -15.67 -9.18
CA GLU A 691 28.41 -16.03 -8.12
C GLU A 691 28.53 -17.54 -7.80
N TYR A 692 28.57 -17.90 -6.51
CA TYR A 692 28.45 -19.27 -6.03
C TYR A 692 27.41 -19.35 -4.91
N THR A 693 26.50 -20.33 -4.98
CA THR A 693 25.37 -20.48 -4.05
C THR A 693 25.46 -21.85 -3.38
N PRO A 694 26.04 -21.97 -2.17
CA PRO A 694 26.34 -23.28 -1.58
C PRO A 694 25.14 -24.24 -1.46
N LEU A 695 23.93 -23.71 -1.23
CA LEU A 695 22.69 -24.49 -1.13
C LEU A 695 22.18 -25.07 -2.48
N ASN A 696 22.88 -24.80 -3.59
CA ASN A 696 22.67 -25.46 -4.89
C ASN A 696 23.73 -26.53 -5.21
N HIS A 697 24.61 -26.85 -4.26
CA HIS A 697 25.72 -27.77 -4.41
C HIS A 697 25.82 -28.75 -3.24
N LEU A 698 24.68 -29.16 -2.68
CA LEU A 698 24.60 -30.05 -1.51
C LEU A 698 24.89 -31.52 -1.86
N GLN A 699 24.48 -31.95 -3.05
CA GLN A 699 24.76 -33.28 -3.61
C GLN A 699 24.68 -33.28 -5.15
N GLU A 700 25.27 -34.27 -5.80
CA GLU A 700 25.02 -34.52 -7.23
C GLU A 700 23.55 -34.94 -7.44
N GLY A 701 22.89 -34.42 -8.49
CA GLY A 701 21.48 -34.72 -8.75
C GLY A 701 20.49 -34.17 -7.70
N GLN A 702 20.85 -33.08 -7.01
CA GLN A 702 20.01 -32.39 -6.02
C GLN A 702 18.55 -32.18 -6.53
N PRO A 703 17.51 -32.64 -5.81
CA PRO A 703 16.16 -32.76 -6.37
C PRO A 703 15.37 -31.45 -6.45
N ALA A 704 15.76 -30.41 -5.70
CA ALA A 704 15.18 -29.08 -5.79
C ALA A 704 16.26 -27.98 -5.77
N ARG A 705 15.83 -26.74 -5.98
CA ARG A 705 16.70 -25.56 -6.09
C ARG A 705 16.48 -24.60 -4.92
N TYR A 706 17.58 -24.00 -4.47
CA TYR A 706 17.57 -22.80 -3.64
C TYR A 706 17.75 -21.55 -4.51
N THR A 707 16.86 -20.57 -4.36
CA THR A 707 16.87 -19.31 -5.13
C THR A 707 16.79 -18.14 -4.15
N ALA A 708 17.90 -17.44 -3.96
CA ALA A 708 17.90 -16.10 -3.35
C ALA A 708 17.84 -15.03 -4.45
N VAL A 709 17.09 -13.96 -4.23
CA VAL A 709 16.94 -12.84 -5.17
C VAL A 709 17.01 -11.51 -4.41
N ASN A 710 18.09 -10.75 -4.60
CA ASN A 710 18.11 -9.35 -4.20
C ASN A 710 17.01 -8.58 -4.97
N SER A 711 16.03 -8.06 -4.25
CA SER A 711 14.92 -7.30 -4.82
C SER A 711 15.33 -5.87 -5.19
N PRO A 712 14.59 -5.19 -6.08
CA PRO A 712 14.65 -3.72 -6.14
C PRO A 712 14.20 -3.09 -4.80
N LEU A 713 14.41 -1.78 -4.66
CA LEU A 713 13.90 -0.96 -3.56
C LEU A 713 12.39 -0.70 -3.73
N SER A 714 11.61 -1.76 -3.50
CA SER A 714 10.15 -1.82 -3.54
C SER A 714 9.70 -2.83 -2.49
N GLU A 715 8.80 -2.44 -1.59
CA GLU A 715 8.13 -3.39 -0.69
C GLU A 715 6.76 -3.81 -1.24
N PHE A 716 5.99 -2.88 -1.82
CA PHE A 716 4.60 -3.13 -2.22
C PHE A 716 4.54 -4.05 -3.45
N GLY A 717 5.28 -3.72 -4.51
CA GLY A 717 5.41 -4.57 -5.69
C GLY A 717 6.01 -5.94 -5.36
N VAL A 718 7.07 -5.99 -4.56
CA VAL A 718 7.78 -7.25 -4.26
C VAL A 718 6.98 -8.16 -3.32
N LEU A 719 6.36 -7.64 -2.25
CA LEU A 719 5.54 -8.47 -1.36
C LEU A 719 4.27 -8.98 -2.06
N GLY A 720 3.66 -8.17 -2.94
CA GLY A 720 2.56 -8.60 -3.80
C GLY A 720 2.98 -9.75 -4.72
N PHE A 721 4.17 -9.64 -5.33
CA PHE A 721 4.74 -10.67 -6.17
C PHE A 721 4.97 -11.98 -5.41
N ASP A 722 5.63 -11.95 -4.26
CA ASP A 722 5.95 -13.16 -3.51
C ASP A 722 4.70 -13.80 -2.87
N TYR A 723 3.68 -13.01 -2.51
CA TYR A 723 2.34 -13.55 -2.19
C TYR A 723 1.75 -14.30 -3.39
N GLY A 724 1.71 -13.70 -4.57
CA GLY A 724 1.22 -14.33 -5.80
C GLY A 724 1.96 -15.62 -6.15
N TYR A 725 3.29 -15.60 -6.04
CA TYR A 725 4.16 -16.76 -6.23
C TYR A 725 3.77 -17.92 -5.29
N SER A 726 3.50 -17.61 -4.01
CA SER A 726 3.11 -18.59 -2.99
C SER A 726 1.76 -19.28 -3.23
N LEU A 727 0.86 -18.71 -4.06
CA LEU A 727 -0.45 -19.29 -4.37
C LEU A 727 -0.33 -20.53 -5.27
N ALA A 728 0.65 -20.53 -6.18
CA ALA A 728 0.95 -21.65 -7.06
C ALA A 728 2.06 -22.55 -6.48
N ALA A 729 3.11 -21.99 -5.91
CA ALA A 729 4.27 -22.73 -5.38
C ALA A 729 4.01 -23.35 -3.99
N ARG A 730 2.90 -24.07 -3.82
CA ARG A 730 2.41 -24.57 -2.51
C ARG A 730 3.36 -25.53 -1.78
N ASP A 731 4.17 -26.27 -2.53
CA ASP A 731 5.23 -27.16 -2.03
C ASP A 731 6.59 -26.48 -1.81
N SER A 732 6.70 -25.18 -2.09
CA SER A 732 7.93 -24.42 -1.87
C SER A 732 7.88 -23.63 -0.55
N LEU A 733 9.06 -23.38 0.04
CA LEU A 733 9.21 -22.28 0.99
C LEU A 733 9.37 -20.98 0.20
N VAL A 734 8.45 -20.03 0.39
CA VAL A 734 8.50 -18.72 -0.26
C VAL A 734 8.61 -17.67 0.84
N MET A 735 9.73 -16.97 0.92
CA MET A 735 10.02 -16.00 1.98
C MET A 735 10.37 -14.63 1.42
N TRP A 736 9.57 -13.62 1.79
CA TRP A 736 9.91 -12.23 1.62
C TRP A 736 10.62 -11.70 2.88
N GLU A 737 11.72 -10.96 2.75
CA GLU A 737 12.43 -10.34 3.86
C GLU A 737 12.51 -8.80 3.70
N ALA A 738 12.04 -8.09 4.72
CA ALA A 738 12.20 -6.65 4.82
C ALA A 738 13.62 -6.30 5.29
N GLN A 739 14.24 -5.26 4.73
CA GLN A 739 15.60 -4.85 5.14
C GLN A 739 15.67 -4.52 6.64
N PHE A 740 14.65 -3.79 7.13
CA PHE A 740 14.19 -3.70 8.50
C PHE A 740 12.67 -3.89 8.50
N GLY A 741 12.10 -4.59 9.47
CA GLY A 741 10.67 -4.90 9.46
C GLY A 741 9.78 -3.67 9.63
N ASP A 742 10.35 -2.57 10.13
CA ASP A 742 9.77 -1.23 10.16
C ASP A 742 9.17 -0.79 8.81
N PHE A 743 9.79 -1.18 7.68
CA PHE A 743 9.42 -0.79 6.31
C PHE A 743 8.28 -1.61 5.69
N ALA A 744 7.83 -2.70 6.32
CA ALA A 744 6.73 -3.51 5.80
C ALA A 744 5.39 -2.74 5.71
N ASN A 745 5.30 -1.58 6.38
CA ASN A 745 4.18 -0.64 6.27
C ASN A 745 4.00 -0.04 4.85
N ASN A 746 5.04 -0.04 4.01
CA ASN A 746 4.92 0.40 2.61
C ASN A 746 4.05 -0.56 1.78
N ALA A 747 4.01 -1.84 2.17
CA ALA A 747 3.22 -2.89 1.52
C ALA A 747 1.89 -3.20 2.22
N GLN A 748 1.38 -2.27 3.07
CA GLN A 748 0.25 -2.54 3.96
C GLN A 748 -1.01 -3.04 3.25
N VAL A 749 -1.29 -2.60 2.02
CA VAL A 749 -2.44 -3.08 1.24
C VAL A 749 -2.32 -4.58 0.89
N VAL A 750 -1.10 -5.10 0.68
CA VAL A 750 -0.89 -6.55 0.48
C VAL A 750 -1.12 -7.30 1.79
N ILE A 751 -0.63 -6.75 2.90
CA ILE A 751 -0.81 -7.32 4.25
C ILE A 751 -2.30 -7.43 4.59
N ASP A 752 -3.04 -6.33 4.49
CA ASP A 752 -4.46 -6.26 4.88
C ASP A 752 -5.34 -7.03 3.89
N GLN A 753 -5.17 -6.79 2.58
CA GLN A 753 -6.14 -7.20 1.56
C GLN A 753 -5.82 -8.54 0.88
N PHE A 754 -4.66 -9.14 1.12
CA PHE A 754 -4.30 -10.44 0.54
C PHE A 754 -3.77 -11.42 1.61
N ILE A 755 -2.80 -11.02 2.43
CA ILE A 755 -2.15 -11.91 3.40
C ILE A 755 -3.08 -12.22 4.57
N ALA A 756 -3.66 -11.21 5.22
CA ALA A 756 -4.52 -11.40 6.39
C ALA A 756 -5.97 -11.83 6.05
N SER A 757 -6.42 -11.63 4.81
CA SER A 757 -7.84 -11.79 4.42
C SER A 757 -8.11 -12.59 3.13
N GLY A 758 -7.09 -12.99 2.36
CA GLY A 758 -7.28 -13.65 1.06
C GLY A 758 -7.98 -15.02 1.14
N GLU A 759 -7.75 -15.78 2.21
CA GLU A 759 -8.44 -17.05 2.44
C GLU A 759 -9.91 -16.84 2.85
N ALA A 760 -10.19 -15.90 3.78
CA ALA A 760 -11.54 -15.63 4.28
C ALA A 760 -12.50 -15.03 3.22
N LYS A 761 -11.94 -14.37 2.19
CA LYS A 761 -12.71 -13.76 1.09
C LYS A 761 -12.79 -14.64 -0.16
N TRP A 762 -11.70 -15.33 -0.50
CA TRP A 762 -11.51 -15.95 -1.82
C TRP A 762 -10.92 -17.37 -1.77
N LEU A 763 -10.82 -17.99 -0.59
CA LEU A 763 -10.24 -19.33 -0.35
C LEU A 763 -8.75 -19.47 -0.77
N LEU A 764 -8.05 -18.33 -0.97
CA LEU A 764 -6.64 -18.29 -1.36
C LEU A 764 -5.69 -18.60 -0.19
N LYS A 765 -5.57 -19.89 0.12
CA LYS A 765 -4.55 -20.48 1.01
C LYS A 765 -3.14 -20.14 0.49
N SER A 766 -2.26 -19.59 1.34
CA SER A 766 -0.92 -19.11 0.98
C SER A 766 0.14 -19.64 1.95
N GLY A 767 1.29 -20.06 1.42
CA GLY A 767 2.45 -20.52 2.20
C GLY A 767 3.48 -19.44 2.52
N LEU A 768 3.23 -18.17 2.18
CA LEU A 768 4.21 -17.08 2.28
C LEU A 768 4.77 -16.89 3.70
N VAL A 769 6.08 -16.69 3.80
CA VAL A 769 6.77 -16.23 5.01
C VAL A 769 7.13 -14.75 4.84
N MET A 770 6.88 -13.94 5.87
CA MET A 770 7.40 -12.58 6.01
C MET A 770 8.47 -12.55 7.11
N SER A 771 9.74 -12.38 6.73
CA SER A 771 10.88 -12.19 7.64
C SER A 771 11.02 -10.70 7.97
N LEU A 772 10.78 -10.35 9.24
CA LEU A 772 10.71 -8.98 9.74
C LEU A 772 11.76 -8.74 10.84
N PRO A 773 12.89 -8.07 10.53
CA PRO A 773 13.86 -7.68 11.53
C PRO A 773 13.25 -6.70 12.56
N HIS A 774 13.25 -7.10 13.82
CA HIS A 774 12.73 -6.35 14.97
C HIS A 774 13.85 -6.15 16.02
N GLY A 775 13.67 -5.22 16.95
CA GLY A 775 14.52 -5.10 18.14
C GLY A 775 14.79 -3.65 18.52
N TYR A 776 14.52 -3.24 19.75
CA TYR A 776 14.71 -1.86 20.23
C TYR A 776 16.16 -1.57 20.64
N ASP A 777 17.09 -1.82 19.72
CA ASP A 777 18.55 -1.76 19.93
C ASP A 777 19.12 -0.33 20.06
N GLY A 778 18.28 0.69 19.95
CA GLY A 778 18.68 2.10 20.04
C GLY A 778 18.96 2.79 18.70
N GLN A 779 18.46 2.25 17.58
CA GLN A 779 18.76 2.72 16.21
C GLN A 779 17.75 3.74 15.65
N GLY A 780 16.80 4.21 16.47
CA GLY A 780 15.76 5.17 16.06
C GLY A 780 14.44 4.51 15.63
N PRO A 781 13.39 5.33 15.38
CA PRO A 781 12.01 4.83 15.24
C PRO A 781 11.71 4.06 13.95
N GLU A 782 12.53 4.20 12.90
CA GLU A 782 12.44 3.46 11.63
C GLU A 782 13.39 2.25 11.55
N HIS A 783 14.10 1.93 12.63
CA HIS A 783 15.05 0.81 12.69
C HIS A 783 14.89 -0.02 13.97
N SER A 784 13.68 -0.05 14.56
CA SER A 784 13.40 -0.69 15.85
C SER A 784 12.19 -1.62 15.85
N SER A 785 11.11 -1.25 15.16
CA SER A 785 9.79 -1.83 15.35
C SER A 785 9.09 -2.18 14.05
N ALA A 786 9.09 -3.47 13.73
CA ALA A 786 8.21 -4.08 12.73
C ALA A 786 6.71 -4.07 13.08
N ARG A 787 6.28 -3.23 14.05
CA ARG A 787 4.88 -2.98 14.43
C ARG A 787 4.09 -4.23 14.79
N LEU A 788 4.69 -5.15 15.57
CA LEU A 788 4.13 -6.43 16.02
C LEU A 788 2.62 -6.38 16.36
N GLY A 789 2.20 -5.41 17.17
CA GLY A 789 0.80 -5.23 17.55
C GLY A 789 -0.19 -5.09 16.39
N ARG A 790 0.21 -4.54 15.23
CA ARG A 790 -0.65 -4.45 14.03
C ARG A 790 -0.89 -5.82 13.39
N PHE A 791 0.13 -6.66 13.31
CA PHE A 791 -0.04 -8.01 12.79
C PHE A 791 -0.92 -8.85 13.73
N LEU A 792 -0.75 -8.67 15.04
CA LEU A 792 -1.59 -9.30 16.06
C LEU A 792 -3.05 -8.78 16.04
N GLU A 793 -3.27 -7.49 15.77
CA GLU A 793 -4.60 -6.89 15.56
C GLU A 793 -5.31 -7.44 14.31
N LEU A 794 -4.55 -7.85 13.29
CA LEU A 794 -5.07 -8.56 12.11
C LEU A 794 -5.34 -10.06 12.37
N GLY A 795 -5.06 -10.59 13.56
CA GLY A 795 -5.28 -12.00 13.92
C GLY A 795 -6.76 -12.35 14.14
N SER A 796 -7.23 -13.43 13.52
CA SER A 796 -8.64 -13.84 13.48
C SER A 796 -9.17 -14.60 14.72
N GLU A 797 -8.59 -14.41 15.90
CA GLU A 797 -8.90 -15.18 17.12
C GLU A 797 -9.56 -14.29 18.20
N ASP A 798 -10.67 -14.75 18.79
CA ASP A 798 -11.37 -14.06 19.89
C ASP A 798 -10.63 -14.29 21.22
N PRO A 799 -10.14 -13.24 21.91
CA PRO A 799 -9.38 -13.41 23.15
C PRO A 799 -10.21 -13.77 24.38
N ARG A 800 -11.55 -13.71 24.32
CA ARG A 800 -12.42 -13.68 25.51
C ARG A 800 -12.97 -15.05 25.92
N VAL A 801 -12.75 -16.07 25.11
CA VAL A 801 -13.35 -17.40 25.24
C VAL A 801 -12.26 -18.43 25.01
N TRP A 802 -12.11 -19.38 25.94
CA TRP A 802 -11.25 -20.53 25.72
C TRP A 802 -11.79 -21.36 24.55
N PRO A 803 -11.00 -21.67 23.49
CA PRO A 803 -11.55 -22.36 22.32
C PRO A 803 -11.96 -23.80 22.65
N GLU A 804 -13.18 -24.18 22.23
CA GLU A 804 -13.72 -25.55 22.43
C GLU A 804 -12.87 -26.63 21.75
N ASP A 805 -12.20 -26.28 20.64
CA ASP A 805 -11.24 -27.11 19.93
C ASP A 805 -9.99 -26.27 19.59
N LEU A 806 -8.89 -26.56 20.30
CA LEU A 806 -7.62 -25.85 20.17
C LEU A 806 -6.92 -26.15 18.83
N GLU A 807 -7.00 -27.39 18.32
CA GLU A 807 -6.39 -27.76 17.05
C GLU A 807 -7.15 -27.16 15.88
N ARG A 808 -8.48 -27.07 15.99
CA ARG A 808 -9.30 -26.30 15.06
C ARG A 808 -8.95 -24.81 15.06
N ALA A 809 -8.80 -24.18 16.24
CA ALA A 809 -8.37 -22.79 16.32
C ALA A 809 -7.00 -22.55 15.66
N ARG A 810 -6.04 -23.46 15.88
CA ARG A 810 -4.71 -23.47 15.24
C ARG A 810 -4.77 -23.68 13.72
N ARG A 811 -5.70 -24.50 13.24
CA ARG A 811 -5.94 -24.78 11.82
C ARG A 811 -6.61 -23.61 11.10
N GLU A 812 -7.59 -22.98 11.71
CA GLU A 812 -8.48 -22.01 11.03
C GLU A 812 -8.00 -20.56 11.16
N CYS A 813 -7.04 -20.27 12.05
CA CYS A 813 -6.35 -18.97 12.13
C CYS A 813 -5.93 -18.42 10.74
N ASN A 814 -6.07 -17.12 10.50
CA ASN A 814 -5.75 -16.52 9.20
C ASN A 814 -4.24 -16.41 8.92
N VAL A 815 -3.44 -16.09 9.94
CA VAL A 815 -1.97 -15.98 9.86
C VAL A 815 -1.31 -16.64 11.07
N ARG A 816 -0.02 -16.99 10.97
CA ARG A 816 0.82 -17.39 12.10
C ARG A 816 1.81 -16.27 12.42
N ILE A 817 2.03 -15.96 13.70
CA ILE A 817 2.89 -14.86 14.16
C ILE A 817 3.82 -15.38 15.25
N VAL A 818 5.13 -15.31 14.99
CA VAL A 818 6.18 -15.81 15.90
C VAL A 818 7.25 -14.75 16.17
N TYR A 819 7.77 -14.67 17.39
CA TYR A 819 8.94 -13.84 17.75
C TYR A 819 9.91 -14.66 18.61
N MET A 820 10.74 -15.44 17.92
CA MET A 820 11.51 -16.53 18.51
C MET A 820 12.80 -16.07 19.21
N THR A 821 13.32 -16.88 20.13
CA THR A 821 14.60 -16.64 20.83
C THR A 821 15.69 -17.66 20.52
N THR A 822 15.35 -18.86 20.02
CA THR A 822 16.32 -19.94 19.75
C THR A 822 16.48 -20.24 18.25
N PRO A 823 17.70 -20.60 17.78
CA PRO A 823 17.90 -21.07 16.41
C PRO A 823 17.10 -22.34 16.07
N ALA A 824 16.90 -23.26 17.02
CA ALA A 824 16.10 -24.46 16.79
C ALA A 824 14.63 -24.14 16.44
N ASN A 825 14.00 -23.16 17.11
CA ASN A 825 12.64 -22.75 16.76
C ASN A 825 12.57 -22.15 15.34
N LEU A 826 13.59 -21.38 14.92
CA LEU A 826 13.67 -20.90 13.53
C LEU A 826 13.74 -22.06 12.53
N PHE A 827 14.60 -23.05 12.77
CA PHE A 827 14.74 -24.23 11.91
C PHE A 827 13.41 -24.98 11.78
N HIS A 828 12.77 -25.29 12.91
CA HIS A 828 11.51 -26.02 12.93
C HIS A 828 10.34 -25.22 12.35
N VAL A 829 10.25 -23.89 12.56
CA VAL A 829 9.11 -23.10 12.05
C VAL A 829 9.16 -22.97 10.53
N LEU A 830 10.35 -22.81 9.94
CA LEU A 830 10.53 -22.74 8.48
C LEU A 830 10.18 -24.08 7.81
N ARG A 831 10.56 -25.21 8.43
CA ARG A 831 10.17 -26.55 7.97
C ARG A 831 8.68 -26.81 8.17
N ARG A 832 8.11 -26.43 9.32
CA ARG A 832 6.66 -26.50 9.63
C ARG A 832 5.82 -25.81 8.56
N GLN A 833 6.31 -24.70 7.99
CA GLN A 833 5.58 -23.97 6.94
C GLN A 833 5.46 -24.75 5.61
N VAL A 834 6.46 -25.55 5.26
CA VAL A 834 6.38 -26.42 4.07
C VAL A 834 5.57 -27.68 4.36
N TYR A 835 5.77 -28.30 5.52
CA TYR A 835 5.11 -29.55 5.91
C TYR A 835 3.67 -29.39 6.42
N SER A 836 3.21 -28.19 6.79
CA SER A 836 1.82 -28.00 7.23
C SER A 836 0.84 -28.20 6.05
N PRO A 837 -0.15 -29.11 6.14
CA PRO A 837 -1.20 -29.23 5.13
C PRO A 837 -2.10 -27.98 5.09
N HIS A 838 -2.10 -27.20 6.17
CA HIS A 838 -2.84 -25.95 6.29
C HIS A 838 -1.90 -24.77 6.00
N LYS A 839 -1.91 -24.34 4.72
CA LYS A 839 -1.09 -23.25 4.19
C LYS A 839 -1.65 -21.89 4.63
N LYS A 840 -1.11 -21.38 5.73
CA LYS A 840 -1.36 -20.06 6.33
C LYS A 840 -0.09 -19.21 6.24
N PRO A 841 -0.15 -17.90 5.93
CA PRO A 841 1.04 -17.05 5.95
C PRO A 841 1.70 -17.00 7.34
N LEU A 842 3.03 -16.92 7.37
CA LEU A 842 3.84 -16.93 8.59
C LEU A 842 4.64 -15.63 8.72
N ILE A 843 4.35 -14.84 9.75
CA ILE A 843 5.04 -13.60 10.08
C ILE A 843 6.11 -13.91 11.12
N ILE A 844 7.37 -13.89 10.71
CA ILE A 844 8.54 -14.09 11.58
C ILE A 844 9.08 -12.73 12.00
N PHE A 845 8.94 -12.42 13.28
CA PHE A 845 9.72 -11.38 13.92
C PHE A 845 11.03 -12.00 14.40
N PHE A 846 12.17 -11.41 14.04
CA PHE A 846 13.48 -11.87 14.53
C PHE A 846 14.34 -10.72 15.04
N SER A 847 15.15 -11.00 16.05
CA SER A 847 16.00 -9.98 16.66
C SER A 847 17.32 -9.80 15.92
N LYS A 848 17.61 -8.56 15.56
CA LYS A 848 18.88 -8.12 14.96
C LYS A 848 20.06 -8.34 15.92
N SER A 849 19.85 -8.19 17.23
CA SER A 849 20.89 -8.40 18.24
C SER A 849 21.11 -9.89 18.56
N LEU A 850 20.05 -10.70 18.58
CA LEU A 850 20.15 -12.15 18.84
C LEU A 850 20.91 -12.91 17.75
N LEU A 851 20.94 -12.43 16.50
CA LEU A 851 21.72 -13.02 15.39
C LEU A 851 23.14 -13.46 15.76
N ARG A 852 23.78 -12.75 16.71
CA ARG A 852 25.14 -13.06 17.19
C ARG A 852 25.23 -13.32 18.70
N HIS A 853 24.16 -13.08 19.46
CA HIS A 853 24.18 -13.11 20.93
C HIS A 853 24.48 -14.51 21.50
N PRO A 854 25.29 -14.69 22.56
CA PRO A 854 25.66 -16.02 23.07
C PRO A 854 24.49 -16.88 23.54
N LEU A 855 23.45 -16.28 24.13
CA LEU A 855 22.23 -17.01 24.57
C LEU A 855 21.33 -17.46 23.40
N ALA A 856 21.58 -16.99 22.18
CA ALA A 856 20.82 -17.38 20.98
C ALA A 856 21.59 -18.45 20.20
N ARG A 857 21.81 -19.60 20.85
CA ARG A 857 22.43 -20.81 20.28
C ARG A 857 21.58 -22.02 20.65
N SER A 858 21.58 -23.00 19.75
CA SER A 858 20.99 -24.33 19.98
C SER A 858 22.05 -25.39 19.72
N SER A 859 21.87 -26.57 20.30
CA SER A 859 22.58 -27.79 19.96
C SER A 859 22.17 -28.31 18.57
N VAL A 860 23.00 -29.18 17.97
CA VAL A 860 22.59 -29.97 16.79
C VAL A 860 21.44 -30.92 17.14
N GLN A 861 21.43 -31.47 18.36
CA GLN A 861 20.43 -32.44 18.82
C GLN A 861 19.02 -31.85 18.87
N GLU A 862 18.89 -30.56 19.21
CA GLU A 862 17.63 -29.79 19.11
C GLU A 862 17.03 -29.72 17.69
N LEU A 863 17.74 -30.17 16.65
CA LEU A 863 17.24 -30.20 15.25
C LEU A 863 16.89 -31.62 14.76
N THR A 864 17.07 -32.65 15.60
CA THR A 864 17.09 -34.06 15.21
C THR A 864 16.07 -34.93 15.95
N GLY A 865 15.86 -36.16 15.48
CA GLY A 865 15.04 -37.16 16.17
C GLY A 865 13.56 -36.75 16.29
N THR A 866 13.10 -36.47 17.51
CA THR A 866 11.71 -36.05 17.80
C THR A 866 11.57 -34.56 18.11
N SER A 867 12.61 -33.76 17.91
CA SER A 867 12.55 -32.30 18.13
C SER A 867 11.55 -31.63 17.19
N THR A 868 10.87 -30.59 17.69
CA THR A 868 9.86 -29.82 16.95
C THR A 868 9.76 -28.41 17.51
N PHE A 869 9.10 -27.52 16.76
CA PHE A 869 8.85 -26.13 17.16
C PHE A 869 8.12 -26.06 18.51
N GLN A 870 8.66 -25.29 19.45
CA GLN A 870 8.10 -25.08 20.79
C GLN A 870 7.41 -23.70 20.83
N PRO A 871 6.06 -23.62 20.91
CA PRO A 871 5.35 -22.35 20.93
C PRO A 871 5.53 -21.58 22.24
N VAL A 872 5.82 -22.30 23.34
CA VAL A 872 6.18 -21.75 24.66
C VAL A 872 7.45 -22.45 25.13
N LEU A 873 8.45 -21.66 25.55
CA LEU A 873 9.67 -22.17 26.17
C LEU A 873 9.70 -21.80 27.65
N SER A 874 9.70 -22.84 28.50
CA SER A 874 10.01 -22.75 29.92
C SER A 874 11.40 -22.13 30.18
N ASP A 875 11.64 -21.78 31.45
CA ASP A 875 12.92 -21.25 31.89
C ASP A 875 14.01 -22.34 31.95
N PRO A 876 15.16 -22.17 31.28
CA PRO A 876 16.23 -23.17 31.29
C PRO A 876 17.02 -23.22 32.61
N GLU A 877 16.82 -22.26 33.51
CA GLU A 877 17.60 -22.17 34.75
C GLU A 877 17.03 -23.01 35.91
N HIS A 878 15.86 -23.65 35.76
CA HIS A 878 15.33 -24.55 36.79
C HIS A 878 16.25 -25.77 36.96
N GLY A 879 16.61 -26.06 38.22
CA GLY A 879 17.63 -27.05 38.55
C GLY A 879 19.07 -26.54 38.42
N ASN A 880 19.29 -25.34 37.87
CA ASN A 880 20.60 -24.71 37.69
C ASN A 880 20.82 -23.55 38.66
N SER A 881 20.24 -22.37 38.41
CA SER A 881 20.48 -21.15 39.21
C SER A 881 19.27 -20.62 39.98
N ILE A 882 18.04 -20.93 39.55
CA ILE A 882 16.78 -20.53 40.20
C ILE A 882 16.16 -21.67 41.02
N LEU A 883 15.16 -21.34 41.84
CA LEU A 883 14.48 -22.27 42.74
C LEU A 883 13.59 -23.29 41.98
N PRO A 884 13.10 -24.34 42.68
CA PRO A 884 11.99 -25.17 42.19
C PRO A 884 10.76 -24.35 41.80
N ARG A 885 9.87 -24.91 40.98
CA ARG A 885 8.68 -24.18 40.49
C ARG A 885 7.68 -23.90 41.61
N GLU A 886 7.65 -24.78 42.60
CA GLU A 886 6.89 -24.70 43.85
C GLU A 886 7.38 -23.58 44.78
N GLU A 887 8.65 -23.15 44.63
CA GLU A 887 9.25 -22.05 45.39
C GLU A 887 9.34 -20.74 44.55
N THR A 888 8.75 -20.71 43.36
CA THR A 888 8.78 -19.55 42.45
C THR A 888 7.64 -18.59 42.76
N ASN A 889 7.96 -17.40 43.29
CA ASN A 889 6.99 -16.36 43.64
C ASN A 889 6.46 -15.57 42.44
N ARG A 890 7.18 -15.54 41.32
CA ARG A 890 6.86 -14.71 40.14
C ARG A 890 7.17 -15.42 38.83
N VAL A 891 6.26 -15.29 37.87
CA VAL A 891 6.46 -15.71 36.47
C VAL A 891 6.47 -14.47 35.58
N ILE A 892 7.54 -14.28 34.82
CA ILE A 892 7.63 -13.27 33.77
C ILE A 892 7.43 -13.97 32.43
N LEU A 893 6.34 -13.62 31.74
CA LEU A 893 6.06 -13.99 30.36
C LEU A 893 6.65 -12.91 29.44
N CYS A 894 7.34 -13.31 28.38
CA CYS A 894 7.94 -12.38 27.42
C CYS A 894 8.03 -13.01 26.01
N SER A 895 8.48 -12.23 25.02
CA SER A 895 8.74 -12.72 23.67
C SER A 895 9.95 -12.00 23.05
N GLY A 896 10.69 -12.66 22.17
CA GLY A 896 11.87 -12.08 21.52
C GLY A 896 12.99 -11.58 22.46
N GLN A 897 13.73 -10.55 22.03
CA GLN A 897 15.04 -10.21 22.62
C GLN A 897 15.02 -9.69 24.06
N VAL A 898 13.88 -9.26 24.57
CA VAL A 898 13.76 -8.79 25.97
C VAL A 898 14.17 -9.89 26.96
N TYR A 899 14.00 -11.18 26.59
CA TYR A 899 14.50 -12.34 27.33
C TYR A 899 15.99 -12.22 27.71
N ALA A 900 16.85 -11.83 26.77
CA ALA A 900 18.30 -11.73 27.04
C ALA A 900 18.64 -10.62 28.04
N SER A 901 17.84 -9.54 28.07
CA SER A 901 17.96 -8.46 29.06
C SER A 901 17.45 -8.90 30.43
N LEU A 902 16.33 -9.63 30.49
CA LEU A 902 15.75 -10.17 31.72
C LEU A 902 16.67 -11.22 32.36
N HIS A 903 17.17 -12.18 31.58
CA HIS A 903 18.10 -13.22 32.02
C HIS A 903 19.35 -12.59 32.66
N LYS A 904 20.00 -11.67 31.95
CA LYS A 904 21.19 -10.96 32.43
C LYS A 904 20.91 -10.12 33.68
N HIS A 905 19.71 -9.53 33.80
CA HIS A 905 19.33 -8.79 35.02
C HIS A 905 19.16 -9.74 36.20
N ARG A 906 18.47 -10.88 36.01
CA ARG A 906 18.28 -11.91 37.05
C ARG A 906 19.61 -12.42 37.57
N GLU A 907 20.48 -12.86 36.67
CA GLU A 907 21.83 -13.33 36.94
C GLU A 907 22.64 -12.29 37.73
N ALA A 908 22.75 -11.07 37.21
CA ALA A 908 23.53 -9.98 37.84
C ALA A 908 22.93 -9.45 39.16
N LYS A 909 21.75 -9.95 39.58
CA LYS A 909 21.11 -9.67 40.87
C LYS A 909 20.98 -10.88 41.78
N GLY A 910 21.33 -12.08 41.32
CA GLY A 910 21.17 -13.33 42.08
C GLY A 910 19.72 -13.64 42.45
N ILE A 911 18.74 -13.17 41.67
CA ILE A 911 17.30 -13.40 41.92
C ILE A 911 16.96 -14.84 41.55
N LYS A 912 16.37 -15.60 42.49
CA LYS A 912 16.11 -17.04 42.33
C LYS A 912 14.64 -17.46 42.35
N ASP A 913 13.74 -16.60 42.82
CA ASP A 913 12.31 -16.87 42.99
C ASP A 913 11.46 -16.38 41.80
N THR A 914 12.10 -16.06 40.68
CA THR A 914 11.47 -15.48 39.48
C THR A 914 11.85 -16.28 38.23
N ALA A 915 10.86 -16.94 37.62
CA ALA A 915 10.97 -17.61 36.33
C ALA A 915 10.69 -16.64 35.17
N ILE A 916 11.26 -16.93 34.00
CA ILE A 916 11.16 -16.17 32.76
C ILE A 916 10.76 -17.15 31.64
N THR A 917 9.46 -17.24 31.38
CA THR A 917 8.90 -18.01 30.25
C THR A 917 8.91 -17.15 28.98
N ARG A 918 9.18 -17.78 27.84
CA ARG A 918 9.08 -17.15 26.52
C ARG A 918 7.88 -17.72 25.77
N ILE A 919 7.06 -16.84 25.20
CA ILE A 919 5.99 -17.19 24.27
C ILE A 919 6.55 -16.87 22.87
N GLU A 920 6.86 -17.92 22.13
CA GLU A 920 7.56 -17.86 20.83
C GLU A 920 6.55 -17.77 19.67
N GLU A 921 5.36 -18.37 19.83
CA GLU A 921 4.19 -18.22 18.96
C GLU A 921 3.11 -17.40 19.66
N LEU A 922 2.68 -16.29 19.03
CA LEU A 922 1.77 -15.31 19.60
C LEU A 922 0.35 -15.40 19.01
N HIS A 923 0.25 -15.74 17.71
CA HIS A 923 -1.01 -16.04 17.02
C HIS A 923 -0.78 -17.25 16.10
N PRO A 924 -1.66 -18.28 16.07
CA PRO A 924 -2.73 -18.55 17.04
C PRO A 924 -2.16 -18.63 18.46
N PHE A 925 -2.93 -18.27 19.49
CA PHE A 925 -2.38 -18.22 20.83
C PHE A 925 -2.21 -19.64 21.42
N PRO A 926 -1.06 -19.98 22.04
CA PRO A 926 -0.82 -21.30 22.61
C PRO A 926 -1.53 -21.49 23.96
N TRP A 927 -2.87 -21.58 23.92
CA TRP A 927 -3.77 -21.68 25.07
C TRP A 927 -3.36 -22.79 26.05
N ALA A 928 -3.13 -24.01 25.56
CA ALA A 928 -2.75 -25.16 26.37
C ALA A 928 -1.37 -24.96 27.02
N GLU A 929 -0.34 -24.66 26.23
CA GLU A 929 1.03 -24.57 26.72
C GLU A 929 1.24 -23.38 27.67
N VAL A 930 0.49 -22.28 27.49
CA VAL A 930 0.49 -21.18 28.46
C VAL A 930 -0.23 -21.58 29.75
N LYS A 931 -1.39 -22.25 29.68
CA LYS A 931 -2.09 -22.77 30.87
C LYS A 931 -1.20 -23.76 31.64
N GLU A 932 -0.64 -24.75 30.97
CA GLU A 932 0.25 -25.76 31.56
C GLU A 932 1.51 -25.14 32.16
N ASN A 933 2.12 -24.16 31.47
CA ASN A 933 3.25 -23.44 32.02
C ASN A 933 2.85 -22.64 33.28
N LEU A 934 1.69 -21.96 33.30
CA LEU A 934 1.19 -21.27 34.49
C LEU A 934 0.94 -22.26 35.64
N ASP A 935 0.17 -23.32 35.41
CA ASP A 935 -0.18 -24.33 36.42
C ASP A 935 1.05 -25.01 37.04
N SER A 936 2.17 -25.08 36.31
CA SER A 936 3.44 -25.59 36.83
C SER A 936 4.08 -24.74 37.93
N TYR A 937 3.63 -23.51 38.18
CA TYR A 937 4.15 -22.60 39.22
C TYR A 937 3.09 -22.30 40.31
N PRO A 938 2.60 -23.30 41.06
CA PRO A 938 1.38 -23.19 41.88
C PRO A 938 1.39 -22.08 42.93
N ASN A 939 2.57 -21.63 43.39
CA ASN A 939 2.72 -20.58 44.39
C ASN A 939 3.05 -19.18 43.82
N ALA A 940 3.04 -19.01 42.49
CA ALA A 940 3.37 -17.73 41.86
C ALA A 940 2.30 -16.66 42.10
N GLN A 941 2.64 -15.63 42.88
CA GLN A 941 1.75 -14.55 43.30
C GLN A 941 1.65 -13.41 42.27
N THR A 942 2.50 -13.40 41.24
CA THR A 942 2.51 -12.34 40.23
C THR A 942 2.88 -12.89 38.86
N ILE A 943 1.99 -12.69 37.90
CA ILE A 943 2.22 -12.94 36.47
C ILE A 943 2.53 -11.61 35.80
N VAL A 944 3.67 -11.52 35.10
CA VAL A 944 4.14 -10.28 34.47
C VAL A 944 4.27 -10.50 32.96
N TRP A 945 3.59 -9.72 32.13
CA TRP A 945 3.97 -9.57 30.73
C TRP A 945 5.09 -8.54 30.62
N CYS A 946 6.23 -8.91 30.04
CA CYS A 946 7.37 -8.02 29.85
C CYS A 946 7.76 -7.91 28.37
N GLN A 947 7.88 -6.67 27.90
CA GLN A 947 8.24 -6.32 26.52
C GLN A 947 9.22 -5.14 26.48
N GLU A 948 9.84 -4.88 25.33
CA GLU A 948 10.71 -3.69 25.11
C GLU A 948 9.97 -2.54 24.43
N GLU A 949 8.84 -2.83 23.80
CA GLU A 949 8.04 -1.92 23.01
C GLU A 949 7.13 -1.01 23.87
N PRO A 950 6.71 0.17 23.37
CA PRO A 950 5.72 1.05 24.00
C PRO A 950 4.43 0.33 24.44
N TYR A 951 3.73 0.85 25.45
CA TYR A 951 2.51 0.23 25.99
C TYR A 951 1.34 0.12 24.98
N ASN A 952 1.36 0.96 23.95
CA ASN A 952 0.48 0.93 22.78
C ASN A 952 1.13 0.25 21.55
N GLY A 953 2.18 -0.52 21.77
CA GLY A 953 2.89 -1.33 20.78
C GLY A 953 3.31 -2.67 21.38
N GLY A 954 4.15 -3.41 20.66
CA GLY A 954 4.45 -4.80 20.99
C GLY A 954 3.20 -5.67 21.01
N ALA A 955 3.16 -6.66 21.90
CA ALA A 955 2.03 -7.60 21.98
C ALA A 955 1.02 -7.28 23.11
N TRP A 956 1.33 -6.39 24.08
CA TRP A 956 0.54 -6.24 25.31
C TRP A 956 -0.98 -6.11 25.11
N GLN A 957 -1.44 -5.27 24.18
CA GLN A 957 -2.88 -5.04 23.97
C GLN A 957 -3.63 -6.28 23.46
N TYR A 958 -2.94 -7.16 22.73
CA TYR A 958 -3.45 -8.43 22.23
C TYR A 958 -3.32 -9.56 23.29
N MET A 959 -2.24 -9.51 24.08
CA MET A 959 -1.90 -10.54 25.08
C MET A 959 -2.69 -10.41 26.38
N ARG A 960 -3.05 -9.20 26.84
CA ARG A 960 -3.73 -8.97 28.13
C ARG A 960 -4.93 -9.89 28.31
N ASP A 961 -5.91 -9.77 27.41
CA ASP A 961 -7.20 -10.47 27.53
C ASP A 961 -7.03 -11.99 27.41
N ARG A 962 -6.10 -12.46 26.57
CA ARG A 962 -5.75 -13.87 26.40
C ARG A 962 -5.10 -14.47 27.64
N LEU A 963 -4.19 -13.73 28.27
CA LEU A 963 -3.55 -14.14 29.51
C LEU A 963 -4.56 -14.15 30.67
N GLU A 964 -5.52 -13.22 30.70
CA GLU A 964 -6.62 -13.22 31.66
C GLU A 964 -7.52 -14.46 31.49
N THR A 965 -7.92 -14.83 30.26
CA THR A 965 -8.68 -16.06 29.99
C THR A 965 -7.88 -17.35 30.20
N ALA A 966 -6.58 -17.39 29.88
CA ALA A 966 -5.73 -18.54 30.21
C ALA A 966 -5.53 -18.71 31.72
N ALA A 967 -5.45 -17.60 32.46
CA ALA A 967 -5.39 -17.62 33.92
C ALA A 967 -6.73 -18.02 34.56
N SER A 968 -7.89 -17.68 33.98
CA SER A 968 -9.19 -18.14 34.50
C SER A 968 -9.41 -19.65 34.35
N GLU A 969 -8.74 -20.30 33.39
CA GLU A 969 -8.77 -21.76 33.25
C GLU A 969 -7.70 -22.49 34.08
N SER A 970 -6.57 -21.85 34.38
CA SER A 970 -5.53 -22.37 35.29
C SER A 970 -6.09 -22.80 36.65
N GLU A 971 -5.63 -23.94 37.18
CA GLU A 971 -6.02 -24.46 38.49
C GLU A 971 -5.56 -23.53 39.64
N ASN A 972 -4.37 -22.92 39.49
CA ASN A 972 -3.75 -22.12 40.54
C ASN A 972 -3.95 -20.61 40.39
N HIS A 973 -4.22 -20.11 39.17
CA HIS A 973 -4.08 -18.67 38.86
C HIS A 973 -5.36 -17.90 38.55
N LYS A 974 -6.57 -18.45 38.81
CA LYS A 974 -7.88 -17.85 38.47
C LYS A 974 -8.12 -16.41 38.94
N PHE A 975 -7.42 -15.96 39.98
CA PHE A 975 -7.50 -14.60 40.52
C PHE A 975 -6.13 -13.87 40.54
N SER A 976 -5.13 -14.40 39.82
CA SER A 976 -3.78 -13.81 39.77
C SER A 976 -3.77 -12.50 39.00
N ARG A 977 -3.21 -11.46 39.62
CA ARG A 977 -3.07 -10.15 38.97
C ARG A 977 -1.99 -10.20 37.89
N ILE A 978 -2.40 -10.15 36.63
CA ILE A 978 -1.52 -9.94 35.49
C ILE A 978 -1.12 -8.46 35.42
N VAL A 979 0.15 -8.18 35.19
CA VAL A 979 0.68 -6.81 35.04
C VAL A 979 1.61 -6.69 33.84
N CYS A 980 1.57 -5.55 33.14
CA CYS A 980 2.54 -5.23 32.10
C CYS A 980 3.74 -4.46 32.70
N THR A 981 4.95 -4.77 32.24
CA THR A 981 6.15 -3.97 32.52
C THR A 981 6.99 -3.81 31.25
N GLN A 982 7.75 -2.71 31.19
CA GLN A 982 8.55 -2.34 30.02
C GLN A 982 10.03 -2.25 30.38
N VAL A 983 10.90 -2.86 29.56
CA VAL A 983 12.33 -2.61 29.65
C VAL A 983 12.65 -1.33 28.87
N LEU A 984 13.01 -0.26 29.58
CA LEU A 984 13.46 1.00 28.98
C LEU A 984 14.83 0.82 28.28
N SER A 985 14.79 0.37 27.03
CA SER A 985 15.91 0.42 26.11
C SER A 985 16.27 1.88 25.78
N ARG A 986 17.47 2.11 25.22
CA ARG A 986 18.00 3.48 25.01
C ARG A 986 17.34 4.25 23.84
N GLY A 987 16.40 3.65 23.12
CA GLY A 987 16.10 4.03 21.73
C GLY A 987 15.14 5.19 21.47
N ILE A 988 14.44 5.72 22.48
CA ILE A 988 13.47 6.82 22.29
C ILE A 988 13.69 7.99 23.27
N GLY A 989 13.95 7.71 24.55
CA GLY A 989 14.03 8.74 25.61
C GLY A 989 15.44 9.17 26.05
N SER A 990 16.47 8.98 25.22
CA SER A 990 17.88 9.24 25.63
C SER A 990 18.42 10.64 25.27
N SER A 991 17.63 11.49 24.61
CA SER A 991 18.03 12.85 24.27
C SER A 991 18.08 13.77 25.52
N PRO A 992 18.97 14.78 25.56
CA PRO A 992 18.96 15.79 26.63
C PRO A 992 17.66 16.58 26.71
N GLU A 993 16.99 16.79 25.57
CA GLU A 993 15.76 17.57 25.44
C GLU A 993 14.58 16.86 26.12
N PHE A 994 14.37 15.56 25.87
CA PHE A 994 13.33 14.79 26.55
C PHE A 994 13.55 14.73 28.08
N ARG A 995 14.81 14.66 28.52
CA ARG A 995 15.15 14.80 29.94
C ARG A 995 14.86 16.21 30.47
N SER A 996 15.05 17.25 29.67
CA SER A 996 14.69 18.62 30.03
C SER A 996 13.18 18.76 30.18
N GLU A 997 12.38 18.29 29.22
CA GLU A 997 10.91 18.34 29.27
C GLU A 997 10.35 17.58 30.48
N VAL A 998 10.85 16.38 30.77
CA VAL A 998 10.44 15.61 31.95
C VAL A 998 10.87 16.29 33.26
N MET A 999 12.08 16.85 33.33
CA MET A 999 12.55 17.57 34.53
C MET A 999 11.82 18.92 34.72
N GLU A 1000 11.44 19.60 33.64
CA GLU A 1000 10.64 20.83 33.65
C GLU A 1000 9.20 20.55 34.10
N LEU A 1001 8.59 19.47 33.61
CA LEU A 1001 7.30 18.97 34.08
C LEU A 1001 7.34 18.58 35.57
N VAL A 1002 8.36 17.84 36.00
CA VAL A 1002 8.57 17.49 37.42
C VAL A 1002 8.80 18.75 38.29
N THR A 1003 9.54 19.74 37.79
CA THR A 1003 9.77 21.02 38.48
C THR A 1003 8.47 21.81 38.61
N THR A 1004 7.65 21.85 37.56
CA THR A 1004 6.34 22.49 37.56
C THR A 1004 5.38 21.80 38.54
N ILE A 1005 5.34 20.46 38.55
CA ILE A 1005 4.56 19.69 39.53
C ILE A 1005 5.04 19.98 40.96
N HIS A 1006 6.35 20.06 41.18
CA HIS A 1006 6.93 20.33 42.50
C HIS A 1006 6.62 21.76 42.97
N GLN A 1007 6.78 22.77 42.11
CA GLN A 1007 6.44 24.17 42.41
C GLN A 1007 4.94 24.35 42.66
N THR A 1008 4.08 23.74 41.83
CA THR A 1008 2.62 23.75 42.03
C THR A 1008 2.24 23.11 43.37
N SER A 1009 2.87 21.98 43.73
CA SER A 1009 2.67 21.32 45.02
C SER A 1009 3.12 22.19 46.22
N GLN A 1010 4.18 22.98 46.05
CA GLN A 1010 4.62 23.95 47.06
C GLN A 1010 3.65 25.13 47.21
N ASP A 1011 3.22 25.78 46.11
CA ASP A 1011 2.28 26.91 46.18
C ASP A 1011 0.92 26.49 46.77
N VAL A 1012 0.41 25.30 46.41
CA VAL A 1012 -0.78 24.72 47.05
C VAL A 1012 -0.56 24.52 48.56
N CYS A 1013 0.58 23.95 48.98
CA CYS A 1013 0.90 23.81 50.41
C CYS A 1013 0.96 25.16 51.15
N SER A 1014 1.53 26.20 50.55
CA SER A 1014 1.64 27.54 51.15
C SER A 1014 0.28 28.26 51.20
N ARG A 1015 -0.56 28.11 50.18
CA ARG A 1015 -1.96 28.58 50.21
C ARG A 1015 -2.77 27.89 51.29
N MET A 1016 -2.59 26.58 51.50
CA MET A 1016 -3.22 25.83 52.61
C MET A 1016 -2.78 26.34 53.98
N GLU A 1017 -1.50 26.68 54.18
CA GLU A 1017 -1.01 27.28 55.43
C GLU A 1017 -1.66 28.65 55.70
N ALA A 1018 -1.76 29.50 54.67
CA ALA A 1018 -2.45 30.79 54.77
C ALA A 1018 -3.98 30.66 55.01
N LEU A 1019 -4.60 29.58 54.52
CA LEU A 1019 -6.01 29.26 54.82
C LEU A 1019 -6.19 28.81 56.28
N GLY A 1020 -5.32 27.92 56.77
CA GLY A 1020 -5.36 27.39 58.13
C GLY A 1020 -5.18 28.47 59.20
N GLN A 1021 -4.39 29.52 58.93
CA GLN A 1021 -4.23 30.67 59.82
C GLN A 1021 -5.45 31.61 59.88
N ARG A 1022 -6.48 31.41 59.05
CA ARG A 1022 -7.66 32.28 58.94
C ARG A 1022 -8.96 31.68 59.49
N LEU A 1023 -8.91 30.47 60.05
CA LEU A 1023 -10.10 29.76 60.57
C LEU A 1023 -10.26 29.95 62.09
N PRO A 1024 -11.47 30.22 62.61
CA PRO A 1024 -11.74 30.29 64.05
C PRO A 1024 -11.44 28.97 64.79
N THR A 1025 -11.19 29.04 66.10
CA THR A 1025 -10.60 27.96 66.91
C THR A 1025 -11.54 26.84 67.36
N ASP A 1026 -12.85 27.07 67.38
CA ASP A 1026 -13.74 26.33 68.30
C ASP A 1026 -14.42 25.08 67.71
N LYS A 1027 -14.04 24.64 66.49
CA LYS A 1027 -14.40 23.32 65.91
C LYS A 1027 -13.25 22.76 65.06
N THR A 1028 -12.02 22.90 65.56
CA THR A 1028 -10.86 23.05 64.67
C THR A 1028 -9.70 22.11 65.02
N GLN A 1029 -10.01 20.89 65.48
CA GLN A 1029 -9.03 19.83 65.72
C GLN A 1029 -8.98 18.82 64.57
N GLU A 1030 -10.05 18.06 64.29
CA GLU A 1030 -10.11 17.10 63.16
C GLU A 1030 -9.77 17.74 61.81
N ARG A 1031 -10.32 18.93 61.51
CA ARG A 1031 -10.02 19.64 60.26
C ARG A 1031 -8.55 20.08 60.15
N MET A 1032 -7.86 20.30 61.27
CA MET A 1032 -6.42 20.58 61.28
C MET A 1032 -5.60 19.29 61.14
N GLU A 1033 -6.08 18.17 61.67
CA GLU A 1033 -5.53 16.83 61.43
C GLU A 1033 -5.63 16.45 59.95
N SER A 1034 -6.80 16.62 59.33
CA SER A 1034 -7.00 16.39 57.89
C SER A 1034 -6.12 17.31 57.04
N LEU A 1035 -5.99 18.60 57.37
CA LEU A 1035 -5.06 19.50 56.68
C LEU A 1035 -3.57 19.09 56.83
N ARG A 1036 -3.16 18.57 57.99
CA ARG A 1036 -1.80 18.00 58.19
C ARG A 1036 -1.59 16.73 57.38
N ASN A 1037 -2.56 15.83 57.36
CA ASN A 1037 -2.50 14.57 56.61
C ASN A 1037 -2.53 14.81 55.09
N MET A 1038 -3.34 15.77 54.63
CA MET A 1038 -3.34 16.23 53.23
C MET A 1038 -1.97 16.78 52.83
N LYS A 1039 -1.36 17.58 53.70
CA LYS A 1039 -0.02 18.15 53.52
C LYS A 1039 1.09 17.08 53.58
N LYS A 1040 0.92 16.00 54.37
CA LYS A 1040 1.75 14.78 54.28
C LYS A 1040 1.57 14.14 52.89
N CYS A 1041 0.34 13.87 52.45
CA CYS A 1041 0.05 13.21 51.16
C CYS A 1041 0.57 14.00 49.95
N ILE A 1042 0.31 15.31 49.85
CA ILE A 1042 0.81 16.15 48.74
C ILE A 1042 2.34 16.16 48.72
N ARG A 1043 3.00 16.26 49.89
CA ARG A 1043 4.46 16.17 49.98
C ARG A 1043 5.00 14.76 49.69
N SER A 1044 4.22 13.71 49.99
CA SER A 1044 4.54 12.33 49.65
C SER A 1044 4.44 12.09 48.14
N SER A 1045 3.32 12.42 47.50
CA SER A 1045 3.15 12.33 46.05
C SER A 1045 4.17 13.18 45.27
N ALA A 1046 4.44 14.41 45.71
CA ALA A 1046 5.50 15.23 45.13
C ALA A 1046 6.90 14.61 45.33
N ARG A 1047 7.17 13.98 46.49
CA ARG A 1047 8.40 13.20 46.71
C ARG A 1047 8.44 11.94 45.88
N ILE A 1048 7.34 11.22 45.66
CA ILE A 1048 7.28 10.01 44.83
C ILE A 1048 7.55 10.37 43.37
N ALA A 1049 6.96 11.45 42.85
CA ALA A 1049 7.30 12.00 41.54
C ALA A 1049 8.78 12.41 41.45
N THR A 1050 9.29 13.08 42.49
CA THR A 1050 10.71 13.45 42.56
C THR A 1050 11.62 12.21 42.59
N THR A 1051 11.32 11.19 43.39
CA THR A 1051 12.08 9.93 43.52
C THR A 1051 12.01 9.08 42.24
N ALA A 1052 10.86 9.02 41.59
CA ALA A 1052 10.73 8.38 40.27
C ALA A 1052 11.63 9.06 39.22
N SER A 1053 11.80 10.38 39.30
CA SER A 1053 12.73 11.13 38.44
C SER A 1053 14.20 11.11 38.90
N SER A 1054 14.47 10.85 40.19
CA SER A 1054 15.81 10.90 40.79
C SER A 1054 16.42 9.54 41.14
N LEU A 1055 15.81 8.44 40.68
CA LEU A 1055 16.31 7.06 40.77
C LEU A 1055 17.55 6.78 39.89
N SER A 1056 18.58 7.61 40.05
CA SER A 1056 19.96 7.20 39.86
C SER A 1056 20.40 6.29 41.04
N PHE A 1057 21.18 5.25 40.75
CA PHE A 1057 21.57 4.24 41.74
C PHE A 1057 22.57 4.78 42.78
N THR A 1058 22.16 4.88 44.06
CA THR A 1058 23.02 4.63 45.24
C THR A 1058 22.21 4.32 46.50
N THR A 1059 22.59 3.23 47.18
CA THR A 1059 22.45 2.93 48.64
C THR A 1059 21.10 3.06 49.36
N GLU A 1060 20.67 1.93 49.93
CA GLU A 1060 20.08 1.74 51.28
C GLU A 1060 19.22 2.88 51.89
N ASN A 1061 17.91 2.63 52.02
CA ASN A 1061 17.08 3.33 52.99
C ASN A 1061 15.91 2.43 53.45
N THR A 1062 16.01 1.88 54.66
CA THR A 1062 15.04 0.92 55.23
C THR A 1062 13.73 1.54 55.69
N ASN A 1063 13.60 2.87 55.68
CA ASN A 1063 12.40 3.58 56.16
C ASN A 1063 11.17 3.42 55.23
N SER A 1064 11.36 3.05 53.96
CA SER A 1064 10.26 2.94 52.98
C SER A 1064 9.20 1.90 53.35
N VAL A 1065 9.56 0.87 54.12
CA VAL A 1065 8.63 -0.19 54.55
C VAL A 1065 7.66 0.30 55.63
N ALA A 1066 8.11 1.20 56.52
CA ALA A 1066 7.28 1.78 57.57
C ALA A 1066 6.29 2.82 57.00
N GLU A 1067 6.75 3.71 56.12
CA GLU A 1067 5.91 4.74 55.50
C GLU A 1067 4.87 4.16 54.52
N ALA A 1068 5.16 2.99 53.91
CA ALA A 1068 4.17 2.26 53.13
C ALA A 1068 3.02 1.71 53.98
N SER A 1069 3.23 1.41 55.26
CA SER A 1069 2.19 0.97 56.19
C SER A 1069 1.18 2.09 56.47
N GLU A 1070 1.63 3.32 56.78
CA GLU A 1070 0.72 4.47 56.99
C GLU A 1070 -0.18 4.73 55.74
N PHE A 1071 0.34 4.47 54.53
CA PHE A 1071 -0.45 4.60 53.30
C PHE A 1071 -1.42 3.42 53.07
N HIS A 1072 -1.06 2.20 53.49
CA HIS A 1072 -1.96 1.04 53.46
C HIS A 1072 -3.13 1.21 54.45
N ASP A 1073 -2.86 1.72 55.66
CA ASP A 1073 -3.88 2.02 56.66
C ASP A 1073 -4.82 3.14 56.18
N PHE A 1074 -4.29 4.18 55.52
CA PHE A 1074 -5.10 5.23 54.90
C PHE A 1074 -5.99 4.73 53.75
N LEU A 1075 -5.49 3.83 52.90
CA LEU A 1075 -6.28 3.24 51.80
C LEU A 1075 -7.35 2.25 52.29
N THR A 1076 -7.14 1.60 53.44
CA THR A 1076 -8.09 0.62 53.98
C THR A 1076 -9.17 1.24 54.86
N GLN A 1077 -8.93 2.41 55.49
CA GLN A 1077 -9.96 3.19 56.20
C GLN A 1077 -9.85 4.72 55.96
N PRO A 1078 -10.19 5.23 54.77
CA PRO A 1078 -10.15 6.66 54.49
C PRO A 1078 -11.31 7.41 55.16
N ASN A 1079 -10.98 8.45 55.95
CA ASN A 1079 -12.00 9.34 56.55
C ASN A 1079 -12.77 10.11 55.45
N PRO A 1080 -14.12 10.08 55.43
CA PRO A 1080 -14.94 10.77 54.43
C PRO A 1080 -14.65 12.26 54.25
N ASP A 1081 -14.37 13.00 55.33
CA ASP A 1081 -14.04 14.43 55.28
C ASP A 1081 -12.72 14.70 54.55
N THR A 1082 -11.81 13.72 54.54
CA THR A 1082 -10.54 13.80 53.77
C THR A 1082 -10.79 13.62 52.28
N ILE A 1083 -11.65 12.68 51.89
CA ILE A 1083 -12.05 12.49 50.48
C ILE A 1083 -12.80 13.73 49.97
N ALA A 1084 -13.76 14.25 50.74
CA ALA A 1084 -14.54 15.44 50.38
C ALA A 1084 -13.68 16.71 50.22
N TRP A 1085 -12.57 16.83 50.94
CA TRP A 1085 -11.63 17.95 50.80
C TRP A 1085 -10.78 17.84 49.52
N ILE A 1086 -10.35 16.63 49.15
CA ILE A 1086 -9.59 16.37 47.92
C ILE A 1086 -10.42 16.76 46.69
N THR A 1087 -11.70 16.36 46.64
CA THR A 1087 -12.58 16.63 45.50
C THR A 1087 -13.06 18.07 45.39
N THR A 1088 -13.02 18.86 46.47
CA THR A 1088 -13.42 20.28 46.46
C THR A 1088 -12.28 21.26 46.16
N THR A 1089 -11.01 20.85 46.32
CA THR A 1089 -9.85 21.77 46.16
C THR A 1089 -9.30 21.83 44.73
N SER A 1090 -9.81 21.01 43.81
CA SER A 1090 -9.39 20.95 42.39
C SER A 1090 -10.11 21.95 41.46
N LYS A 1091 -11.01 22.80 41.99
CA LYS A 1091 -11.69 23.87 41.23
C LYS A 1091 -11.59 25.22 41.95
N LEU A 1092 -10.82 26.15 41.40
CA LEU A 1092 -10.95 27.59 41.67
C LEU A 1092 -10.30 28.40 40.54
N ASP A 1093 -11.10 29.21 39.86
CA ASP A 1093 -10.80 29.72 38.52
C ASP A 1093 -9.98 31.02 38.46
N LEU A 1094 -9.39 31.27 37.27
CA LEU A 1094 -8.72 32.52 36.91
C LEU A 1094 -9.64 33.47 36.12
N VAL A 1095 -10.66 34.05 36.76
CA VAL A 1095 -11.40 35.21 36.22
C VAL A 1095 -11.76 36.19 37.33
N ALA A 1096 -11.08 37.34 37.37
CA ALA A 1096 -11.64 38.66 37.72
C ALA A 1096 -10.56 39.76 37.75
N ILE A 1097 -10.83 40.89 37.08
CA ILE A 1097 -10.82 42.26 37.65
C ILE A 1097 -11.35 43.19 36.55
N ASP A 1098 -12.32 44.03 36.90
CA ASP A 1098 -12.93 45.06 36.05
C ASP A 1098 -13.50 46.16 36.97
N HIS A 1099 -13.31 47.44 36.65
CA HIS A 1099 -13.76 48.68 37.34
C HIS A 1099 -13.14 49.91 36.61
N ALA A 1100 -13.74 51.10 36.44
CA ALA A 1100 -15.10 51.58 36.70
C ALA A 1100 -15.41 52.84 35.79
N PRO A 1101 -16.21 53.90 36.12
CA PRO A 1101 -17.36 54.27 35.27
C PRO A 1101 -17.45 55.75 34.78
N SER A 1102 -18.42 56.08 33.89
CA SER A 1102 -19.50 57.09 34.13
C SER A 1102 -20.15 57.78 32.89
N LEU A 1103 -21.40 58.24 33.08
CA LEU A 1103 -22.12 59.41 32.48
C LEU A 1103 -22.69 59.44 31.02
N HIS A 1104 -24.04 59.37 30.99
CA HIS A 1104 -25.02 60.24 30.29
C HIS A 1104 -25.47 60.11 28.80
N SER A 1105 -26.81 60.25 28.67
CA SER A 1105 -27.64 60.86 27.61
C SER A 1105 -27.90 60.17 26.26
N GLN A 1106 -29.20 59.99 25.98
CA GLN A 1106 -29.83 60.00 24.65
C GLN A 1106 -30.10 61.48 24.23
N PRO A 1107 -30.31 61.84 22.93
CA PRO A 1107 -31.12 61.08 21.96
C PRO A 1107 -30.64 61.00 20.49
N VAL A 1108 -31.41 60.20 19.74
CA VAL A 1108 -31.52 60.04 18.27
C VAL A 1108 -30.87 61.14 17.40
N THR A 1109 -29.95 60.75 16.52
CA THR A 1109 -29.74 61.39 15.20
C THR A 1109 -29.24 60.33 14.18
N LEU A 1110 -29.29 60.68 12.89
CA LEU A 1110 -29.12 59.85 11.69
C LEU A 1110 -27.78 59.08 11.56
N LEU A 1111 -27.83 58.02 10.73
CA LEU A 1111 -26.68 57.27 10.20
C LEU A 1111 -25.60 58.16 9.57
N PRO A 1112 -24.34 57.74 9.68
CA PRO A 1112 -23.52 57.48 8.49
C PRO A 1112 -23.08 56.00 8.44
N ALA A 1113 -22.85 55.47 7.24
CA ALA A 1113 -22.32 54.13 7.06
C ALA A 1113 -20.78 54.11 7.16
N HIS A 1114 -20.23 53.06 7.77
CA HIS A 1114 -19.17 52.22 7.19
C HIS A 1114 -19.02 50.92 8.02
N ASP A 1115 -18.16 50.01 7.56
CA ASP A 1115 -17.77 48.73 8.18
C ASP A 1115 -18.90 47.71 8.41
N LEU A 1116 -19.52 47.28 7.30
CA LEU A 1116 -19.98 45.90 7.14
C LEU A 1116 -18.84 45.05 6.58
N SER A 1117 -18.68 43.82 7.06
CA SER A 1117 -17.73 42.84 6.50
C SER A 1117 -18.43 41.91 5.51
N ASP A 1118 -18.05 41.98 4.24
CA ASP A 1118 -18.67 41.21 3.15
C ASP A 1118 -18.34 39.70 3.25
N SER A 1119 -19.18 38.97 3.99
CA SER A 1119 -19.10 37.53 4.23
C SER A 1119 -20.52 36.95 4.29
N ASP A 1120 -20.91 36.18 3.26
CA ASP A 1120 -22.21 35.50 3.23
C ASP A 1120 -22.38 34.52 4.41
N ASP A 1121 -21.28 33.93 4.88
CA ASP A 1121 -21.28 32.92 5.95
C ASP A 1121 -21.62 33.55 7.33
N ASP A 1122 -21.26 34.82 7.55
CA ASP A 1122 -21.63 35.57 8.77
C ASP A 1122 -23.09 36.06 8.71
N MET A 1123 -23.57 36.45 7.53
CA MET A 1123 -24.98 36.83 7.33
C MET A 1123 -25.91 35.62 7.51
N GLU A 1124 -25.57 34.47 6.92
CA GLU A 1124 -26.28 33.21 7.11
C GLU A 1124 -26.26 32.74 8.56
N ARG A 1125 -25.15 32.95 9.28
CA ARG A 1125 -25.05 32.69 10.72
C ARG A 1125 -26.01 33.56 11.54
N GLU A 1126 -26.10 34.86 11.30
CA GLU A 1126 -27.07 35.71 12.00
C GLU A 1126 -28.52 35.30 11.72
N ILE A 1127 -28.83 34.99 10.45
CA ILE A 1127 -30.15 34.53 10.03
C ILE A 1127 -30.51 33.18 10.68
N ALA A 1128 -29.56 32.24 10.76
CA ALA A 1128 -29.74 30.96 11.44
C ALA A 1128 -29.93 31.14 12.96
N THR A 1129 -29.13 32.00 13.59
CA THR A 1129 -29.27 32.36 15.02
C THR A 1129 -30.66 32.93 15.30
N LEU A 1130 -31.15 33.82 14.43
CA LEU A 1130 -32.48 34.41 14.52
C LEU A 1130 -33.59 33.36 14.35
N HIS A 1131 -33.43 32.40 13.43
CA HIS A 1131 -34.36 31.29 13.22
C HIS A 1131 -34.43 30.36 14.44
N LEU A 1132 -33.29 29.89 14.96
CA LEU A 1132 -33.25 29.03 16.16
C LEU A 1132 -33.83 29.76 17.39
N LYS A 1133 -33.46 31.02 17.61
CA LYS A 1133 -33.99 31.82 18.73
C LYS A 1133 -35.51 32.02 18.65
N ARG A 1134 -36.05 32.32 17.47
CA ARG A 1134 -37.51 32.43 17.27
C ARG A 1134 -38.21 31.07 17.32
N GLY A 1135 -37.53 29.98 16.95
CA GLY A 1135 -38.00 28.61 17.13
C GLY A 1135 -38.20 28.25 18.60
N ARG A 1136 -37.19 28.53 19.44
CA ARG A 1136 -37.29 28.40 20.91
C ARG A 1136 -38.40 29.29 21.49
N GLN A 1137 -38.49 30.56 21.08
CA GLN A 1137 -39.58 31.45 21.53
C GLN A 1137 -40.99 30.99 21.12
N ALA A 1138 -41.13 30.31 19.98
CA ALA A 1138 -42.41 29.71 19.57
C ALA A 1138 -42.72 28.43 20.37
N PHE A 1139 -41.69 27.65 20.72
CA PHE A 1139 -41.79 26.47 21.57
C PHE A 1139 -42.21 26.82 23.01
N ASP A 1140 -41.53 27.80 23.62
CA ASP A 1140 -41.87 28.35 24.94
C ASP A 1140 -43.30 28.95 24.99
N GLY A 1141 -43.85 29.31 23.83
CA GLY A 1141 -45.20 29.84 23.64
C GLY A 1141 -46.23 28.84 23.12
N ASP A 1142 -45.91 27.54 23.09
CA ASP A 1142 -46.77 26.43 22.63
C ASP A 1142 -47.22 26.48 21.14
N ASP A 1143 -46.62 27.34 20.30
CA ASP A 1143 -46.74 27.26 18.84
C ASP A 1143 -45.74 26.24 18.28
N LEU A 1144 -46.03 24.97 18.57
CA LEU A 1144 -45.21 23.81 18.18
C LEU A 1144 -44.99 23.71 16.65
N SER A 1145 -45.92 24.25 15.85
CA SER A 1145 -45.85 24.26 14.38
C SER A 1145 -44.88 25.32 13.84
N THR A 1146 -44.94 26.54 14.38
CA THR A 1146 -43.94 27.56 14.07
C THR A 1146 -42.57 27.20 14.64
N ALA A 1147 -42.51 26.58 15.82
CA ALA A 1147 -41.27 26.06 16.40
C ALA A 1147 -40.57 25.07 15.46
N GLU A 1148 -41.26 24.01 15.01
CA GLU A 1148 -40.71 23.00 14.09
C GLU A 1148 -40.16 23.62 12.81
N ARG A 1149 -40.97 24.49 12.19
CA ARG A 1149 -40.65 25.18 10.94
C ARG A 1149 -39.46 26.14 11.07
N LEU A 1150 -39.27 26.77 12.23
CA LEU A 1150 -38.16 27.70 12.47
C LEU A 1150 -36.88 26.99 12.89
N LEU A 1151 -36.97 25.97 13.75
CA LEU A 1151 -35.82 25.16 14.15
C LEU A 1151 -35.19 24.45 12.94
N ARG A 1152 -36.01 23.79 12.09
CA ARG A 1152 -35.53 23.20 10.82
C ARG A 1152 -34.84 24.24 9.94
N LYS A 1153 -35.46 25.41 9.70
CA LYS A 1153 -34.84 26.48 8.89
C LYS A 1153 -33.53 27.05 9.45
N GLY A 1154 -33.35 27.03 10.78
CA GLY A 1154 -32.06 27.38 11.40
C GLY A 1154 -31.00 26.31 11.17
N LEU A 1155 -31.39 25.04 11.36
CA LEU A 1155 -30.52 23.88 11.14
C LEU A 1155 -30.10 23.73 9.67
N ASP A 1156 -31.03 23.81 8.72
CA ASP A 1156 -30.76 23.64 7.28
C ASP A 1156 -29.72 24.66 6.77
N ARG A 1157 -29.79 25.92 7.24
CA ARG A 1157 -28.82 26.98 6.93
C ARG A 1157 -27.44 26.69 7.52
N LEU A 1158 -27.38 26.27 8.79
CA LEU A 1158 -26.11 25.87 9.43
C LEU A 1158 -25.47 24.65 8.76
N LYS A 1159 -26.28 23.73 8.22
CA LYS A 1159 -25.81 22.55 7.48
C LYS A 1159 -25.21 22.89 6.11
N ALA A 1160 -25.49 24.08 5.58
CA ALA A 1160 -24.97 24.59 4.30
C ALA A 1160 -23.73 25.52 4.44
N SER A 1161 -23.45 26.00 5.66
CA SER A 1161 -22.35 26.93 5.98
C SER A 1161 -20.98 26.25 6.04
N LYS A 1162 -19.89 27.01 5.81
CA LYS A 1162 -18.52 26.47 5.70
C LYS A 1162 -17.64 26.65 6.95
N SER A 1163 -17.98 27.55 7.88
CA SER A 1163 -17.19 27.78 9.10
C SER A 1163 -17.33 26.65 10.15
N HIS A 1164 -16.20 26.16 10.66
CA HIS A 1164 -16.10 24.76 11.13
C HIS A 1164 -15.98 24.55 12.66
N LYS A 1165 -16.20 25.57 13.50
CA LYS A 1165 -16.23 25.38 14.98
C LYS A 1165 -17.44 26.02 15.68
N GLN A 1166 -17.68 27.32 15.50
CA GLN A 1166 -18.79 27.98 16.20
C GLN A 1166 -20.17 27.53 15.70
N HIS A 1167 -20.27 27.06 14.45
CA HIS A 1167 -21.53 26.56 13.89
C HIS A 1167 -21.88 25.14 14.38
N VAL A 1168 -20.88 24.32 14.74
CA VAL A 1168 -21.10 22.94 15.22
C VAL A 1168 -21.86 22.92 16.54
N GLU A 1169 -21.51 23.79 17.49
CA GLU A 1169 -22.19 23.85 18.79
C GLU A 1169 -23.62 24.41 18.64
N MET A 1170 -23.80 25.49 17.86
CA MET A 1170 -25.13 26.07 17.62
C MET A 1170 -26.06 25.13 16.84
N TYR A 1171 -25.49 24.29 15.96
CA TYR A 1171 -26.21 23.20 15.30
C TYR A 1171 -26.59 22.09 16.30
N ARG A 1172 -25.66 21.70 17.18
CA ARG A 1172 -25.87 20.70 18.25
C ARG A 1172 -26.92 21.15 19.27
N GLU A 1173 -27.02 22.45 19.57
CA GLU A 1173 -28.12 23.03 20.34
C GLU A 1173 -29.45 22.92 19.59
N GLY A 1174 -29.53 23.38 18.34
CA GLY A 1174 -30.78 23.34 17.57
C GLY A 1174 -31.33 21.92 17.36
N LEU A 1175 -30.45 20.91 17.25
CA LEU A 1175 -30.85 19.49 17.25
C LEU A 1175 -31.46 19.08 18.61
N SER A 1176 -30.95 19.60 19.74
CA SER A 1176 -31.49 19.34 21.08
C SER A 1176 -32.88 19.95 21.27
N ASP A 1177 -33.08 21.17 20.75
CA ASP A 1177 -34.38 21.84 20.76
C ASP A 1177 -35.39 21.04 19.91
N LEU A 1178 -34.99 20.64 18.69
CA LEU A 1178 -35.86 19.88 17.77
C LEU A 1178 -36.17 18.46 18.27
N ALA A 1179 -35.21 17.75 18.86
CA ALA A 1179 -35.46 16.46 19.50
C ALA A 1179 -36.42 16.57 20.69
N THR A 1180 -36.38 17.68 21.44
CA THR A 1180 -37.27 17.90 22.58
C THR A 1180 -38.68 18.24 22.13
N LEU A 1181 -38.83 19.06 21.08
CA LEU A 1181 -40.09 19.29 20.38
C LEU A 1181 -40.70 17.98 19.84
N TYR A 1182 -39.89 17.11 19.23
CA TYR A 1182 -40.37 15.84 18.67
C TYR A 1182 -40.78 14.81 19.71
N ARG A 1183 -40.11 14.76 20.87
CA ARG A 1183 -40.59 13.96 22.02
C ARG A 1183 -41.94 14.46 22.55
N GLN A 1184 -42.16 15.77 22.64
CA GLN A 1184 -43.47 16.32 23.04
C GLN A 1184 -44.57 16.04 22.01
N GLN A 1185 -44.25 16.06 20.72
CA GLN A 1185 -45.21 15.72 19.64
C GLN A 1185 -45.42 14.19 19.45
N GLY A 1186 -44.71 13.32 20.18
CA GLY A 1186 -44.76 11.86 19.98
C GLY A 1186 -44.11 11.38 18.68
N LYS A 1187 -43.29 12.21 18.03
CA LYS A 1187 -42.54 11.92 16.79
C LYS A 1187 -41.28 11.11 17.09
N TRP A 1188 -41.46 9.88 17.58
CA TRP A 1188 -40.37 9.07 18.12
C TRP A 1188 -39.34 8.62 17.08
N ARG A 1189 -39.74 8.40 15.81
CA ARG A 1189 -38.82 7.99 14.73
C ARG A 1189 -37.89 9.14 14.34
N GLU A 1190 -38.49 10.31 14.13
CA GLU A 1190 -37.79 11.55 13.83
C GLU A 1190 -36.89 11.97 15.01
N THR A 1191 -37.30 11.65 16.25
CA THR A 1191 -36.44 11.81 17.43
C THR A 1191 -35.21 10.88 17.39
N LYS A 1192 -35.37 9.59 17.04
CA LYS A 1192 -34.25 8.62 16.89
C LYS A 1192 -33.22 9.13 15.87
N GLU A 1193 -33.68 9.66 14.74
CA GLU A 1193 -32.81 10.25 13.70
C GLU A 1193 -32.01 11.46 14.22
N ILE A 1194 -32.66 12.42 14.87
CA ILE A 1194 -32.01 13.64 15.39
C ILE A 1194 -31.00 13.32 16.50
N ILE A 1195 -31.32 12.39 17.41
CA ILE A 1195 -30.39 11.96 18.47
C ILE A 1195 -29.18 11.22 17.89
N ASN A 1196 -29.37 10.38 16.87
CA ASN A 1196 -28.27 9.71 16.18
C ASN A 1196 -27.34 10.70 15.44
N GLU A 1197 -27.89 11.76 14.84
CA GLU A 1197 -27.07 12.85 14.29
C GLU A 1197 -26.29 13.59 15.40
N ARG A 1198 -26.91 13.87 16.57
CA ARG A 1198 -26.24 14.48 17.72
C ARG A 1198 -25.10 13.61 18.28
N LEU A 1199 -25.31 12.30 18.39
CA LEU A 1199 -24.27 11.32 18.77
C LEU A 1199 -23.09 11.28 17.77
N SER A 1200 -23.38 11.35 16.47
CA SER A 1200 -22.38 11.43 15.38
C SER A 1200 -21.56 12.73 15.37
N LEU A 1201 -22.06 13.79 16.01
CA LEU A 1201 -21.34 15.05 16.24
C LEU A 1201 -20.58 15.06 17.57
N LEU A 1202 -21.11 14.43 18.62
CA LEU A 1202 -20.45 14.32 19.92
C LEU A 1202 -19.21 13.40 19.88
N SER A 1203 -19.27 12.28 19.14
CA SER A 1203 -18.16 11.34 18.97
C SER A 1203 -16.90 11.94 18.32
N ARG A 1204 -17.03 13.11 17.68
CA ARG A 1204 -15.90 13.87 17.08
C ARG A 1204 -15.19 14.77 18.08
N THR A 1205 -15.79 15.04 19.25
CA THR A 1205 -15.27 15.99 20.26
C THR A 1205 -15.15 15.39 21.66
N ALA A 1206 -15.79 14.26 21.95
CA ALA A 1206 -15.78 13.62 23.25
C ALA A 1206 -15.63 12.09 23.13
N THR A 1207 -15.06 11.46 24.16
CA THR A 1207 -14.91 10.01 24.26
C THR A 1207 -16.27 9.30 24.43
N ALA A 1208 -16.34 8.02 24.06
CA ALA A 1208 -17.58 7.23 24.10
C ALA A 1208 -18.20 7.08 25.51
N ASP A 1209 -17.39 7.27 26.55
CA ASP A 1209 -17.75 7.20 27.98
C ASP A 1209 -17.91 8.61 28.62
N SER A 1210 -17.95 9.70 27.83
CA SER A 1210 -18.19 11.04 28.37
C SER A 1210 -19.63 11.19 28.88
N THR A 1211 -19.82 11.96 29.95
CA THR A 1211 -21.15 12.22 30.55
C THR A 1211 -22.16 12.77 29.54
N GLU A 1212 -21.71 13.53 28.55
CA GLU A 1212 -22.55 14.05 27.46
C GLU A 1212 -23.01 12.93 26.52
N VAL A 1213 -22.08 12.10 26.04
CA VAL A 1213 -22.37 10.96 25.16
C VAL A 1213 -23.25 9.93 25.87
N LEU A 1214 -23.03 9.69 27.16
CA LEU A 1214 -23.83 8.76 27.95
C LEU A 1214 -25.25 9.27 28.22
N LYS A 1215 -25.44 10.58 28.44
CA LYS A 1215 -26.79 11.19 28.55
C LYS A 1215 -27.55 11.12 27.23
N GLU A 1216 -26.86 11.36 26.12
CA GLU A 1216 -27.44 11.24 24.78
C GLU A 1216 -27.81 9.78 24.45
N LYS A 1217 -26.96 8.80 24.77
CA LYS A 1217 -27.25 7.35 24.65
C LYS A 1217 -28.41 6.90 25.54
N LEU A 1218 -28.52 7.41 26.76
CA LEU A 1218 -29.65 7.09 27.65
C LEU A 1218 -30.96 7.67 27.10
N THR A 1219 -30.92 8.88 26.54
CA THR A 1219 -32.06 9.51 25.85
C THR A 1219 -32.44 8.72 24.58
N LEU A 1220 -31.47 8.15 23.86
CA LEU A 1220 -31.74 7.24 22.74
C LEU A 1220 -32.47 5.98 23.21
N ALA A 1221 -32.04 5.35 24.32
CA ALA A 1221 -32.70 4.18 24.90
C ALA A 1221 -34.17 4.47 25.30
N GLU A 1222 -34.47 5.66 25.84
CA GLU A 1222 -35.86 6.09 26.11
C GLU A 1222 -36.73 6.12 24.84
N VAL A 1223 -36.19 6.64 23.74
CA VAL A 1223 -36.89 6.77 22.46
C VAL A 1223 -37.08 5.42 21.79
N LEU A 1224 -36.06 4.55 21.84
CA LEU A 1224 -36.13 3.16 21.37
C LEU A 1224 -37.19 2.36 22.13
N LEU A 1225 -37.31 2.57 23.44
CA LEU A 1225 -38.37 1.98 24.27
C LEU A 1225 -39.78 2.47 23.90
N GLN A 1226 -39.93 3.68 23.33
CA GLN A 1226 -41.22 4.13 22.75
C GLN A 1226 -41.48 3.56 21.35
N LEU A 1227 -40.43 3.19 20.62
CA LEU A 1227 -40.50 2.56 19.30
C LEU A 1227 -40.65 1.03 19.33
N ASP A 1228 -40.68 0.43 20.53
CA ASP A 1228 -40.65 -1.03 20.76
C ASP A 1228 -39.35 -1.72 20.27
N ASP A 1229 -38.28 -0.94 20.09
CA ASP A 1229 -36.95 -1.41 19.67
C ASP A 1229 -36.13 -1.87 20.88
N LEU A 1230 -36.65 -2.91 21.55
CA LEU A 1230 -36.18 -3.35 22.88
C LEU A 1230 -34.74 -3.88 22.86
N VAL A 1231 -34.26 -4.38 21.71
CA VAL A 1231 -32.89 -4.89 21.54
C VAL A 1231 -31.87 -3.76 21.50
N GLU A 1232 -32.09 -2.73 20.68
CA GLU A 1232 -31.19 -1.57 20.63
C GLU A 1232 -31.28 -0.75 21.92
N ALA A 1233 -32.48 -0.63 22.53
CA ALA A 1233 -32.66 -0.01 23.84
C ALA A 1233 -31.83 -0.72 24.93
N ARG A 1234 -31.87 -2.06 24.99
CA ARG A 1234 -31.09 -2.87 25.94
C ARG A 1234 -29.58 -2.72 25.75
N LEU A 1235 -29.12 -2.57 24.50
CA LEU A 1235 -27.71 -2.32 24.19
C LEU A 1235 -27.24 -0.96 24.74
N HIS A 1236 -27.98 0.12 24.48
CA HIS A 1236 -27.62 1.46 24.95
C HIS A 1236 -27.74 1.61 26.47
N ALA A 1237 -28.80 1.11 27.09
CA ALA A 1237 -28.97 1.14 28.54
C ALA A 1237 -27.86 0.36 29.26
N ARG A 1238 -27.49 -0.84 28.78
CA ARG A 1238 -26.39 -1.64 29.33
C ARG A 1238 -25.02 -0.98 29.16
N ALA A 1239 -24.80 -0.21 28.09
CA ALA A 1239 -23.59 0.60 27.91
C ALA A 1239 -23.53 1.73 28.95
N CYS A 1240 -24.64 2.44 29.18
CA CYS A 1240 -24.73 3.49 30.19
C CYS A 1240 -24.51 2.96 31.61
N ILE A 1241 -25.13 1.83 31.99
CA ILE A 1241 -24.88 1.16 33.28
C ILE A 1241 -23.39 0.88 33.48
N LYS A 1242 -22.73 0.24 32.49
CA LYS A 1242 -21.30 -0.09 32.56
C LYS A 1242 -20.40 1.14 32.71
N ALA A 1243 -20.77 2.28 32.13
CA ALA A 1243 -19.97 3.49 32.20
C ALA A 1243 -20.23 4.28 33.50
N TYR A 1244 -21.48 4.52 33.88
CA TYR A 1244 -21.79 5.23 35.13
C TYR A 1244 -21.38 4.45 36.39
N HIS A 1245 -21.38 3.11 36.34
CA HIS A 1245 -20.84 2.30 37.44
C HIS A 1245 -19.33 2.54 37.68
N LYS A 1246 -18.53 2.74 36.61
CA LYS A 1246 -17.11 3.11 36.73
C LYS A 1246 -16.90 4.52 37.30
N LEU A 1247 -17.86 5.42 37.14
CA LEU A 1247 -17.84 6.79 37.68
C LEU A 1247 -18.24 6.87 39.17
N GLY A 1248 -18.63 5.75 39.79
CA GLY A 1248 -18.86 5.65 41.24
C GLY A 1248 -19.89 6.64 41.75
N LEU A 1249 -19.51 7.46 42.74
CA LEU A 1249 -20.41 8.44 43.36
C LEU A 1249 -20.81 9.57 42.40
N GLU A 1250 -19.94 9.99 41.47
CA GLU A 1250 -20.27 11.04 40.49
C GLU A 1250 -21.27 10.56 39.43
N GLY A 1251 -21.31 9.25 39.17
CA GLY A 1251 -22.26 8.61 38.25
C GLY A 1251 -23.58 8.19 38.89
N ARG A 1252 -23.78 8.34 40.21
CA ARG A 1252 -24.82 7.60 40.96
C ARG A 1252 -26.25 7.83 40.47
N GLU A 1253 -26.66 9.08 40.25
CA GLU A 1253 -28.03 9.39 39.78
C GLU A 1253 -28.28 8.90 38.35
N ASP A 1254 -27.30 9.05 37.45
CA ASP A 1254 -27.45 8.63 36.06
C ASP A 1254 -27.26 7.10 35.90
N LEU A 1255 -26.55 6.43 36.81
CA LEU A 1255 -26.55 4.97 36.98
C LEU A 1255 -27.94 4.49 37.42
N GLU A 1256 -28.54 5.12 38.42
CA GLU A 1256 -29.89 4.80 38.90
C GLU A 1256 -30.93 4.98 37.79
N ARG A 1257 -30.85 6.06 36.99
CA ARG A 1257 -31.66 6.22 35.77
C ARG A 1257 -31.42 5.11 34.75
N SER A 1258 -30.16 4.71 34.53
CA SER A 1258 -29.81 3.66 33.56
C SER A 1258 -30.28 2.27 34.00
N LEU A 1259 -30.26 1.97 35.30
CA LEU A 1259 -30.84 0.75 35.88
C LEU A 1259 -32.37 0.75 35.78
N ASN A 1260 -33.03 1.85 36.15
CA ASN A 1260 -34.48 2.02 35.96
C ASN A 1260 -34.89 1.92 34.48
N MET A 1261 -34.02 2.31 33.54
CA MET A 1261 -34.25 2.08 32.11
C MET A 1261 -34.21 0.60 31.75
N MET A 1262 -33.25 -0.17 32.28
CA MET A 1262 -33.22 -1.61 32.07
C MET A 1262 -34.43 -2.33 32.68
N ILE A 1263 -34.84 -2.01 33.91
CA ILE A 1263 -36.05 -2.56 34.55
C ILE A 1263 -37.26 -2.36 33.63
N ARG A 1264 -37.45 -1.14 33.10
CA ARG A 1264 -38.53 -0.82 32.14
C ARG A 1264 -38.43 -1.55 30.79
N ILE A 1265 -37.23 -1.98 30.38
CA ILE A 1265 -37.02 -2.81 29.18
C ILE A 1265 -37.36 -4.26 29.48
N CYS A 1266 -36.84 -4.83 30.58
CA CYS A 1266 -37.08 -6.22 30.99
C CYS A 1266 -38.57 -6.48 31.26
N ALA A 1267 -39.26 -5.59 31.99
CA ALA A 1267 -40.71 -5.64 32.20
C ALA A 1267 -41.52 -5.70 30.90
N ARG A 1268 -41.04 -4.99 29.86
CA ARG A 1268 -41.67 -4.92 28.52
C ARG A 1268 -41.26 -6.08 27.61
N GLN A 1269 -40.16 -6.76 27.91
CA GLN A 1269 -39.76 -8.05 27.31
C GLN A 1269 -40.38 -9.26 28.04
N HIS A 1270 -41.04 -9.05 29.18
CA HIS A 1270 -41.47 -10.10 30.13
C HIS A 1270 -40.29 -10.96 30.64
N ASP A 1271 -39.12 -10.35 30.76
CA ASP A 1271 -37.87 -10.95 31.22
C ASP A 1271 -37.74 -10.80 32.75
N THR A 1272 -38.52 -11.56 33.52
CA THR A 1272 -38.62 -11.47 34.98
C THR A 1272 -37.27 -11.65 35.68
N ASP A 1273 -36.51 -12.64 35.23
CA ASP A 1273 -35.21 -13.03 35.78
C ASP A 1273 -34.10 -11.99 35.46
N GLY A 1274 -34.41 -11.01 34.60
CA GLY A 1274 -33.61 -9.82 34.33
C GLY A 1274 -34.23 -8.51 34.84
N GLU A 1275 -35.40 -8.56 35.49
CA GLU A 1275 -36.05 -7.44 36.18
C GLU A 1275 -35.78 -7.46 37.70
N GLU A 1276 -35.62 -8.65 38.29
CA GLU A 1276 -35.12 -8.89 39.66
C GLU A 1276 -33.61 -8.62 39.85
#